data_AF-D2R6W7-F1
#
_entry.id   AF-D2R6W7-F1
#
_cell.length_a   1.000
_cell.length_b   1.000
_cell.length_c   1.000
_cell.angle_alpha   90.00
_cell.angle_beta   90.00
_cell.angle_gamma   90.00
#
_symmetry.space_group_name_H-M   'P 1'
#
loop_
_entity.id
_entity.type
_entity.pdbx_description
1 polymer ?
#
loop_
_entity_poly.entity_id
_entity_poly.type
_entity_poly.pdbx_seq_one_letter_code
_entity_poly.pdbx_strand_id
1 'polypeptide(L)'
;MSLIARGSTSSGLYPTSAEGPIVGRYHILGCLSTTADGVAYHAIDVADSMPVELRVLTSHREDSARRRELFARYRLLSLASSPSIRPLLACEEHAVPPLLAIAFPRATPLTEYDATTQTFDARLRLARSLVAALLQAHRVGLVHGGIQPSAIQVTQQGYASLDFTGWGLTLEEQQSADAARDLTATIAIVRWLLDSDLSVLPQLAEYLTDFERSHAPSEFAVVELLAALDGNAIPTAETDFSKTGEVSIELFAPPDGMHPARELAPDKTAEVPIAPMAGSGAESLLANLPDATHHQPVFGNAAAGDGGLLNAGETYVIDTWSSQAPVASRHRTAEITVGTTLGRYQIESRLGEGGMGVVYKAIDQSSGQVVALKVLHPTLVGRGNSLKRFRKEARMLAAVNNPLVTNLYEANEDQGLHFLAMEFIDGIDLKKVLGRLNRLPESLALKVVADVARALADAHEKGIVHRDIKPENILVLDGEALLAEDLAATSDPTQTLVLEPTQFPERLKIKLSDFGIARQVNQSESLAATQAGAILGTPYYMAPEQCQGKGEIVPPTDIYALGCTLFELLAGRPPFLAEDAMKIASMHCFEAPPALRKINPEVSEQTQRLVERCLAKKPADRFADAAHFLTELDQLRGSESRNFQLHPVLPRHDPGQLFRADFSWDLQSTAAELWPLVSNTERLNRAMGLPSVVYRTEHDPERGTRKFGSFRLAGMTISWEEHPFEWVEGRRMGILREFTQGPFKWFLSTVELTPLPEGGTRLDHRIRIEPRNFIGWAVANMEVKWKGQGNLDRVYRRIDQTLLDRPSGRDLADPFESPQPLSRTSLKRLEDRAQLLIARGVRREVADLLEKFLREASAQEVAKIRPLTLANRLDLDPSELTEALLHAAAEGLVTLHWDVLCPTCRVPSDACDTLREIEKHNRCEACNLNFELDLASSVELVFRVHPEIRAADTGMYCIGGPEHSPHVAAQVRLEAGERMELQLALEEGEYLIRTPQMRQQVKLRVRAVGPGRSAVEFSPTMDDRRELQLRAVNQLLELSNASAATIVVRVERTIARGDVVTAAQASSLALFRELFPQEMLAPGQLMSVQTITILAAAIDNLDELFATLGDAGTFGVIERHYQLLDQAARRHRGTIVKFAPDAVIASFADPAGALRAAIDTLGTLRHEASQRAEELGKPPIPTRLKIALHRGPALVTTLQGRLDYFGTTERSAAILAQRAAAGDLLVTDALSGDAALADVVAEHQLEVELTSPGVKLDRISIVERLQLPSNSSLEQDR
;
A
#
# COMPACT_ATOMS: atom_id res chain seq x y z
N MET A 1 6.17 -50.01 29.93
CA MET A 1 6.39 -49.93 28.46
C MET A 1 6.21 -51.28 27.76
N SER A 2 6.93 -52.33 28.17
CA SER A 2 6.86 -53.71 27.62
C SER A 2 5.43 -54.26 27.44
N LEU A 3 4.48 -53.89 28.30
CA LEU A 3 3.06 -54.26 28.25
C LEU A 3 2.22 -53.52 27.19
N ILE A 4 2.65 -52.36 26.70
CA ILE A 4 1.83 -51.52 25.78
C ILE A 4 2.01 -51.95 24.32
N ALA A 5 3.19 -52.48 23.96
CA ALA A 5 3.57 -52.84 22.60
C ALA A 5 3.12 -54.24 22.14
N ARG A 6 2.08 -54.83 22.77
CA ARG A 6 1.51 -56.13 22.37
C ARG A 6 -0.01 -56.05 22.27
N GLY A 7 -0.52 -55.66 21.11
CA GLY A 7 -1.93 -55.82 20.79
C GLY A 7 -2.29 -57.30 20.71
N SER A 8 -3.24 -57.74 21.53
CA SER A 8 -3.86 -59.07 21.45
C SER A 8 -5.37 -58.94 21.33
N THR A 9 -5.89 -59.20 20.15
CA THR A 9 -7.33 -59.17 19.85
C THR A 9 -8.05 -60.37 20.46
N SER A 10 -8.73 -60.19 21.60
CA SER A 10 -9.59 -61.22 22.19
C SER A 10 -10.82 -60.64 22.90
N SER A 11 -11.95 -60.68 22.20
CA SER A 11 -13.34 -60.76 22.69
C SER A 11 -13.64 -60.60 24.20
N GLY A 12 -14.36 -59.52 24.52
CA GLY A 12 -15.43 -59.54 25.54
C GLY A 12 -15.07 -59.13 26.97
N LEU A 13 -16.03 -58.45 27.61
CA LEU A 13 -16.08 -58.02 29.02
C LEU A 13 -15.01 -56.99 29.45
N TYR A 14 -15.46 -55.74 29.61
CA TYR A 14 -14.73 -54.69 30.33
C TYR A 14 -14.62 -55.04 31.85
N PRO A 15 -13.45 -54.91 32.48
CA PRO A 15 -13.32 -54.94 33.94
C PRO A 15 -13.79 -53.60 34.54
N THR A 16 -14.65 -53.64 35.55
CA THR A 16 -15.16 -52.44 36.24
C THR A 16 -14.33 -52.10 37.48
N SER A 17 -13.05 -51.78 37.30
CA SER A 17 -12.14 -51.35 38.37
C SER A 17 -11.08 -50.35 37.86
N ALA A 18 -10.76 -49.33 38.66
CA ALA A 18 -9.92 -48.19 38.27
C ALA A 18 -8.40 -48.50 38.30
N GLU A 19 -7.97 -49.56 37.63
CA GLU A 19 -6.57 -50.02 37.57
C GLU A 19 -5.95 -49.88 36.16
N GLY A 20 -6.28 -48.79 35.48
CA GLY A 20 -5.63 -48.38 34.23
C GLY A 20 -4.16 -47.95 34.43
N PRO A 21 -3.28 -48.14 33.43
CA PRO A 21 -1.91 -47.69 33.51
C PRO A 21 -1.82 -46.16 33.45
N ILE A 22 -1.00 -45.55 34.32
CA ILE A 22 -0.73 -44.11 34.32
C ILE A 22 0.47 -43.82 33.39
N VAL A 23 0.34 -42.80 32.56
CA VAL A 23 1.37 -42.29 31.63
C VAL A 23 1.45 -40.77 31.81
N GLY A 24 2.62 -40.25 32.17
CA GLY A 24 2.74 -38.85 32.61
C GLY A 24 1.83 -38.59 33.81
N ARG A 25 0.94 -37.58 33.70
CA ARG A 25 -0.11 -37.30 34.70
C ARG A 25 -1.49 -37.91 34.37
N TYR A 26 -1.58 -38.80 33.38
CA TYR A 26 -2.86 -39.27 32.83
C TYR A 26 -3.10 -40.76 33.11
N HIS A 27 -4.27 -41.11 33.62
CA HIS A 27 -4.70 -42.49 33.87
C HIS A 27 -5.47 -43.03 32.64
N ILE A 28 -4.91 -44.02 31.94
CA ILE A 28 -5.50 -44.57 30.70
C ILE A 28 -6.69 -45.49 31.02
N LEU A 29 -7.86 -45.15 30.49
CA LEU A 29 -9.11 -45.92 30.59
C LEU A 29 -9.27 -46.93 29.46
N GLY A 30 -8.67 -46.68 28.29
CA GLY A 30 -8.74 -47.58 27.14
C GLY A 30 -8.03 -47.05 25.90
N CYS A 31 -7.74 -47.93 24.94
CA CYS A 31 -7.22 -47.55 23.62
C CYS A 31 -8.38 -47.10 22.71
N LEU A 32 -8.18 -46.04 21.94
CA LEU A 32 -9.11 -45.54 20.92
C LEU A 32 -8.67 -45.98 19.52
N SER A 33 -7.40 -45.77 19.18
CA SER A 33 -6.84 -46.10 17.86
C SER A 33 -5.32 -46.30 17.88
N THR A 34 -4.79 -47.01 16.88
CA THR A 34 -3.36 -47.30 16.71
C THR A 34 -2.90 -46.92 15.30
N THR A 35 -2.01 -45.94 15.23
CA THR A 35 -1.34 -45.37 14.03
C THR A 35 -0.12 -46.17 13.55
N ALA A 36 0.56 -45.65 12.52
CA ALA A 36 2.01 -45.72 12.41
C ALA A 36 2.71 -44.69 13.33
N ASP A 37 2.14 -43.49 13.43
CA ASP A 37 2.70 -42.34 14.16
C ASP A 37 2.47 -42.35 15.70
N GLY A 38 1.77 -43.34 16.26
CA GLY A 38 1.45 -43.38 17.69
C GLY A 38 0.37 -44.37 18.14
N VAL A 39 -0.11 -44.19 19.37
CA VAL A 39 -1.34 -44.81 19.91
C VAL A 39 -2.16 -43.75 20.65
N ALA A 40 -3.48 -43.72 20.42
CA ALA A 40 -4.40 -42.78 21.05
C ALA A 40 -5.23 -43.49 22.12
N TYR A 41 -5.36 -42.87 23.29
CA TYR A 41 -6.06 -43.42 24.45
C TYR A 41 -7.12 -42.48 24.98
N HIS A 42 -8.22 -43.06 25.49
CA HIS A 42 -9.07 -42.37 26.44
C HIS A 42 -8.35 -42.40 27.79
N ALA A 43 -8.14 -41.24 28.40
CA ALA A 43 -7.52 -41.12 29.71
C ALA A 43 -8.23 -40.06 30.56
N ILE A 44 -7.92 -40.02 31.85
CA ILE A 44 -8.28 -38.93 32.75
C ILE A 44 -6.99 -38.25 33.24
N ASP A 45 -6.96 -36.92 33.21
CA ASP A 45 -5.93 -36.13 33.88
C ASP A 45 -6.09 -36.27 35.40
N VAL A 46 -5.07 -36.81 36.07
CA VAL A 46 -5.13 -37.14 37.51
C VAL A 46 -5.09 -35.88 38.38
N ALA A 47 -4.65 -34.72 37.86
CA ALA A 47 -4.69 -33.47 38.59
C ALA A 47 -6.12 -32.91 38.71
N ASP A 48 -6.83 -32.82 37.58
CA ASP A 48 -8.11 -32.10 37.46
C ASP A 48 -9.33 -33.03 37.27
N SER A 49 -9.14 -34.35 37.26
CA SER A 49 -10.17 -35.36 36.95
C SER A 49 -10.88 -35.18 35.60
N MET A 50 -10.24 -34.49 34.66
CA MET A 50 -10.80 -34.18 33.34
C MET A 50 -10.54 -35.33 32.34
N PRO A 51 -11.55 -35.79 31.57
CA PRO A 51 -11.34 -36.76 30.51
C PRO A 51 -10.60 -36.11 29.33
N VAL A 52 -9.52 -36.75 28.89
CA VAL A 52 -8.67 -36.33 27.77
C VAL A 52 -8.50 -37.46 26.76
N GLU A 53 -8.28 -37.09 25.51
CA GLU A 53 -7.66 -37.98 24.54
C GLU A 53 -6.14 -37.81 24.65
N LEU A 54 -5.45 -38.85 25.10
CA LEU A 54 -4.00 -38.88 25.23
C LEU A 54 -3.40 -39.55 23.98
N ARG A 55 -2.76 -38.75 23.12
CA ARG A 55 -2.02 -39.26 21.95
C ARG A 55 -0.55 -39.44 22.32
N VAL A 56 -0.08 -40.68 22.21
CA VAL A 56 1.27 -41.14 22.57
C VAL A 56 2.02 -41.42 21.27
N LEU A 57 2.96 -40.55 20.89
CA LEU A 57 3.61 -40.62 19.57
C LEU A 57 4.63 -41.78 19.51
N THR A 58 4.84 -42.39 18.34
CA THR A 58 5.93 -43.37 18.18
C THR A 58 7.28 -42.67 18.16
N SER A 59 8.22 -43.12 19.00
CA SER A 59 9.50 -42.45 19.19
C SER A 59 10.50 -42.73 18.06
N HIS A 60 10.28 -42.15 16.88
CA HIS A 60 11.29 -42.03 15.84
C HIS A 60 12.43 -41.12 16.32
N ARG A 61 13.45 -41.72 16.93
CA ARG A 61 14.59 -41.04 17.57
C ARG A 61 15.51 -40.28 16.59
N GLU A 62 15.30 -40.43 15.28
CA GLU A 62 16.27 -40.04 14.25
C GLU A 62 15.81 -38.82 13.42
N ASP A 63 14.52 -38.46 13.45
CA ASP A 63 14.01 -37.32 12.68
C ASP A 63 13.76 -36.07 13.54
N SER A 64 14.77 -35.20 13.58
CA SER A 64 14.67 -33.90 14.23
C SER A 64 13.85 -32.87 13.45
N ALA A 65 13.61 -33.06 12.15
CA ALA A 65 12.82 -32.14 11.33
C ALA A 65 11.33 -32.39 11.57
N ARG A 66 10.86 -33.64 11.40
CA ARG A 66 9.46 -34.02 11.67
C ARG A 66 9.07 -33.71 13.12
N ARG A 67 9.98 -33.87 14.08
CA ARG A 67 9.77 -33.44 15.48
C ARG A 67 9.53 -31.93 15.60
N ARG A 68 10.42 -31.10 15.03
CA ARG A 68 10.32 -29.63 15.10
C ARG A 68 9.04 -29.12 14.44
N GLU A 69 8.69 -29.65 13.28
CA GLU A 69 7.47 -29.27 12.54
C GLU A 69 6.21 -29.60 13.34
N LEU A 70 6.15 -30.80 13.93
CA LEU A 70 5.02 -31.22 14.75
C LEU A 70 4.82 -30.30 15.96
N PHE A 71 5.89 -29.92 16.66
CA PHE A 71 5.80 -28.97 17.79
C PHE A 71 5.59 -27.51 17.34
N ALA A 72 6.04 -27.09 16.16
CA ALA A 72 5.69 -25.78 15.59
C ALA A 72 4.16 -25.70 15.35
N ARG A 73 3.57 -26.74 14.74
CA ARG A 73 2.12 -26.86 14.55
C ARG A 73 1.36 -26.86 15.89
N TYR A 74 1.89 -27.50 16.93
CA TYR A 74 1.29 -27.48 18.27
C TYR A 74 1.42 -26.13 18.99
N ARG A 75 2.49 -25.36 18.76
CA ARG A 75 2.60 -23.97 19.24
C ARG A 75 1.62 -23.03 18.53
N LEU A 76 1.36 -23.23 17.24
CA LEU A 76 0.29 -22.51 16.54
C LEU A 76 -1.09 -22.90 17.09
N LEU A 77 -1.31 -24.18 17.42
CA LEU A 77 -2.57 -24.65 18.04
C LEU A 77 -2.84 -24.08 19.44
N SER A 78 -1.83 -23.86 20.28
CA SER A 78 -2.05 -23.20 21.58
C SER A 78 -2.37 -21.71 21.45
N LEU A 79 -1.95 -21.06 20.35
CA LEU A 79 -2.34 -19.70 19.99
C LEU A 79 -3.73 -19.62 19.33
N ALA A 80 -4.26 -20.74 18.81
CA ALA A 80 -5.50 -20.81 18.02
C ALA A 80 -6.77 -21.09 18.83
N SER A 81 -6.78 -20.82 20.14
CA SER A 81 -7.84 -21.24 21.06
C SER A 81 -9.24 -20.75 20.63
N SER A 82 -10.10 -21.69 20.23
CA SER A 82 -11.43 -21.43 19.66
C SER A 82 -12.39 -22.58 19.99
N PRO A 83 -13.70 -22.34 20.19
CA PRO A 83 -14.70 -23.40 20.26
C PRO A 83 -14.77 -24.31 19.01
N SER A 84 -14.24 -23.84 17.87
CA SER A 84 -14.26 -24.54 16.58
C SER A 84 -12.95 -25.24 16.21
N ILE A 85 -11.90 -25.11 17.04
CA ILE A 85 -10.62 -25.80 16.88
C ILE A 85 -10.41 -26.66 18.13
N ARG A 86 -10.16 -27.96 17.95
CA ARG A 86 -10.10 -28.91 19.06
C ARG A 86 -8.95 -28.56 20.01
N PRO A 87 -9.20 -28.19 21.28
CA PRO A 87 -8.16 -27.61 22.12
C PRO A 87 -7.16 -28.66 22.62
N LEU A 88 -5.88 -28.37 22.37
CA LEU A 88 -4.73 -29.05 22.96
C LEU A 88 -4.58 -28.56 24.41
N LEU A 89 -4.79 -29.45 25.38
CA LEU A 89 -4.78 -29.13 26.81
C LEU A 89 -3.37 -29.20 27.41
N ALA A 90 -2.51 -30.10 26.90
CA ALA A 90 -1.10 -30.16 27.24
C ALA A 90 -0.27 -30.80 26.13
N CYS A 91 1.01 -30.43 26.08
CA CYS A 91 1.99 -30.91 25.11
C CYS A 91 3.31 -31.19 25.87
N GLU A 92 3.60 -32.45 26.16
CA GLU A 92 4.80 -32.84 26.90
C GLU A 92 5.93 -33.20 25.92
N GLU A 93 6.53 -32.17 25.30
CA GLU A 93 7.58 -32.31 24.29
C GLU A 93 8.79 -33.14 24.78
N HIS A 94 9.11 -33.09 26.08
CA HIS A 94 10.23 -33.81 26.69
C HIS A 94 9.85 -35.19 27.28
N ALA A 95 8.58 -35.60 27.22
CA ALA A 95 8.22 -36.97 27.56
C ALA A 95 8.84 -37.97 26.56
N VAL A 96 9.09 -39.20 27.03
CA VAL A 96 9.65 -40.28 26.21
C VAL A 96 8.74 -41.49 26.28
N PRO A 97 7.97 -41.83 25.22
CA PRO A 97 7.73 -41.01 24.02
C PRO A 97 6.97 -39.70 24.33
N PRO A 98 6.96 -38.72 23.41
CA PRO A 98 6.22 -37.47 23.61
C PRO A 98 4.70 -37.69 23.69
N LEU A 99 4.03 -36.85 24.48
CA LEU A 99 2.62 -36.98 24.82
C LEU A 99 1.84 -35.70 24.48
N LEU A 100 0.62 -35.87 23.98
CA LEU A 100 -0.34 -34.81 23.71
C LEU A 100 -1.64 -35.14 24.45
N ALA A 101 -2.08 -34.25 25.34
CA ALA A 101 -3.39 -34.35 25.96
C ALA A 101 -4.33 -33.35 25.28
N ILE A 102 -5.38 -33.87 24.65
CA ILE A 102 -6.36 -33.10 23.87
C ILE A 102 -7.71 -33.26 24.56
N ALA A 103 -8.60 -32.26 24.51
CA ALA A 103 -9.93 -32.41 25.10
C ALA A 103 -10.67 -33.62 24.50
N PHE A 104 -11.16 -34.53 25.35
CA PHE A 104 -11.85 -35.74 24.91
C PHE A 104 -13.15 -35.38 24.15
N PRO A 105 -13.46 -36.04 23.01
CA PRO A 105 -14.52 -35.55 22.15
C PRO A 105 -15.89 -35.90 22.74
N ARG A 106 -16.65 -34.88 23.16
CA ARG A 106 -18.10 -34.98 23.44
C ARG A 106 -18.90 -34.75 22.15
N ALA A 107 -18.46 -35.41 21.08
CA ALA A 107 -18.82 -35.16 19.70
C ALA A 107 -18.80 -36.47 18.91
N THR A 108 -19.53 -36.52 17.80
CA THR A 108 -19.54 -37.64 16.87
C THR A 108 -18.60 -37.31 15.69
N PRO A 109 -17.69 -38.20 15.26
CA PRO A 109 -16.90 -37.99 14.05
C PRO A 109 -17.81 -37.78 12.83
N LEU A 110 -17.43 -36.93 11.88
CA LEU A 110 -18.28 -36.66 10.70
C LEU A 110 -18.47 -37.94 9.84
N THR A 111 -17.54 -38.89 9.90
CA THR A 111 -17.66 -40.23 9.28
C THR A 111 -18.79 -41.09 9.85
N GLU A 112 -19.30 -40.76 11.05
CA GLU A 112 -20.43 -41.44 11.71
C GLU A 112 -21.71 -40.55 11.72
N TYR A 113 -21.67 -39.38 11.07
CA TYR A 113 -22.79 -38.43 11.03
C TYR A 113 -23.71 -38.75 9.84
N ASP A 114 -24.83 -39.41 10.10
CA ASP A 114 -25.87 -39.67 9.08
C ASP A 114 -26.63 -38.38 8.72
N ALA A 115 -26.09 -37.64 7.76
CA ALA A 115 -26.68 -36.42 7.22
C ALA A 115 -28.07 -36.62 6.58
N THR A 116 -28.51 -37.85 6.27
CA THR A 116 -29.85 -38.09 5.69
C THR A 116 -30.96 -38.00 6.74
N THR A 117 -30.62 -38.20 8.01
CA THR A 117 -31.57 -38.11 9.15
C THR A 117 -31.76 -36.70 9.71
N GLN A 118 -31.01 -35.72 9.20
CA GLN A 118 -30.85 -34.40 9.80
C GLN A 118 -31.63 -33.32 9.04
N THR A 119 -32.19 -32.34 9.77
CA THR A 119 -32.91 -31.23 9.13
C THR A 119 -31.97 -30.34 8.32
N PHE A 120 -32.48 -29.72 7.25
CA PHE A 120 -31.69 -28.84 6.40
C PHE A 120 -30.95 -27.74 7.21
N ASP A 121 -31.64 -27.08 8.14
CA ASP A 121 -31.06 -26.11 9.07
C ASP A 121 -29.89 -26.66 9.92
N ALA A 122 -29.93 -27.93 10.31
CA ALA A 122 -28.84 -28.56 11.05
C ALA A 122 -27.63 -28.80 10.13
N ARG A 123 -27.85 -29.25 8.91
CA ARG A 123 -26.79 -29.45 7.89
C ARG A 123 -26.14 -28.12 7.49
N LEU A 124 -26.95 -27.07 7.28
CA LEU A 124 -26.48 -25.71 6.96
C LEU A 124 -25.74 -25.06 8.13
N ARG A 125 -26.19 -25.26 9.38
CA ARG A 125 -25.46 -24.82 10.58
C ARG A 125 -24.08 -25.48 10.67
N LEU A 126 -24.02 -26.79 10.44
CA LEU A 126 -22.78 -27.55 10.46
C LEU A 126 -21.81 -27.06 9.38
N ALA A 127 -22.27 -26.96 8.12
CA ALA A 127 -21.49 -26.43 6.99
C ALA A 127 -20.95 -25.01 7.25
N ARG A 128 -21.80 -24.09 7.74
CA ARG A 128 -21.40 -22.72 8.11
C ARG A 128 -20.32 -22.69 9.19
N SER A 129 -20.43 -23.57 10.19
CA SER A 129 -19.44 -23.67 11.27
C SER A 129 -18.12 -24.30 10.84
N LEU A 130 -18.14 -25.23 9.88
CA LEU A 130 -16.94 -25.86 9.32
C LEU A 130 -16.07 -24.85 8.55
N VAL A 131 -16.69 -24.01 7.71
CA VAL A 131 -15.96 -22.96 6.98
C VAL A 131 -15.42 -21.90 7.95
N ALA A 132 -16.20 -21.49 8.95
CA ALA A 132 -15.73 -20.55 9.99
C ALA A 132 -14.54 -21.13 10.79
N ALA A 133 -14.57 -22.41 11.13
CA ALA A 133 -13.47 -23.11 11.80
C ALA A 133 -12.16 -23.07 10.98
N LEU A 134 -12.26 -23.29 9.67
CA LEU A 134 -11.09 -23.28 8.78
C LEU A 134 -10.52 -21.87 8.60
N LEU A 135 -11.36 -20.88 8.30
CA LEU A 135 -10.92 -19.49 8.12
C LEU A 135 -10.21 -18.95 9.38
N GLN A 136 -10.69 -19.34 10.58
CA GLN A 136 -10.04 -19.00 11.84
C GLN A 136 -8.67 -19.67 12.02
N ALA A 137 -8.51 -20.92 11.55
CA ALA A 137 -7.24 -21.64 11.58
C ALA A 137 -6.22 -21.05 10.58
N HIS A 138 -6.62 -20.81 9.33
CA HIS A 138 -5.76 -20.21 8.30
C HIS A 138 -5.24 -18.83 8.72
N ARG A 139 -6.07 -18.02 9.39
CA ARG A 139 -5.67 -16.70 9.94
C ARG A 139 -4.49 -16.73 10.91
N VAL A 140 -4.29 -17.86 11.62
CA VAL A 140 -3.15 -18.06 12.54
C VAL A 140 -2.07 -18.98 11.95
N GLY A 141 -2.12 -19.27 10.64
CA GLY A 141 -1.14 -20.12 9.95
C GLY A 141 -1.37 -21.63 10.11
N LEU A 142 -2.51 -22.06 10.68
CA LEU A 142 -2.84 -23.48 10.80
C LEU A 142 -3.50 -24.01 9.52
N VAL A 143 -2.68 -24.56 8.63
CA VAL A 143 -3.10 -25.34 7.46
C VAL A 143 -3.18 -26.82 7.85
N HIS A 144 -4.23 -27.54 7.40
CA HIS A 144 -4.38 -28.98 7.63
C HIS A 144 -3.63 -29.82 6.56
N GLY A 145 -3.62 -29.36 5.30
CA GLY A 145 -3.03 -30.04 4.13
C GLY A 145 -4.04 -30.79 3.25
N GLY A 146 -5.33 -30.60 3.49
CA GLY A 146 -6.46 -31.37 2.97
C GLY A 146 -7.27 -31.98 4.12
N ILE A 147 -8.32 -31.29 4.56
CA ILE A 147 -9.14 -31.71 5.71
C ILE A 147 -9.85 -33.03 5.42
N GLN A 148 -9.67 -34.01 6.30
CA GLN A 148 -10.35 -35.31 6.22
C GLN A 148 -11.63 -35.31 7.08
N PRO A 149 -12.72 -36.00 6.67
CA PRO A 149 -13.93 -36.11 7.49
C PRO A 149 -13.68 -36.67 8.91
N SER A 150 -12.68 -37.53 9.08
CA SER A 150 -12.25 -38.06 10.38
C SER A 150 -11.65 -37.00 11.32
N ALA A 151 -11.09 -35.91 10.78
CA ALA A 151 -10.58 -34.77 11.53
C ALA A 151 -11.69 -33.75 11.91
N ILE A 152 -12.94 -33.97 11.47
CA ILE A 152 -14.09 -33.13 11.78
C ILE A 152 -14.94 -33.82 12.85
N GLN A 153 -15.11 -33.14 13.99
CA GLN A 153 -15.94 -33.61 15.10
C GLN A 153 -17.23 -32.78 15.17
N VAL A 154 -18.38 -33.44 15.10
CA VAL A 154 -19.71 -32.82 15.19
C VAL A 154 -20.15 -32.78 16.65
N THR A 155 -20.17 -31.59 17.23
CA THR A 155 -20.64 -31.37 18.61
C THR A 155 -22.13 -31.69 18.75
N GLN A 156 -22.59 -31.99 19.97
CA GLN A 156 -24.01 -32.21 20.30
C GLN A 156 -24.94 -31.02 19.96
N GLN A 157 -24.38 -29.85 19.61
CA GLN A 157 -25.12 -28.65 19.20
C GLN A 157 -25.15 -28.44 17.67
N GLY A 158 -24.56 -29.36 16.88
CA GLY A 158 -24.52 -29.27 15.42
C GLY A 158 -23.45 -28.32 14.86
N TYR A 159 -22.40 -28.04 15.63
CA TYR A 159 -21.23 -27.26 15.18
C TYR A 159 -20.00 -28.17 14.98
N ALA A 160 -19.18 -27.85 13.97
CA ALA A 160 -17.92 -28.52 13.69
C ALA A 160 -16.80 -28.04 14.64
N SER A 161 -15.95 -28.99 15.03
CA SER A 161 -14.67 -28.79 15.71
C SER A 161 -13.57 -29.50 14.91
N LEU A 162 -12.56 -28.76 14.45
CA LEU A 162 -11.46 -29.29 13.64
C LEU A 162 -10.30 -29.83 14.51
N ASP A 163 -9.84 -31.04 14.23
CA ASP A 163 -8.71 -31.71 14.90
C ASP A 163 -7.42 -31.67 14.04
N PHE A 164 -6.72 -30.54 14.09
CA PHE A 164 -5.40 -30.38 13.45
C PHE A 164 -4.26 -31.20 14.11
N THR A 165 -4.57 -32.00 15.14
CA THR A 165 -3.60 -32.93 15.77
C THR A 165 -3.69 -34.35 15.20
N GLY A 166 -4.46 -34.55 14.12
CA GLY A 166 -4.56 -35.79 13.36
C GLY A 166 -3.22 -36.25 12.74
N TRP A 167 -3.15 -37.53 12.39
CA TRP A 167 -1.94 -38.21 11.89
C TRP A 167 -2.06 -38.55 10.41
N GLY A 168 -0.99 -39.00 9.77
CA GLY A 168 -1.03 -39.41 8.37
C GLY A 168 -0.84 -38.26 7.36
N LEU A 169 0.19 -37.43 7.58
CA LEU A 169 0.92 -36.80 6.48
C LEU A 169 2.39 -37.20 6.59
N THR A 170 2.97 -37.59 5.46
CA THR A 170 4.42 -37.79 5.29
C THR A 170 5.13 -36.44 5.19
N LEU A 171 6.46 -36.44 5.34
CA LEU A 171 7.26 -35.21 5.21
C LEU A 171 7.14 -34.57 3.81
N GLU A 172 7.01 -35.39 2.77
CA GLU A 172 6.85 -34.94 1.38
C GLU A 172 5.48 -34.27 1.16
N GLU A 173 4.41 -34.80 1.78
CA GLU A 173 3.08 -34.17 1.75
C GLU A 173 3.02 -32.90 2.62
N GLN A 174 3.72 -32.87 3.76
CA GLN A 174 3.82 -31.69 4.63
C GLN A 174 4.54 -30.52 3.95
N GLN A 175 5.56 -30.80 3.13
CA GLN A 175 6.22 -29.79 2.29
C GLN A 175 5.33 -29.27 1.13
N SER A 176 4.16 -29.91 0.92
CA SER A 176 3.16 -29.57 -0.10
C SER A 176 1.80 -29.17 0.52
N ALA A 177 1.78 -28.82 1.81
CA ALA A 177 0.56 -28.45 2.54
C ALA A 177 0.20 -26.98 2.34
N ASP A 178 -0.70 -26.72 1.38
CA ASP A 178 -1.22 -25.38 1.05
C ASP A 178 -2.69 -25.21 1.49
N ALA A 179 -3.07 -24.00 1.86
CA ALA A 179 -4.42 -23.60 2.29
C ALA A 179 -5.48 -23.92 1.21
N ALA A 180 -5.12 -23.83 -0.08
CA ALA A 180 -5.98 -24.20 -1.20
C ALA A 180 -6.45 -25.67 -1.15
N ARG A 181 -5.65 -26.58 -0.57
CA ARG A 181 -6.01 -28.01 -0.41
C ARG A 181 -7.06 -28.20 0.69
N ASP A 182 -6.97 -27.45 1.78
CA ASP A 182 -8.01 -27.43 2.82
C ASP A 182 -9.33 -26.87 2.30
N LEU A 183 -9.24 -25.79 1.52
CA LEU A 183 -10.38 -25.11 0.93
C LEU A 183 -11.14 -26.07 -0.02
N THR A 184 -10.41 -26.73 -0.91
CA THR A 184 -10.93 -27.73 -1.85
C THR A 184 -11.63 -28.89 -1.13
N ALA A 185 -11.00 -29.46 -0.09
CA ALA A 185 -11.60 -30.54 0.70
C ALA A 185 -12.86 -30.07 1.45
N THR A 186 -12.85 -28.85 1.99
CA THR A 186 -13.99 -28.26 2.69
C THR A 186 -15.19 -28.05 1.77
N ILE A 187 -14.97 -27.60 0.53
CA ILE A 187 -16.02 -27.42 -0.48
C ILE A 187 -16.71 -28.75 -0.79
N ALA A 188 -15.96 -29.84 -0.93
CA ALA A 188 -16.53 -31.18 -1.16
C ALA A 188 -17.41 -31.63 0.02
N ILE A 189 -16.94 -31.43 1.26
CA ILE A 189 -17.68 -31.81 2.48
C ILE A 189 -18.94 -30.94 2.67
N VAL A 190 -18.87 -29.64 2.35
CA VAL A 190 -20.02 -28.74 2.37
C VAL A 190 -21.05 -29.13 1.29
N ARG A 191 -20.62 -29.48 0.07
CA ARG A 191 -21.54 -29.96 -0.99
C ARG A 191 -22.22 -31.29 -0.62
N TRP A 192 -21.52 -32.19 0.08
CA TRP A 192 -22.12 -33.41 0.63
C TRP A 192 -23.17 -33.11 1.72
N LEU A 193 -22.85 -32.25 2.69
CA LEU A 193 -23.80 -31.86 3.76
C LEU A 193 -25.05 -31.17 3.21
N LEU A 194 -24.94 -30.41 2.13
CA LEU A 194 -26.04 -29.64 1.53
C LEU A 194 -26.75 -30.36 0.37
N ASP A 195 -26.39 -31.62 0.08
CA ASP A 195 -27.21 -32.53 -0.73
C ASP A 195 -27.51 -32.01 -2.16
N SER A 196 -26.54 -31.29 -2.74
CA SER A 196 -26.62 -30.63 -4.05
C SER A 196 -27.71 -29.55 -4.23
N ASP A 197 -28.35 -29.05 -3.16
CA ASP A 197 -29.32 -27.95 -3.30
C ASP A 197 -28.61 -26.58 -3.46
N LEU A 198 -28.24 -26.29 -4.71
CA LEU A 198 -27.54 -25.06 -5.10
C LEU A 198 -28.37 -23.78 -4.87
N SER A 199 -29.68 -23.87 -4.59
CA SER A 199 -30.53 -22.68 -4.36
C SER A 199 -30.13 -21.88 -3.12
N VAL A 200 -29.33 -22.48 -2.22
CA VAL A 200 -28.95 -21.92 -0.92
C VAL A 200 -27.51 -21.36 -0.91
N LEU A 201 -26.76 -21.50 -2.02
CA LEU A 201 -25.45 -20.85 -2.18
C LEU A 201 -25.45 -19.34 -1.89
N PRO A 202 -26.47 -18.54 -2.30
CA PRO A 202 -26.51 -17.12 -1.98
C PRO A 202 -26.57 -16.83 -0.47
N GLN A 203 -27.26 -17.67 0.31
CA GLN A 203 -27.37 -17.50 1.77
C GLN A 203 -26.07 -17.89 2.49
N LEU A 204 -25.35 -18.88 1.96
CA LEU A 204 -24.01 -19.23 2.43
C LEU A 204 -23.02 -18.10 2.10
N ALA A 205 -23.10 -17.54 0.90
CA ALA A 205 -22.26 -16.42 0.45
C ALA A 205 -22.51 -15.14 1.26
N GLU A 206 -23.77 -14.79 1.50
CA GLU A 206 -24.17 -13.66 2.34
C GLU A 206 -23.64 -13.83 3.78
N TYR A 207 -23.80 -15.02 4.38
CA TYR A 207 -23.25 -15.31 5.69
C TYR A 207 -21.72 -15.21 5.75
N LEU A 208 -21.00 -15.74 4.76
CA LEU A 208 -19.54 -15.67 4.72
C LEU A 208 -19.06 -14.21 4.56
N THR A 209 -19.73 -13.44 3.71
CA THR A 209 -19.49 -12.00 3.53
C THR A 209 -19.68 -11.24 4.85
N ASP A 210 -20.75 -11.51 5.59
CA ASP A 210 -21.00 -10.86 6.89
C ASP A 210 -20.10 -11.38 8.01
N PHE A 211 -19.64 -12.63 7.94
CA PHE A 211 -18.64 -13.20 8.85
C PHE A 211 -17.29 -12.48 8.69
N GLU A 212 -16.82 -12.26 7.46
CA GLU A 212 -15.61 -11.46 7.18
C GLU A 212 -15.75 -10.00 7.62
N ARG A 213 -16.87 -9.35 7.29
CA ARG A 213 -17.17 -7.96 7.71
C ARG A 213 -17.12 -7.79 9.23
N SER A 214 -17.58 -8.79 9.98
CA SER A 214 -17.66 -8.73 11.45
C SER A 214 -16.37 -9.14 12.17
N HIS A 215 -15.47 -9.90 11.53
CA HIS A 215 -14.25 -10.43 12.17
C HIS A 215 -12.92 -9.93 11.56
N ALA A 216 -13.00 -8.96 10.63
CA ALA A 216 -11.94 -8.44 9.76
C ALA A 216 -11.60 -9.38 8.58
N PRO A 217 -11.39 -8.82 7.37
CA PRO A 217 -11.45 -9.58 6.12
C PRO A 217 -10.19 -10.40 5.82
N SER A 218 -10.40 -11.49 5.09
CA SER A 218 -9.40 -12.41 4.54
C SER A 218 -9.77 -12.77 3.09
N GLU A 219 -10.16 -11.76 2.29
CA GLU A 219 -10.94 -11.90 1.04
C GLU A 219 -10.53 -13.08 0.16
N PHE A 220 -9.23 -13.37 0.05
CA PHE A 220 -8.68 -14.43 -0.80
C PHE A 220 -9.35 -15.79 -0.58
N ALA A 221 -9.47 -16.24 0.68
CA ALA A 221 -10.00 -17.57 1.01
C ALA A 221 -11.52 -17.67 0.80
N VAL A 222 -12.26 -16.58 1.00
CA VAL A 222 -13.71 -16.57 0.77
C VAL A 222 -14.04 -16.38 -0.71
N VAL A 223 -13.32 -15.52 -1.44
CA VAL A 223 -13.52 -15.31 -2.89
C VAL A 223 -13.20 -16.59 -3.67
N GLU A 224 -12.13 -17.32 -3.34
CA GLU A 224 -11.86 -18.63 -3.95
C GLU A 224 -12.94 -19.67 -3.61
N LEU A 225 -13.40 -19.73 -2.35
CA LEU A 225 -14.47 -20.66 -1.95
C LEU A 225 -15.78 -20.37 -2.70
N LEU A 226 -16.15 -19.10 -2.86
CA LEU A 226 -17.35 -18.70 -3.60
C LEU A 226 -17.22 -18.96 -5.11
N ALA A 227 -16.09 -18.61 -5.72
CA ALA A 227 -15.84 -18.87 -7.14
C ALA A 227 -15.83 -20.37 -7.46
N ALA A 228 -15.31 -21.21 -6.56
CA ALA A 228 -15.33 -22.67 -6.70
C ALA A 228 -16.73 -23.28 -6.45
N LEU A 229 -17.58 -22.63 -5.64
CA LEU A 229 -18.97 -23.04 -5.44
C LEU A 229 -19.86 -22.72 -6.66
N ASP A 230 -19.64 -21.59 -7.33
CA ASP A 230 -20.25 -21.25 -8.64
C ASP A 230 -19.65 -22.07 -9.81
N GLY A 231 -18.49 -22.72 -9.59
CA GLY A 231 -17.74 -23.45 -10.60
C GLY A 231 -18.41 -24.75 -11.07
N ASN A 232 -18.71 -24.82 -12.36
CA ASN A 232 -19.30 -25.98 -13.07
C ASN A 232 -18.30 -27.13 -13.36
N ALA A 233 -17.18 -27.21 -12.61
CA ALA A 233 -16.02 -28.05 -12.93
C ALA A 233 -15.43 -28.77 -11.70
N ILE A 234 -16.27 -29.50 -10.95
CA ILE A 234 -15.85 -30.43 -9.89
C ILE A 234 -16.65 -31.73 -10.07
N PRO A 235 -16.06 -32.95 -9.98
CA PRO A 235 -16.76 -34.20 -10.28
C PRO A 235 -17.98 -34.48 -9.39
N THR A 236 -19.03 -35.03 -9.98
CA THR A 236 -20.14 -35.68 -9.26
C THR A 236 -19.67 -37.05 -8.77
N ALA A 237 -19.43 -37.20 -7.48
CA ALA A 237 -18.98 -38.46 -6.88
C ALA A 237 -20.06 -39.04 -5.96
N GLU A 238 -20.55 -40.25 -6.27
CA GLU A 238 -21.40 -41.06 -5.38
C GLU A 238 -20.54 -41.60 -4.22
N THR A 239 -20.19 -40.74 -3.26
CA THR A 239 -19.25 -41.06 -2.18
C THR A 239 -19.96 -41.44 -0.89
N ASP A 240 -20.15 -42.74 -0.68
CA ASP A 240 -20.61 -43.28 0.60
C ASP A 240 -19.46 -43.31 1.62
N PHE A 241 -19.29 -42.20 2.35
CA PHE A 241 -18.29 -42.03 3.40
C PHE A 241 -18.37 -43.07 4.54
N SER A 242 -19.45 -43.86 4.65
CA SER A 242 -19.55 -44.94 5.64
C SER A 242 -18.77 -46.22 5.28
N LYS A 243 -18.28 -46.36 4.03
CA LYS A 243 -17.74 -47.62 3.50
C LYS A 243 -16.25 -47.63 3.14
N THR A 244 -15.57 -46.49 3.08
CA THR A 244 -14.14 -46.42 2.74
C THR A 244 -13.37 -45.55 3.73
N GLY A 245 -12.59 -46.19 4.60
CA GLY A 245 -11.72 -45.51 5.58
C GLY A 245 -10.47 -44.86 4.95
N GLU A 246 -10.24 -45.10 3.66
CA GLU A 246 -9.25 -44.42 2.82
C GLU A 246 -10.01 -43.78 1.65
N VAL A 247 -10.06 -42.45 1.60
CA VAL A 247 -10.60 -41.71 0.45
C VAL A 247 -9.42 -41.25 -0.39
N SER A 248 -8.99 -42.08 -1.33
CA SER A 248 -8.04 -41.69 -2.36
C SER A 248 -8.71 -40.72 -3.34
N ILE A 249 -8.71 -39.43 -3.00
CA ILE A 249 -9.08 -38.37 -3.95
C ILE A 249 -8.01 -38.37 -5.05
N GLU A 250 -8.33 -38.94 -6.21
CA GLU A 250 -7.50 -38.74 -7.40
C GLU A 250 -7.51 -37.25 -7.76
N LEU A 251 -6.42 -36.57 -7.42
CA LEU A 251 -6.19 -35.17 -7.76
C LEU A 251 -6.01 -35.05 -9.28
N PHE A 252 -7.12 -34.83 -9.98
CA PHE A 252 -7.10 -34.41 -11.37
C PHE A 252 -6.21 -33.16 -11.48
N ALA A 253 -5.30 -33.18 -12.46
CA ALA A 253 -4.42 -32.05 -12.73
C ALA A 253 -5.25 -30.77 -13.01
N PRO A 254 -4.75 -29.58 -12.63
CA PRO A 254 -5.40 -28.33 -13.00
C PRO A 254 -5.51 -28.23 -14.54
N PRO A 255 -6.56 -27.59 -15.07
CA PRO A 255 -6.74 -27.47 -16.52
C PRO A 255 -5.54 -26.77 -17.17
N ASP A 256 -5.16 -27.23 -18.37
CA ASP A 256 -3.96 -26.78 -19.08
C ASP A 256 -3.88 -25.25 -19.20
N GLY A 257 -2.90 -24.67 -18.51
CA GLY A 257 -2.73 -23.23 -18.36
C GLY A 257 -2.11 -22.81 -17.02
N MET A 258 -2.24 -23.63 -15.97
CA MET A 258 -1.73 -23.32 -14.63
C MET A 258 -0.50 -24.17 -14.27
N HIS A 259 0.69 -23.73 -14.71
CA HIS A 259 1.95 -24.38 -14.36
C HIS A 259 2.48 -23.93 -12.99
N PRO A 260 2.84 -24.85 -12.07
CA PRO A 260 3.64 -24.52 -10.88
C PRO A 260 5.09 -24.16 -11.27
N ALA A 261 5.72 -23.30 -10.49
CA ALA A 261 7.08 -22.85 -10.75
C ALA A 261 8.12 -23.94 -10.39
N ARG A 262 8.84 -24.42 -11.42
CA ARG A 262 9.89 -25.45 -11.39
C ARG A 262 10.77 -25.48 -10.12
N GLU A 263 10.97 -26.68 -9.59
CA GLU A 263 12.11 -27.05 -8.76
C GLU A 263 13.42 -27.14 -9.56
N LEU A 264 14.55 -27.08 -8.84
CA LEU A 264 15.88 -27.48 -9.32
C LEU A 264 16.22 -28.87 -8.75
N ALA A 265 16.16 -29.90 -9.59
CA ALA A 265 16.35 -31.29 -9.17
C ALA A 265 17.84 -31.70 -9.03
N PRO A 266 18.19 -32.52 -8.02
CA PRO A 266 19.36 -33.40 -8.04
C PRO A 266 19.03 -34.75 -8.74
N ASP A 267 20.03 -35.42 -9.32
CA ASP A 267 19.81 -36.55 -10.25
C ASP A 267 20.08 -37.95 -9.64
N LYS A 268 19.03 -38.79 -9.60
CA LYS A 268 19.01 -40.27 -9.71
C LYS A 268 19.60 -41.24 -8.64
N THR A 269 18.75 -42.22 -8.28
CA THR A 269 19.00 -43.70 -8.10
C THR A 269 19.79 -44.23 -6.88
N ALA A 270 19.48 -45.40 -6.28
CA ALA A 270 18.34 -46.35 -6.41
C ALA A 270 18.25 -47.42 -5.26
N GLU A 271 17.08 -48.09 -5.15
CA GLU A 271 16.84 -49.50 -4.69
C GLU A 271 17.18 -49.99 -3.25
N VAL A 272 16.22 -49.87 -2.31
CA VAL A 272 15.24 -50.93 -1.85
C VAL A 272 15.71 -52.42 -1.83
N PRO A 273 15.35 -53.32 -0.87
CA PRO A 273 14.82 -53.18 0.53
C PRO A 273 15.52 -54.11 1.59
N ILE A 274 15.06 -54.10 2.86
CA ILE A 274 14.71 -55.27 3.76
C ILE A 274 14.58 -54.82 5.24
N ALA A 275 13.77 -55.53 6.05
CA ALA A 275 13.49 -55.28 7.48
C ALA A 275 13.81 -56.55 8.35
N PRO A 276 13.44 -56.65 9.66
CA PRO A 276 13.61 -55.76 10.82
C PRO A 276 14.35 -56.48 12.00
N MET A 277 14.43 -55.89 13.24
CA MET A 277 14.12 -56.51 14.57
C MET A 277 14.92 -56.06 15.84
N ALA A 278 14.17 -55.75 16.92
CA ALA A 278 14.32 -56.20 18.33
C ALA A 278 15.30 -55.59 19.40
N GLY A 279 14.70 -55.14 20.54
CA GLY A 279 15.22 -55.14 21.94
C GLY A 279 16.01 -53.91 22.42
N SER A 280 16.05 -53.47 23.70
CA SER A 280 15.31 -53.72 24.98
C SER A 280 15.79 -52.67 26.04
N GLY A 281 15.31 -52.47 27.29
CA GLY A 281 14.20 -52.99 28.14
C GLY A 281 13.02 -52.01 28.29
N ALA A 282 12.26 -51.84 29.39
CA ALA A 282 12.28 -52.28 30.82
C ALA A 282 13.22 -51.49 31.77
N GLU A 283 12.89 -51.12 33.04
CA GLU A 283 11.64 -50.99 33.88
C GLU A 283 12.03 -50.32 35.25
N SER A 284 11.23 -49.97 36.30
CA SER A 284 9.79 -49.93 36.72
C SER A 284 9.66 -48.88 37.91
N LEU A 285 8.68 -48.66 38.83
CA LEU A 285 7.54 -49.34 39.51
C LEU A 285 6.52 -48.30 40.15
N LEU A 286 5.23 -48.69 40.33
CA LEU A 286 4.25 -48.52 41.48
C LEU A 286 4.04 -47.17 42.26
N ALA A 287 2.91 -46.80 42.92
CA ALA A 287 1.45 -47.19 43.01
C ALA A 287 0.76 -46.33 44.16
N ASN A 288 -0.57 -46.22 44.48
CA ASN A 288 -1.92 -46.40 43.87
C ASN A 288 -3.08 -45.86 44.82
N LEU A 289 -4.17 -45.27 44.29
CA LEU A 289 -5.63 -45.35 44.72
C LEU A 289 -6.14 -44.75 46.09
N PRO A 290 -7.48 -44.57 46.38
CA PRO A 290 -8.71 -44.26 45.56
C PRO A 290 -9.81 -43.29 46.19
N ASP A 291 -10.88 -42.96 45.41
CA ASP A 291 -12.33 -42.63 45.72
C ASP A 291 -12.82 -41.47 46.65
N ALA A 292 -14.07 -40.93 46.62
CA ALA A 292 -15.11 -40.66 45.57
C ALA A 292 -16.41 -39.89 46.09
N THR A 293 -17.23 -39.30 45.17
CA THR A 293 -18.71 -38.98 45.21
C THR A 293 -19.41 -37.72 45.86
N HIS A 294 -19.92 -36.81 44.99
CA HIS A 294 -21.34 -36.31 44.77
C HIS A 294 -22.20 -35.24 45.57
N HIS A 295 -22.87 -34.35 44.77
CA HIS A 295 -24.23 -33.71 44.83
C HIS A 295 -24.61 -32.37 45.57
N GLN A 296 -24.72 -31.25 44.80
CA GLN A 296 -25.92 -30.40 44.41
C GLN A 296 -27.04 -29.94 45.40
N PRO A 297 -27.97 -28.96 45.09
CA PRO A 297 -28.09 -27.94 43.99
C PRO A 297 -28.75 -26.53 44.32
N VAL A 298 -29.03 -25.71 43.26
CA VAL A 298 -30.19 -24.76 43.02
C VAL A 298 -30.13 -23.21 43.29
N PHE A 299 -30.47 -22.46 42.21
CA PHE A 299 -30.91 -21.04 41.91
C PHE A 299 -31.32 -20.01 43.01
N GLY A 300 -31.39 -18.67 42.78
CA GLY A 300 -30.97 -17.82 41.62
C GLY A 300 -31.72 -16.46 41.41
N ASN A 301 -31.09 -15.52 40.67
CA ASN A 301 -31.61 -14.33 39.90
C ASN A 301 -31.98 -12.93 40.50
N ALA A 302 -31.65 -11.90 39.68
CA ALA A 302 -32.26 -10.56 39.46
C ALA A 302 -32.14 -9.42 40.52
N ALA A 303 -32.05 -8.11 40.19
CA ALA A 303 -31.74 -7.36 38.94
C ALA A 303 -31.40 -5.85 39.24
N ALA A 304 -31.15 -5.05 38.18
CA ALA A 304 -30.73 -3.62 38.14
C ALA A 304 -31.63 -2.58 38.88
N GLY A 305 -31.26 -1.30 39.10
CA GLY A 305 -30.03 -0.53 38.76
C GLY A 305 -30.21 1.00 38.96
N ASP A 306 -29.26 1.79 38.45
CA ASP A 306 -29.23 3.28 38.33
C ASP A 306 -29.21 4.21 39.57
N GLY A 307 -28.67 5.43 39.38
CA GLY A 307 -28.67 6.57 40.32
C GLY A 307 -27.27 7.03 40.75
N GLY A 308 -26.95 8.34 40.66
CA GLY A 308 -25.58 8.82 40.90
C GLY A 308 -25.43 10.20 41.58
N LEU A 309 -24.22 10.44 42.08
CA LEU A 309 -23.59 11.72 42.49
C LEU A 309 -24.26 12.60 43.58
N LEU A 310 -23.52 12.84 44.67
CA LEU A 310 -23.23 14.18 45.25
C LEU A 310 -22.15 14.09 46.36
N ASN A 311 -21.59 15.23 46.79
CA ASN A 311 -20.48 15.37 47.77
C ASN A 311 -20.83 16.41 48.86
N ALA A 312 -20.34 16.24 50.11
CA ALA A 312 -19.67 17.28 50.95
C ALA A 312 -19.57 16.96 52.48
N GLY A 313 -18.46 17.36 53.12
CA GLY A 313 -18.30 17.64 54.56
C GLY A 313 -18.10 16.46 55.55
N GLU A 314 -17.49 16.60 56.74
CA GLU A 314 -16.53 17.62 57.25
C GLU A 314 -15.80 17.12 58.55
N THR A 315 -15.02 17.95 59.27
CA THR A 315 -14.08 17.55 60.37
C THR A 315 -14.42 18.21 61.75
N TYR A 316 -13.78 18.01 62.93
CA TYR A 316 -12.49 17.42 63.39
C TYR A 316 -12.69 16.84 64.85
N VAL A 317 -11.88 16.79 65.94
CA VAL A 317 -10.53 17.24 66.38
C VAL A 317 -10.06 16.46 67.68
N ILE A 318 -8.73 16.28 67.89
CA ILE A 318 -7.84 16.28 69.13
C ILE A 318 -8.39 15.91 70.56
N ASP A 319 -7.71 15.26 71.54
CA ASP A 319 -6.27 14.90 71.80
C ASP A 319 -6.03 13.39 72.17
N THR A 320 -5.26 12.82 73.15
CA THR A 320 -4.50 13.24 74.39
C THR A 320 -3.35 12.27 74.77
N TRP A 321 -2.44 12.64 75.71
CA TRP A 321 -1.20 11.89 76.10
C TRP A 321 -1.33 10.82 77.22
N SER A 322 -0.64 9.67 77.11
CA SER A 322 0.59 9.30 77.90
C SER A 322 0.90 7.79 78.14
N SER A 323 2.18 7.42 77.92
CA SER A 323 3.00 6.33 78.54
C SER A 323 2.49 4.89 78.76
N GLN A 324 3.03 3.90 78.03
CA GLN A 324 4.08 2.94 78.47
C GLN A 324 4.53 2.00 77.32
N ALA A 325 5.58 1.17 77.52
CA ALA A 325 6.29 0.37 76.51
C ALA A 325 7.03 -0.83 77.16
N PRO A 326 7.78 -1.68 76.44
CA PRO A 326 7.58 -2.29 75.11
C PRO A 326 7.64 -3.84 75.14
N VAL A 327 7.18 -4.53 74.08
CA VAL A 327 7.58 -5.93 73.79
C VAL A 327 7.88 -6.06 72.29
N ALA A 328 8.99 -6.70 71.94
CA ALA A 328 9.40 -6.91 70.55
C ALA A 328 8.73 -8.14 69.92
N SER A 329 8.12 -7.97 68.74
CA SER A 329 7.73 -9.08 67.85
C SER A 329 8.57 -9.02 66.57
N ARG A 330 8.98 -10.20 66.07
CA ARG A 330 9.74 -10.32 64.83
C ARG A 330 8.78 -10.31 63.64
N HIS A 331 8.70 -9.19 62.92
CA HIS A 331 8.11 -9.18 61.58
C HIS A 331 9.01 -9.98 60.64
N ARG A 332 8.68 -11.26 60.44
CA ARG A 332 9.08 -11.97 59.22
C ARG A 332 8.30 -11.34 58.07
N THR A 333 8.93 -11.15 56.92
CA THR A 333 8.18 -11.08 55.66
C THR A 333 7.35 -12.35 55.55
N ALA A 334 6.06 -12.24 55.25
CA ALA A 334 5.28 -13.41 54.88
C ALA A 334 5.78 -13.89 53.52
N GLU A 335 6.42 -15.05 53.46
CA GLU A 335 6.78 -15.68 52.19
C GLU A 335 5.48 -16.09 51.50
N ILE A 336 5.13 -15.40 50.42
CA ILE A 336 3.91 -15.69 49.67
C ILE A 336 4.16 -17.00 48.91
N THR A 337 3.49 -18.07 49.36
CA THR A 337 3.64 -19.41 48.83
C THR A 337 2.93 -19.58 47.48
N VAL A 338 3.42 -20.50 46.65
CA VAL A 338 2.70 -20.94 45.44
C VAL A 338 1.30 -21.43 45.82
N GLY A 339 0.30 -21.09 45.01
CA GLY A 339 -1.12 -21.33 45.25
C GLY A 339 -1.84 -20.20 46.01
N THR A 340 -1.11 -19.25 46.62
CA THR A 340 -1.73 -18.11 47.31
C THR A 340 -2.36 -17.14 46.31
N THR A 341 -3.57 -16.65 46.59
CA THR A 341 -4.21 -15.58 45.81
C THR A 341 -3.99 -14.23 46.47
N LEU A 342 -3.62 -13.22 45.66
CA LEU A 342 -3.49 -11.82 46.06
C LEU A 342 -4.37 -10.96 45.13
N GLY A 343 -5.42 -10.34 45.68
CA GLY A 343 -6.47 -9.73 44.88
C GLY A 343 -7.22 -10.78 44.05
N ARG A 344 -7.07 -10.73 42.72
CA ARG A 344 -7.56 -11.77 41.78
C ARG A 344 -6.45 -12.63 41.17
N TYR A 345 -5.22 -12.52 41.67
CA TYR A 345 -4.03 -13.11 41.07
C TYR A 345 -3.54 -14.30 41.89
N GLN A 346 -3.65 -15.51 41.33
CA GLN A 346 -3.17 -16.73 41.96
C GLN A 346 -1.71 -16.99 41.57
N ILE A 347 -0.82 -17.01 42.57
CA ILE A 347 0.63 -17.14 42.35
C ILE A 347 1.00 -18.57 41.96
N GLU A 348 1.63 -18.71 40.80
CA GLU A 348 2.07 -19.97 40.20
C GLU A 348 3.54 -20.28 40.53
N SER A 349 4.43 -19.28 40.44
CA SER A 349 5.86 -19.45 40.69
C SER A 349 6.56 -18.13 41.04
N ARG A 350 7.80 -18.20 41.54
CA ARG A 350 8.65 -17.03 41.82
C ARG A 350 9.61 -16.81 40.65
N LEU A 351 9.52 -15.65 39.99
CA LEU A 351 10.35 -15.29 38.84
C LEU A 351 11.66 -14.61 39.25
N GLY A 352 11.65 -13.84 40.35
CA GLY A 352 12.85 -13.18 40.86
C GLY A 352 12.61 -12.31 42.09
N GLU A 353 13.70 -11.78 42.64
CA GLU A 353 13.71 -10.83 43.76
C GLU A 353 14.68 -9.70 43.44
N GLY A 354 14.26 -8.46 43.69
CA GLY A 354 15.11 -7.27 43.56
C GLY A 354 14.84 -6.31 44.72
N GLY A 355 15.69 -5.30 44.89
CA GLY A 355 15.66 -4.39 46.06
C GLY A 355 14.39 -3.56 46.28
N MET A 356 13.32 -3.78 45.52
CA MET A 356 12.01 -3.14 45.68
C MET A 356 10.87 -4.13 45.95
N GLY A 357 11.09 -5.43 45.77
CA GLY A 357 10.05 -6.45 45.89
C GLY A 357 10.37 -7.76 45.17
N VAL A 358 9.44 -8.70 45.28
CA VAL A 358 9.50 -10.03 44.67
C VAL A 358 8.57 -10.08 43.47
N VAL A 359 9.05 -10.63 42.35
CA VAL A 359 8.25 -10.85 41.14
C VAL A 359 7.83 -12.32 41.08
N TYR A 360 6.53 -12.54 40.91
CA TYR A 360 5.92 -13.84 40.77
C TYR A 360 5.29 -14.00 39.37
N LYS A 361 5.22 -15.22 38.87
CA LYS A 361 4.28 -15.59 37.81
C LYS A 361 2.94 -15.87 38.49
N ALA A 362 1.86 -15.30 37.97
CA ALA A 362 0.52 -15.50 38.51
C ALA A 362 -0.51 -15.62 37.40
N ILE A 363 -1.65 -16.22 37.71
CA ILE A 363 -2.81 -16.32 36.81
C ILE A 363 -3.86 -15.31 37.30
N ASP A 364 -4.33 -14.45 36.40
CA ASP A 364 -5.52 -13.62 36.63
C ASP A 364 -6.76 -14.50 36.60
N GLN A 365 -7.37 -14.75 37.76
CA GLN A 365 -8.51 -15.66 37.89
C GLN A 365 -9.79 -15.13 37.22
N SER A 366 -9.80 -13.88 36.72
CA SER A 366 -10.95 -13.31 35.98
C SER A 366 -10.84 -13.47 34.46
N SER A 367 -9.61 -13.52 33.91
CA SER A 367 -9.37 -13.61 32.46
C SER A 367 -8.64 -14.89 32.02
N GLY A 368 -8.11 -15.67 32.97
CA GLY A 368 -7.25 -16.83 32.71
C GLY A 368 -5.84 -16.48 32.21
N GLN A 369 -5.50 -15.19 32.11
CA GLN A 369 -4.22 -14.75 31.57
C GLN A 369 -3.08 -14.89 32.58
N VAL A 370 -1.90 -15.29 32.08
CA VAL A 370 -0.66 -15.26 32.86
C VAL A 370 -0.15 -13.81 32.96
N VAL A 371 0.18 -13.38 34.17
CA VAL A 371 0.72 -12.06 34.47
C VAL A 371 2.01 -12.16 35.30
N ALA A 372 2.87 -11.15 35.19
CA ALA A 372 3.92 -10.91 36.17
C ALA A 372 3.35 -10.08 37.32
N LEU A 373 3.42 -10.61 38.54
CA LEU A 373 2.91 -9.99 39.76
C LEU A 373 4.07 -9.55 40.65
N LYS A 374 4.39 -8.26 40.64
CA LYS A 374 5.49 -7.67 41.42
C LYS A 374 4.95 -7.13 42.74
N VAL A 375 5.21 -7.87 43.83
CA VAL A 375 4.78 -7.51 45.19
C VAL A 375 5.90 -6.76 45.91
N LEU A 376 5.60 -5.56 46.41
CA LEU A 376 6.57 -4.67 47.04
C LEU A 376 6.85 -5.08 48.49
N HIS A 377 8.08 -4.87 48.97
CA HIS A 377 8.39 -5.10 50.39
C HIS A 377 7.63 -4.09 51.29
N PRO A 378 6.98 -4.52 52.39
CA PRO A 378 6.19 -3.63 53.26
C PRO A 378 6.96 -2.42 53.81
N THR A 379 8.27 -2.56 53.98
CA THR A 379 9.18 -1.49 54.44
C THR A 379 9.25 -0.29 53.49
N LEU A 380 8.84 -0.43 52.23
CA LEU A 380 8.91 0.62 51.21
C LEU A 380 7.65 1.49 51.11
N VAL A 381 6.52 1.11 51.73
CA VAL A 381 5.23 1.80 51.49
C VAL A 381 4.65 2.48 52.74
N GLY A 382 5.16 2.17 53.93
CA GLY A 382 4.60 2.58 55.24
C GLY A 382 4.68 4.06 55.63
N ARG A 383 4.75 5.03 54.70
CA ARG A 383 4.76 6.48 54.98
C ARG A 383 3.83 7.28 54.06
N GLY A 384 3.04 8.17 54.65
CA GLY A 384 1.71 8.56 54.14
C GLY A 384 1.62 9.34 52.83
N ASN A 385 2.72 9.91 52.30
CA ASN A 385 2.74 10.57 51.00
C ASN A 385 3.14 9.64 49.84
N SER A 386 3.76 8.50 50.14
CA SER A 386 4.39 7.61 49.17
C SER A 386 3.36 6.85 48.33
N LEU A 387 2.34 6.27 48.99
CA LEU A 387 1.28 5.49 48.33
C LEU A 387 0.45 6.32 47.33
N LYS A 388 0.26 7.63 47.58
CA LYS A 388 -0.42 8.54 46.66
C LYS A 388 0.38 8.80 45.37
N ARG A 389 1.72 8.83 45.47
CA ARG A 389 2.60 8.95 44.28
C ARG A 389 2.69 7.64 43.52
N PHE A 390 2.87 6.52 44.21
CA PHE A 390 2.85 5.17 43.63
C PHE A 390 1.60 4.96 42.75
N ARG A 391 0.40 5.19 43.29
CA ARG A 391 -0.87 5.11 42.54
C ARG A 391 -1.01 6.17 41.43
N LYS A 392 -0.26 7.28 41.46
CA LYS A 392 -0.23 8.28 40.37
C LYS A 392 0.71 7.84 39.24
N GLU A 393 1.95 7.48 39.54
CA GLU A 393 2.93 7.06 38.52
C GLU A 393 2.50 5.77 37.80
N ALA A 394 1.90 4.81 38.53
CA ALA A 394 1.28 3.63 37.92
C ALA A 394 0.19 3.99 36.88
N ARG A 395 -0.70 4.94 37.18
CA ARG A 395 -1.75 5.39 36.25
C ARG A 395 -1.19 6.11 35.02
N MET A 396 -0.09 6.85 35.16
CA MET A 396 0.56 7.49 34.01
C MET A 396 1.21 6.44 33.10
N LEU A 397 1.77 5.37 33.66
CA LEU A 397 2.35 4.26 32.91
C LEU A 397 1.31 3.36 32.22
N ALA A 398 0.14 3.15 32.83
CA ALA A 398 -0.99 2.49 32.17
C ALA A 398 -1.54 3.28 30.95
N ALA A 399 -1.09 4.53 30.73
CA ALA A 399 -1.40 5.34 29.53
C ALA A 399 -0.27 5.33 28.47
N VAL A 400 0.78 4.52 28.66
CA VAL A 400 1.85 4.31 27.67
C VAL A 400 1.51 3.12 26.78
N ASN A 401 0.70 3.37 25.74
CA ASN A 401 0.35 2.38 24.72
C ASN A 401 1.50 2.22 23.70
N ASN A 402 2.56 1.50 24.07
CA ASN A 402 3.73 1.25 23.22
C ASN A 402 4.07 -0.26 23.20
N PRO A 403 4.23 -0.91 22.03
CA PRO A 403 4.44 -2.35 21.95
C PRO A 403 5.79 -2.83 22.50
N LEU A 404 6.77 -1.93 22.64
CA LEU A 404 8.10 -2.19 23.19
C LEU A 404 8.18 -1.93 24.71
N VAL A 405 7.06 -1.62 25.37
CA VAL A 405 6.92 -1.51 26.83
C VAL A 405 6.13 -2.72 27.35
N THR A 406 6.38 -3.15 28.59
CA THR A 406 5.52 -4.12 29.30
C THR A 406 4.25 -3.43 29.80
N ASN A 407 3.07 -3.87 29.34
CA ASN A 407 1.79 -3.29 29.76
C ASN A 407 1.55 -3.46 31.27
N LEU A 408 1.12 -2.40 31.95
CA LEU A 408 0.67 -2.46 33.34
C LEU A 408 -0.85 -2.64 33.38
N TYR A 409 -1.32 -3.81 33.83
CA TYR A 409 -2.74 -4.10 33.94
C TYR A 409 -3.36 -3.51 35.21
N GLU A 410 -2.67 -3.61 36.36
CA GLU A 410 -3.20 -3.12 37.64
C GLU A 410 -2.10 -2.71 38.63
N ALA A 411 -2.41 -1.74 39.49
CA ALA A 411 -1.59 -1.34 40.62
C ALA A 411 -2.47 -1.21 41.87
N ASN A 412 -2.41 -2.19 42.77
CA ASN A 412 -3.37 -2.33 43.85
C ASN A 412 -2.72 -2.81 45.17
N GLU A 413 -3.56 -3.15 46.14
CA GLU A 413 -3.22 -3.48 47.51
C GLU A 413 -4.20 -4.55 48.00
N ASP A 414 -3.68 -5.69 48.44
CA ASP A 414 -4.47 -6.74 49.09
C ASP A 414 -3.69 -7.32 50.27
N GLN A 415 -4.37 -7.74 51.33
CA GLN A 415 -3.77 -8.32 52.55
C GLN A 415 -2.66 -7.45 53.19
N GLY A 416 -2.65 -6.13 52.94
CA GLY A 416 -1.61 -5.20 53.38
C GLY A 416 -0.31 -5.25 52.54
N LEU A 417 -0.33 -5.91 51.40
CA LEU A 417 0.75 -6.02 50.43
C LEU A 417 0.39 -5.24 49.15
N HIS A 418 1.26 -4.33 48.74
CA HIS A 418 1.08 -3.56 47.51
C HIS A 418 1.71 -4.29 46.34
N PHE A 419 1.00 -4.37 45.21
CA PHE A 419 1.46 -5.10 44.03
C PHE A 419 1.19 -4.35 42.72
N LEU A 420 2.00 -4.70 41.71
CA LEU A 420 1.81 -4.34 40.31
C LEU A 420 1.56 -5.63 39.53
N ALA A 421 0.44 -5.73 38.83
CA ALA A 421 0.16 -6.80 37.87
C ALA A 421 0.44 -6.26 36.46
N MET A 422 1.36 -6.90 35.75
CA MET A 422 1.84 -6.48 34.43
C MET A 422 1.93 -7.66 33.46
N GLU A 423 2.09 -7.35 32.18
CA GLU A 423 2.32 -8.29 31.09
C GLU A 423 3.43 -9.30 31.45
N PHE A 424 3.11 -10.60 31.45
CA PHE A 424 4.13 -11.64 31.56
C PHE A 424 4.87 -11.75 30.23
N ILE A 425 6.18 -11.55 30.26
CA ILE A 425 7.05 -11.69 29.10
C ILE A 425 7.78 -13.02 29.19
N ASP A 426 7.51 -13.92 28.26
CA ASP A 426 8.27 -15.16 28.11
C ASP A 426 9.57 -14.86 27.36
N GLY A 427 10.69 -14.91 28.08
CA GLY A 427 11.98 -14.43 27.60
C GLY A 427 13.00 -14.20 28.71
N ILE A 428 14.17 -13.70 28.32
CA ILE A 428 15.34 -13.51 29.21
C ILE A 428 15.75 -12.05 29.24
N ASP A 429 16.31 -11.58 30.36
CA ASP A 429 16.93 -10.27 30.43
C ASP A 429 18.24 -10.19 29.64
N LEU A 430 18.55 -9.00 29.13
CA LEU A 430 19.73 -8.71 28.32
C LEU A 430 21.04 -8.88 29.12
N LYS A 431 20.99 -8.88 30.46
CA LYS A 431 22.15 -9.17 31.31
C LYS A 431 22.54 -10.65 31.26
N LYS A 432 21.58 -11.58 31.24
CA LYS A 432 21.83 -13.02 31.00
C LYS A 432 22.40 -13.27 29.60
N VAL A 433 21.95 -12.52 28.58
CA VAL A 433 22.51 -12.58 27.22
C VAL A 433 23.98 -12.16 27.21
N LEU A 434 24.29 -10.98 27.77
CA LEU A 434 25.67 -10.51 27.94
C LEU A 434 26.53 -11.47 28.77
N GLY A 435 25.95 -12.11 29.79
CA GLY A 435 26.62 -13.11 30.62
C GLY A 435 27.08 -14.37 29.87
N ARG A 436 26.64 -14.59 28.62
CA ARG A 436 27.17 -15.64 27.72
C ARG A 436 27.99 -15.09 26.55
N LEU A 437 27.52 -14.03 25.90
CA LEU A 437 28.18 -13.45 24.71
C LEU A 437 29.35 -12.51 25.04
N ASN A 438 29.53 -12.14 26.31
CA ASN A 438 30.44 -11.10 26.83
C ASN A 438 30.11 -9.69 26.32
N ARG A 439 30.03 -9.45 25.00
CA ARG A 439 29.64 -8.19 24.35
C ARG A 439 28.80 -8.46 23.09
N LEU A 440 28.08 -7.47 22.59
CA LEU A 440 27.33 -7.56 21.33
C LEU A 440 28.05 -6.87 20.16
N PRO A 441 27.81 -7.30 18.91
CA PRO A 441 28.20 -6.54 17.72
C PRO A 441 27.57 -5.14 17.69
N GLU A 442 28.27 -4.17 17.10
CA GLU A 442 27.83 -2.75 17.11
C GLU A 442 26.43 -2.56 16.52
N SER A 443 26.16 -3.16 15.35
CA SER A 443 24.84 -3.11 14.70
C SER A 443 23.71 -3.61 15.60
N LEU A 444 23.94 -4.66 16.38
CA LEU A 444 22.95 -5.24 17.29
C LEU A 444 22.78 -4.41 18.56
N ALA A 445 23.87 -3.92 19.15
CA ALA A 445 23.84 -3.03 20.31
C ALA A 445 23.07 -1.73 19.99
N LEU A 446 23.35 -1.12 18.83
CA LEU A 446 22.62 0.05 18.32
C LEU A 446 21.15 -0.28 18.04
N LYS A 447 20.82 -1.47 17.50
CA LYS A 447 19.42 -1.92 17.33
C LYS A 447 18.67 -1.98 18.66
N VAL A 448 19.18 -2.73 19.64
CA VAL A 448 18.53 -2.88 20.95
C VAL A 448 18.34 -1.53 21.64
N VAL A 449 19.34 -0.65 21.59
CA VAL A 449 19.28 0.67 22.23
C VAL A 449 18.34 1.65 21.50
N ALA A 450 18.15 1.51 20.19
CA ALA A 450 17.15 2.27 19.44
C ALA A 450 15.72 1.78 19.71
N ASP A 451 15.54 0.47 19.85
CA ASP A 451 14.24 -0.12 20.18
C ASP A 451 13.84 0.30 21.62
N VAL A 452 14.80 0.35 22.56
CA VAL A 452 14.60 0.96 23.90
C VAL A 452 14.35 2.47 23.83
N ALA A 453 15.02 3.22 22.93
CA ALA A 453 14.75 4.64 22.74
C ALA A 453 13.31 4.89 22.21
N ARG A 454 12.78 4.03 21.33
CA ARG A 454 11.37 4.07 20.90
C ARG A 454 10.40 3.74 22.02
N ALA A 455 10.75 2.83 22.94
CA ALA A 455 9.96 2.58 24.15
C ALA A 455 9.93 3.78 25.13
N LEU A 456 10.98 4.62 25.11
CA LEU A 456 11.13 5.78 25.99
C LEU A 456 10.55 7.07 25.39
N ALA A 457 10.49 7.22 24.07
CA ALA A 457 9.98 8.43 23.40
C ALA A 457 8.53 8.75 23.83
N ASP A 458 7.62 7.78 23.71
CA ASP A 458 6.21 7.90 24.12
C ASP A 458 6.03 8.15 25.62
N ALA A 459 7.00 7.76 26.45
CA ALA A 459 7.01 8.03 27.88
C ALA A 459 7.47 9.47 28.15
N HIS A 460 8.56 9.91 27.52
CA HIS A 460 9.10 11.26 27.66
C HIS A 460 8.14 12.35 27.16
N GLU A 461 7.42 12.12 26.05
CA GLU A 461 6.36 13.04 25.57
C GLU A 461 5.27 13.26 26.65
N LYS A 462 4.94 12.19 27.40
CA LYS A 462 3.95 12.22 28.50
C LYS A 462 4.55 12.68 29.84
N GLY A 463 5.80 13.15 29.85
CA GLY A 463 6.51 13.60 31.06
C GLY A 463 6.93 12.48 32.01
N ILE A 464 6.95 11.22 31.54
CA ILE A 464 7.32 10.03 32.32
C ILE A 464 8.79 9.73 32.07
N VAL A 465 9.57 9.57 33.14
CA VAL A 465 10.99 9.19 33.11
C VAL A 465 11.13 7.83 33.80
N HIS A 466 11.90 6.90 33.21
CA HIS A 466 12.05 5.50 33.66
C HIS A 466 12.91 5.39 34.92
N ARG A 467 14.02 6.16 34.98
CA ARG A 467 14.92 6.32 36.13
C ARG A 467 15.73 5.08 36.54
N ASP A 468 15.63 3.95 35.83
CA ASP A 468 16.41 2.72 36.11
C ASP A 468 16.64 1.87 34.84
N ILE A 469 17.10 2.48 33.74
CA ILE A 469 17.45 1.76 32.51
C ILE A 469 18.78 1.01 32.71
N LYS A 470 18.76 -0.28 32.42
CA LYS A 470 19.89 -1.22 32.57
C LYS A 470 19.58 -2.54 31.84
N PRO A 471 20.56 -3.39 31.47
CA PRO A 471 20.31 -4.65 30.78
C PRO A 471 19.38 -5.61 31.53
N GLU A 472 19.36 -5.60 32.86
CA GLU A 472 18.46 -6.45 33.67
C GLU A 472 16.96 -6.06 33.51
N ASN A 473 16.67 -4.85 33.02
CA ASN A 473 15.30 -4.33 32.78
C ASN A 473 14.91 -4.34 31.28
N ILE A 474 15.75 -4.93 30.41
CA ILE A 474 15.48 -5.07 28.97
C ILE A 474 15.30 -6.56 28.69
N LEU A 475 14.09 -6.98 28.32
CA LEU A 475 13.73 -8.37 28.10
C LEU A 475 13.80 -8.69 26.60
N VAL A 476 14.46 -9.80 26.26
CA VAL A 476 14.60 -10.32 24.90
C VAL A 476 13.60 -11.46 24.70
N LEU A 477 12.66 -11.25 23.80
CA LEU A 477 11.67 -12.26 23.38
C LEU A 477 12.35 -13.38 22.59
N ASP A 478 11.85 -14.61 22.72
CA ASP A 478 12.41 -15.83 22.11
C ASP A 478 13.88 -16.11 22.47
N GLY A 479 14.42 -15.43 23.50
CA GLY A 479 15.85 -15.38 23.77
C GLY A 479 16.49 -16.71 24.20
N GLU A 480 15.71 -17.74 24.55
CA GLU A 480 16.28 -19.08 24.73
C GLU A 480 16.80 -19.70 23.43
N ALA A 481 16.27 -19.31 22.25
CA ALA A 481 16.81 -19.76 20.96
C ALA A 481 18.26 -19.27 20.76
N LEU A 482 18.52 -17.99 21.05
CA LEU A 482 19.86 -17.37 21.07
C LEU A 482 20.82 -18.01 22.09
N LEU A 483 20.29 -18.83 23.01
CA LEU A 483 21.04 -19.53 24.06
C LEU A 483 21.12 -21.05 23.84
N ALA A 484 20.50 -21.57 22.78
CA ALA A 484 20.37 -23.01 22.50
C ALA A 484 21.24 -23.49 21.33
N GLU A 485 21.52 -22.64 20.34
CA GLU A 485 22.22 -23.03 19.11
C GLU A 485 23.69 -23.46 19.34
N ASP A 486 24.37 -22.92 20.36
CA ASP A 486 25.79 -23.19 20.63
C ASP A 486 26.08 -24.47 21.45
N LEU A 487 25.08 -25.13 22.03
CA LEU A 487 25.30 -26.31 22.91
C LEU A 487 25.84 -27.56 22.18
N ALA A 488 26.02 -27.49 20.85
CA ALA A 488 26.68 -28.52 20.06
C ALA A 488 28.21 -28.33 19.93
N ALA A 489 28.77 -27.17 20.30
CA ALA A 489 30.13 -26.78 19.88
C ALA A 489 30.95 -26.00 20.92
N THR A 490 31.29 -26.61 22.06
CA THR A 490 32.59 -26.40 22.75
C THR A 490 32.77 -27.40 23.91
N SER A 491 34.00 -27.86 24.13
CA SER A 491 34.39 -28.71 25.28
C SER A 491 35.35 -28.00 26.26
N ASP A 492 35.51 -26.68 26.11
CA ASP A 492 36.39 -25.82 26.90
C ASP A 492 35.60 -24.61 27.42
N PRO A 493 35.31 -24.52 28.73
CA PRO A 493 34.53 -23.42 29.31
C PRO A 493 35.32 -22.11 29.45
N THR A 494 36.53 -22.00 28.89
CA THR A 494 37.33 -20.76 28.91
C THR A 494 37.31 -19.97 27.60
N GLN A 495 36.71 -20.52 26.53
CA GLN A 495 36.58 -19.81 25.25
C GLN A 495 35.33 -18.92 25.25
N THR A 496 35.52 -17.64 24.94
CA THR A 496 34.41 -16.70 24.75
C THR A 496 33.84 -16.88 23.34
N LEU A 497 32.56 -17.26 23.26
CA LEU A 497 31.84 -17.34 21.97
C LEU A 497 31.71 -15.93 21.36
N VAL A 498 32.25 -15.76 20.16
CA VAL A 498 32.03 -14.59 19.31
C VAL A 498 31.19 -15.04 18.14
N LEU A 499 29.88 -14.81 18.21
CA LEU A 499 28.95 -15.10 17.12
C LEU A 499 29.19 -14.12 15.96
N GLU A 500 29.25 -14.67 14.75
CA GLU A 500 29.35 -13.87 13.53
C GLU A 500 28.04 -13.09 13.27
N PRO A 501 28.08 -11.87 12.69
CA PRO A 501 26.88 -11.03 12.53
C PRO A 501 25.74 -11.69 11.74
N THR A 502 26.04 -12.69 10.91
CA THR A 502 25.07 -13.46 10.12
C THR A 502 24.28 -14.50 10.91
N GLN A 503 24.66 -14.78 12.16
CA GLN A 503 23.98 -15.75 13.03
C GLN A 503 22.85 -15.14 13.86
N PHE A 504 22.72 -13.81 13.91
CA PHE A 504 21.64 -13.16 14.68
C PHE A 504 20.36 -13.05 13.83
N PRO A 505 19.21 -13.57 14.30
CA PRO A 505 17.96 -13.45 13.57
C PRO A 505 17.51 -11.99 13.48
N GLU A 506 17.18 -11.54 12.25
CA GLU A 506 16.72 -10.18 11.97
C GLU A 506 15.54 -9.75 12.87
N ARG A 507 14.73 -10.74 13.27
CA ARG A 507 13.53 -10.61 14.12
C ARG A 507 13.78 -10.57 15.63
N LEU A 508 15.01 -10.39 16.12
CA LEU A 508 15.24 -10.14 17.56
C LEU A 508 14.39 -8.94 18.02
N LYS A 509 13.48 -9.18 19.00
CA LYS A 509 12.56 -8.19 19.58
C LYS A 509 12.89 -8.00 21.06
N ILE A 510 12.70 -6.78 21.57
CA ILE A 510 12.84 -6.48 23.00
C ILE A 510 11.56 -5.86 23.58
N LYS A 511 11.42 -5.94 24.90
CA LYS A 511 10.50 -5.12 25.70
C LYS A 511 11.22 -4.51 26.90
N LEU A 512 10.99 -3.23 27.12
CA LEU A 512 11.46 -2.49 28.28
C LEU A 512 10.48 -2.69 29.44
N SER A 513 10.99 -3.17 30.57
CA SER A 513 10.22 -3.43 31.79
C SER A 513 10.63 -2.51 32.95
N ASP A 514 9.90 -2.61 34.06
CA ASP A 514 10.35 -2.11 35.37
C ASP A 514 10.66 -0.61 35.46
N PHE A 515 9.82 0.23 34.82
CA PHE A 515 9.79 1.68 35.04
C PHE A 515 9.74 2.01 36.54
N GLY A 516 10.58 2.95 36.99
CA GLY A 516 10.98 3.15 38.38
C GLY A 516 9.95 3.77 39.35
N ILE A 517 8.67 3.40 39.25
CA ILE A 517 7.53 3.86 40.07
C ILE A 517 7.85 3.87 41.59
N ALA A 518 8.62 2.88 42.07
CA ALA A 518 8.96 2.76 43.49
C ALA A 518 10.15 3.65 43.94
N ARG A 519 10.99 4.21 43.04
CA ARG A 519 12.12 5.07 43.45
C ARG A 519 11.68 6.43 43.98
N GLN A 520 10.58 6.99 43.48
CA GLN A 520 10.08 8.32 43.88
C GLN A 520 9.54 8.36 45.33
N VAL A 521 9.33 7.18 45.93
CA VAL A 521 9.01 7.04 47.36
C VAL A 521 10.22 7.42 48.23
N ASN A 522 11.39 6.83 47.96
CA ASN A 522 12.56 7.00 48.82
C ASN A 522 13.25 8.35 48.63
N GLN A 523 13.34 8.88 47.41
CA GLN A 523 14.12 10.10 47.13
C GLN A 523 13.67 11.35 47.90
N SER A 524 12.40 11.45 48.31
CA SER A 524 11.93 12.56 49.15
C SER A 524 12.21 12.41 50.65
N GLU A 525 12.65 11.24 51.11
CA GLU A 525 12.90 10.98 52.54
C GLU A 525 14.34 10.54 52.84
N SER A 526 15.10 10.05 51.86
CA SER A 526 16.55 9.76 52.02
C SER A 526 17.36 11.00 52.42
N LEU A 527 16.86 12.21 52.13
CA LEU A 527 17.44 13.48 52.60
C LEU A 527 17.38 13.66 54.14
N ALA A 528 16.56 12.88 54.85
CA ALA A 528 16.49 12.87 56.32
C ALA A 528 17.26 11.70 56.98
N ALA A 529 17.87 10.81 56.19
CA ALA A 529 18.44 9.53 56.64
C ALA A 529 19.98 9.47 56.57
N THR A 530 20.68 10.61 56.66
CA THR A 530 22.14 10.75 56.49
C THR A 530 22.98 10.24 57.67
N GLN A 531 22.62 9.09 58.25
CA GLN A 531 23.41 8.37 59.28
C GLN A 531 23.58 6.85 59.02
N ALA A 532 22.99 6.29 57.96
CA ALA A 532 23.30 4.93 57.52
C ALA A 532 23.62 4.95 56.02
N GLY A 533 24.89 4.67 55.66
CA GLY A 533 25.42 4.79 54.29
C GLY A 533 24.97 3.72 53.29
N ALA A 534 23.71 3.29 53.36
CA ALA A 534 23.15 2.25 52.50
C ALA A 534 22.53 2.87 51.23
N ILE A 535 23.34 3.07 50.18
CA ILE A 535 22.79 3.16 48.82
C ILE A 535 22.18 1.77 48.51
N LEU A 536 20.90 1.74 48.15
CA LEU A 536 20.17 0.48 47.95
C LEU A 536 20.49 -0.13 46.58
N GLY A 537 21.63 -0.83 46.51
CA GLY A 537 22.18 -1.43 45.30
C GLY A 537 23.32 -0.61 44.68
N THR A 538 24.20 -1.26 43.93
CA THR A 538 25.41 -0.64 43.36
C THR A 538 25.05 0.24 42.14
N PRO A 539 25.45 1.53 42.09
CA PRO A 539 24.82 2.52 41.21
C PRO A 539 25.37 2.59 39.77
N TYR A 540 25.72 1.45 39.15
CA TYR A 540 26.47 1.35 37.87
C TYR A 540 25.90 2.08 36.64
N TYR A 541 24.62 2.47 36.66
CA TYR A 541 23.92 3.14 35.57
C TYR A 541 23.27 4.47 36.01
N MET A 542 23.48 4.90 37.27
CA MET A 542 22.84 6.10 37.80
C MET A 542 23.44 7.38 37.21
N ALA A 543 22.58 8.33 36.88
CA ALA A 543 23.01 9.63 36.38
C ALA A 543 23.62 10.51 37.50
N PRO A 544 24.53 11.44 37.18
CA PRO A 544 25.15 12.36 38.13
C PRO A 544 24.14 13.05 39.06
N GLU A 545 23.01 13.51 38.52
CA GLU A 545 21.93 14.16 39.26
C GLU A 545 21.21 13.22 40.25
N GLN A 546 21.11 11.92 39.94
CA GLN A 546 20.57 10.91 40.84
C GLN A 546 21.55 10.62 41.99
N CYS A 547 22.85 10.49 41.69
CA CYS A 547 23.90 10.28 42.68
C CYS A 547 24.06 11.46 43.66
N GLN A 548 23.79 12.69 43.22
CA GLN A 548 23.92 13.90 44.05
C GLN A 548 22.67 14.22 44.87
N GLY A 549 21.50 13.65 44.53
CA GLY A 549 20.23 13.90 45.23
C GLY A 549 19.75 15.36 45.22
N LYS A 550 20.20 16.16 44.24
CA LYS A 550 20.02 17.63 44.18
C LYS A 550 19.62 18.18 42.80
N GLY A 551 19.46 17.32 41.80
CA GLY A 551 18.95 17.70 40.48
C GLY A 551 17.50 17.27 40.28
N GLU A 552 16.81 17.93 39.35
CA GLU A 552 15.52 17.46 38.84
C GLU A 552 15.73 16.23 37.94
N ILE A 553 14.82 15.26 38.00
CA ILE A 553 14.91 14.01 37.24
C ILE A 553 14.09 14.17 35.95
N VAL A 554 14.80 14.33 34.84
CA VAL A 554 14.30 14.76 33.53
C VAL A 554 14.69 13.74 32.44
N PRO A 555 14.12 13.76 31.22
CA PRO A 555 14.47 12.80 30.16
C PRO A 555 15.98 12.59 29.88
N PRO A 556 16.87 13.59 29.97
CA PRO A 556 18.32 13.38 29.86
C PRO A 556 18.93 12.46 30.95
N THR A 557 18.25 12.22 32.07
CA THR A 557 18.65 11.21 33.08
C THR A 557 18.58 9.80 32.50
N ASP A 558 17.52 9.50 31.74
CA ASP A 558 17.36 8.21 31.08
C ASP A 558 18.35 8.04 29.93
N ILE A 559 18.66 9.12 29.19
CA ILE A 559 19.71 9.14 28.15
C ILE A 559 21.08 8.77 28.73
N TYR A 560 21.39 9.21 29.95
CA TYR A 560 22.64 8.84 30.61
C TYR A 560 22.69 7.34 30.94
N ALA A 561 21.63 6.79 31.54
CA ALA A 561 21.53 5.36 31.86
C ALA A 561 21.52 4.46 30.61
N LEU A 562 20.88 4.93 29.53
CA LEU A 562 20.90 4.30 28.21
C LEU A 562 22.31 4.37 27.57
N GLY A 563 23.06 5.45 27.81
CA GLY A 563 24.48 5.57 27.48
C GLY A 563 25.37 4.59 28.24
N CYS A 564 25.14 4.40 29.55
CA CYS A 564 25.82 3.36 30.34
C CYS A 564 25.48 1.95 29.81
N THR A 565 24.24 1.73 29.41
CA THR A 565 23.76 0.46 28.83
C THR A 565 24.41 0.18 27.47
N LEU A 566 24.44 1.15 26.55
CA LEU A 566 25.11 1.03 25.25
C LEU A 566 26.63 0.80 25.42
N PHE A 567 27.26 1.50 26.38
CA PHE A 567 28.66 1.26 26.73
C PHE A 567 28.88 -0.19 27.15
N GLU A 568 28.06 -0.73 28.06
CA GLU A 568 28.19 -2.12 28.51
C GLU A 568 27.95 -3.13 27.38
N LEU A 569 26.94 -2.91 26.54
CA LEU A 569 26.67 -3.79 25.39
C LEU A 569 27.86 -3.89 24.43
N LEU A 570 28.64 -2.82 24.27
CA LEU A 570 29.80 -2.75 23.38
C LEU A 570 31.14 -3.12 24.06
N ALA A 571 31.23 -3.00 25.38
CA ALA A 571 32.47 -3.21 26.16
C ALA A 571 32.48 -4.49 27.02
N GLY A 572 31.33 -5.14 27.20
CA GLY A 572 31.12 -6.25 28.14
C GLY A 572 31.18 -5.90 29.62
N ARG A 573 31.20 -4.60 29.95
CA ARG A 573 31.18 -4.08 31.33
C ARG A 573 30.70 -2.63 31.38
N PRO A 574 30.10 -2.15 32.49
CA PRO A 574 29.75 -0.73 32.64
C PRO A 574 30.98 0.19 32.61
N PRO A 575 30.79 1.50 32.35
CA PRO A 575 31.90 2.45 32.21
C PRO A 575 32.73 2.60 33.50
N PHE A 576 32.09 2.53 34.67
CA PHE A 576 32.74 2.68 35.98
C PHE A 576 32.57 1.43 36.83
N LEU A 577 33.64 1.04 37.53
CA LEU A 577 33.71 -0.13 38.41
C LEU A 577 34.58 0.18 39.62
N ALA A 578 34.11 -0.18 40.82
CA ALA A 578 34.91 -0.22 42.05
C ALA A 578 34.26 -1.16 43.08
N GLU A 579 35.00 -1.49 44.14
CA GLU A 579 34.51 -2.33 45.26
C GLU A 579 33.48 -1.60 46.16
N ASP A 580 33.40 -0.28 46.08
CA ASP A 580 32.54 0.58 46.89
C ASP A 580 31.52 1.35 46.04
N ALA A 581 30.26 1.30 46.46
CA ALA A 581 29.14 1.99 45.83
C ALA A 581 29.25 3.53 45.93
N MET A 582 29.81 4.08 47.01
CA MET A 582 30.04 5.52 47.12
C MET A 582 31.11 6.01 46.13
N LYS A 583 32.18 5.24 45.94
CA LYS A 583 33.19 5.48 44.91
C LYS A 583 32.62 5.41 43.49
N ILE A 584 31.74 4.44 43.19
CA ILE A 584 31.04 4.40 41.89
C ILE A 584 30.14 5.63 41.70
N ALA A 585 29.37 6.03 42.71
CA ALA A 585 28.57 7.27 42.65
C ALA A 585 29.44 8.52 42.41
N SER A 586 30.63 8.58 43.02
CA SER A 586 31.63 9.64 42.78
C SER A 586 32.17 9.61 41.35
N MET A 587 32.45 8.43 40.79
CA MET A 587 32.88 8.27 39.39
C MET A 587 31.81 8.78 38.41
N HIS A 588 30.54 8.41 38.61
CA HIS A 588 29.43 8.96 37.84
C HIS A 588 29.34 10.49 37.98
N CYS A 589 29.55 11.06 39.16
CA CYS A 589 29.55 12.52 39.35
C CYS A 589 30.70 13.25 38.66
N PHE A 590 31.95 12.75 38.78
CA PHE A 590 33.15 13.57 38.57
C PHE A 590 34.20 13.00 37.60
N GLU A 591 34.29 11.68 37.40
CA GLU A 591 35.32 11.08 36.54
C GLU A 591 34.86 10.97 35.09
N ALA A 592 35.70 11.32 34.12
CA ALA A 592 35.37 11.15 32.70
C ALA A 592 35.19 9.66 32.35
N PRO A 593 34.21 9.28 31.52
CA PRO A 593 34.06 7.89 31.10
C PRO A 593 35.30 7.40 30.34
N PRO A 594 35.70 6.13 30.47
CA PRO A 594 36.77 5.57 29.65
C PRO A 594 36.42 5.67 28.15
N ALA A 595 37.40 5.92 27.29
CA ALA A 595 37.16 5.89 25.85
C ALA A 595 36.85 4.45 25.41
N LEU A 596 35.61 4.19 24.99
CA LEU A 596 35.11 2.87 24.59
C LEU A 596 35.99 2.19 23.53
N ARG A 597 36.49 2.92 22.53
CA ARG A 597 37.44 2.43 21.51
C ARG A 597 38.81 1.98 22.04
N LYS A 598 39.16 2.26 23.30
CA LYS A 598 40.34 1.68 23.98
C LYS A 598 40.05 0.31 24.62
N ILE A 599 38.78 -0.08 24.73
CA ILE A 599 38.32 -1.35 25.30
C ILE A 599 37.82 -2.26 24.19
N ASN A 600 37.06 -1.72 23.23
CA ASN A 600 36.66 -2.39 22.01
C ASN A 600 37.04 -1.55 20.77
N PRO A 601 38.20 -1.82 20.13
CA PRO A 601 38.67 -1.06 18.97
C PRO A 601 37.80 -1.18 17.71
N GLU A 602 36.94 -2.20 17.63
CA GLU A 602 36.03 -2.42 16.49
C GLU A 602 34.93 -1.35 16.40
N VAL A 603 34.62 -0.68 17.51
CA VAL A 603 33.54 0.33 17.57
C VAL A 603 33.87 1.55 16.71
N SER A 604 32.89 2.03 15.95
CA SER A 604 32.99 3.21 15.09
C SER A 604 33.26 4.50 15.88
N GLU A 605 33.81 5.51 15.20
CA GLU A 605 33.96 6.85 15.79
C GLU A 605 32.64 7.56 16.05
N GLN A 606 31.60 7.22 15.30
CA GLN A 606 30.29 7.85 15.47
C GLN A 606 29.63 7.32 16.76
N THR A 607 29.65 6.00 16.98
CA THR A 607 29.15 5.39 18.22
C THR A 607 29.98 5.78 19.45
N GLN A 608 31.30 5.95 19.31
CA GLN A 608 32.14 6.56 20.37
C GLN A 608 31.60 7.94 20.79
N ARG A 609 31.35 8.84 19.83
CA ARG A 609 30.86 10.20 20.09
C ARG A 609 29.42 10.20 20.63
N LEU A 610 28.56 9.30 20.15
CA LEU A 610 27.20 9.09 20.64
C LEU A 610 27.22 8.74 22.14
N VAL A 611 28.04 7.74 22.53
CA VAL A 611 28.19 7.29 23.93
C VAL A 611 28.81 8.39 24.80
N GLU A 612 29.80 9.13 24.30
CA GLU A 612 30.38 10.29 25.01
C GLU A 612 29.33 11.38 25.30
N ARG A 613 28.47 11.71 24.33
CA ARG A 613 27.39 12.69 24.48
C ARG A 613 26.31 12.23 25.46
N CYS A 614 25.94 10.95 25.46
CA CYS A 614 25.03 10.41 26.47
C CYS A 614 25.63 10.45 27.89
N LEU A 615 26.92 10.16 28.02
CA LEU A 615 27.63 10.13 29.30
C LEU A 615 28.15 11.51 29.78
N ALA A 616 27.73 12.60 29.13
CA ALA A 616 28.07 13.97 29.53
C ALA A 616 27.53 14.29 30.94
N LYS A 617 28.32 14.99 31.75
CA LYS A 617 28.01 15.14 33.18
C LYS A 617 26.81 16.04 33.47
N LYS A 618 26.63 17.14 32.72
CA LYS A 618 25.42 17.98 32.86
C LYS A 618 24.29 17.43 31.98
N PRO A 619 23.03 17.38 32.46
CA PRO A 619 21.87 17.01 31.64
C PRO A 619 21.76 17.81 30.32
N ALA A 620 22.06 19.11 30.35
CA ALA A 620 21.98 19.99 29.19
C ALA A 620 23.07 19.75 28.12
N ASP A 621 24.13 19.00 28.44
CA ASP A 621 25.21 18.65 27.50
C ASP A 621 24.90 17.31 26.76
N ARG A 622 23.75 16.65 27.04
CA ARG A 622 23.32 15.35 26.49
C ARG A 622 22.33 15.53 25.32
N PHE A 623 21.63 14.46 24.94
CA PHE A 623 20.39 14.55 24.16
C PHE A 623 19.22 15.02 25.05
N ALA A 624 18.29 15.78 24.48
CA ALA A 624 17.19 16.39 25.25
C ALA A 624 16.17 15.36 25.78
N ASP A 625 15.94 14.30 25.01
CA ASP A 625 14.97 13.23 25.23
C ASP A 625 15.31 12.02 24.34
N ALA A 626 14.54 10.94 24.46
CA ALA A 626 14.74 9.72 23.67
C ALA A 626 14.42 9.87 22.17
N ALA A 627 13.60 10.83 21.74
CA ALA A 627 13.32 11.04 20.32
C ALA A 627 14.48 11.77 19.62
N HIS A 628 15.09 12.76 20.27
CA HIS A 628 16.33 13.40 19.83
C HIS A 628 17.48 12.37 19.78
N PHE A 629 17.63 11.53 20.80
CA PHE A 629 18.63 10.46 20.80
C PHE A 629 18.37 9.42 19.69
N LEU A 630 17.12 8.99 19.52
CA LEU A 630 16.72 8.07 18.44
C LEU A 630 16.99 8.65 17.05
N THR A 631 16.76 9.95 16.85
CA THR A 631 17.00 10.64 15.57
C THR A 631 18.47 10.55 15.15
N GLU A 632 19.40 10.72 16.09
CA GLU A 632 20.83 10.56 15.81
C GLU A 632 21.22 9.09 15.69
N LEU A 633 20.63 8.20 16.50
CA LEU A 633 20.90 6.77 16.48
C LEU A 633 20.41 6.08 15.20
N ASP A 634 19.23 6.40 14.68
CA ASP A 634 18.73 5.84 13.42
C ASP A 634 19.49 6.42 12.19
N GLN A 635 20.10 7.61 12.29
CA GLN A 635 21.12 8.07 11.32
C GLN A 635 22.38 7.21 11.36
N LEU A 636 22.85 6.80 12.55
CA LEU A 636 24.04 5.93 12.69
C LEU A 636 23.77 4.47 12.35
N ARG A 637 22.52 3.99 12.48
CA ARG A 637 22.13 2.60 12.21
C ARG A 637 22.08 2.23 10.71
N GLY A 638 22.21 3.19 9.80
CA GLY A 638 22.42 2.90 8.38
C GLY A 638 21.18 2.49 7.58
N SER A 639 19.95 2.72 8.08
CA SER A 639 18.84 2.99 7.16
C SER A 639 18.90 4.47 6.80
N GLU A 640 19.79 4.85 5.88
CA GLU A 640 19.93 6.24 5.45
C GLU A 640 18.58 6.76 4.96
N SER A 641 17.97 7.67 5.71
CA SER A 641 17.08 8.66 5.11
C SER A 641 17.99 9.65 4.39
N ARG A 642 18.34 9.35 3.13
CA ARG A 642 19.19 10.24 2.35
C ARG A 642 18.42 11.53 2.14
N ASN A 643 19.00 12.63 2.64
CA ASN A 643 18.46 13.96 2.40
C ASN A 643 18.40 14.17 0.88
N PHE A 644 17.19 14.42 0.35
CA PHE A 644 16.95 14.62 -1.09
C PHE A 644 17.83 15.72 -1.70
N GLN A 645 18.32 16.69 -0.90
CA GLN A 645 19.32 17.68 -1.33
C GLN A 645 20.63 17.06 -1.86
N LEU A 646 20.93 15.81 -1.51
CA LEU A 646 22.11 15.03 -1.95
C LEU A 646 21.83 14.11 -3.16
N HIS A 647 20.57 13.98 -3.60
CA HIS A 647 20.17 13.18 -4.77
C HIS A 647 20.20 13.99 -6.09
N PRO A 648 20.42 13.38 -7.27
CA PRO A 648 21.02 12.07 -7.50
C PRO A 648 22.38 11.93 -6.81
N VAL A 649 22.59 10.77 -6.16
CA VAL A 649 23.86 10.48 -5.48
C VAL A 649 25.01 10.45 -6.49
N LEU A 650 26.14 11.08 -6.13
CA LEU A 650 27.33 11.14 -6.98
C LEU A 650 27.91 9.72 -7.20
N PRO A 651 28.22 9.33 -8.45
CA PRO A 651 28.99 8.12 -8.72
C PRO A 651 30.34 8.12 -7.99
N ARG A 652 30.93 6.94 -7.78
CA ARG A 652 32.25 6.79 -7.13
C ARG A 652 33.32 7.52 -7.95
N HIS A 653 33.96 8.52 -7.35
CA HIS A 653 34.89 9.44 -8.00
C HIS A 653 36.10 9.75 -7.12
N ASP A 654 37.18 10.26 -7.72
CA ASP A 654 38.30 10.86 -6.99
C ASP A 654 37.97 12.33 -6.61
N PRO A 655 37.90 12.69 -5.31
CA PRO A 655 37.66 14.08 -4.88
C PRO A 655 38.67 15.09 -5.42
N GLY A 656 39.89 14.67 -5.75
CA GLY A 656 40.93 15.50 -6.35
C GLY A 656 40.78 15.74 -7.86
N GLN A 657 39.91 14.98 -8.54
CA GLN A 657 39.65 15.11 -9.99
C GLN A 657 38.28 15.72 -10.31
N LEU A 658 37.42 15.90 -9.30
CA LEU A 658 36.06 16.43 -9.43
C LEU A 658 36.04 17.92 -9.83
N PHE A 659 35.58 18.22 -11.04
CA PHE A 659 35.23 19.59 -11.46
C PHE A 659 33.89 20.02 -10.84
N ARG A 660 33.85 21.27 -10.36
CA ARG A 660 32.67 21.88 -9.71
C ARG A 660 32.42 23.27 -10.28
N ALA A 661 31.17 23.55 -10.62
CA ALA A 661 30.68 24.89 -10.89
C ALA A 661 29.36 25.08 -10.15
N ASP A 662 29.17 26.24 -9.52
CA ASP A 662 27.97 26.61 -8.79
C ASP A 662 27.57 28.02 -9.22
N PHE A 663 26.32 28.16 -9.65
CA PHE A 663 25.71 29.41 -10.08
C PHE A 663 24.44 29.67 -9.26
N SER A 664 24.12 30.93 -9.02
CA SER A 664 22.96 31.33 -8.23
C SER A 664 22.41 32.65 -8.77
N TRP A 665 21.09 32.75 -8.86
CA TRP A 665 20.37 33.95 -9.31
C TRP A 665 19.20 34.23 -8.38
N ASP A 666 19.10 35.47 -7.89
CA ASP A 666 17.89 35.96 -7.23
C ASP A 666 16.97 36.55 -8.31
N LEU A 667 15.81 35.93 -8.49
CA LEU A 667 14.79 36.23 -9.49
C LEU A 667 13.53 36.77 -8.80
N GLN A 668 12.76 37.63 -9.47
CA GLN A 668 11.59 38.28 -8.84
C GLN A 668 10.32 37.42 -8.91
N SER A 669 10.21 36.53 -9.90
CA SER A 669 9.09 35.61 -10.06
C SER A 669 9.04 34.54 -8.97
N THR A 670 7.87 33.97 -8.71
CA THR A 670 7.71 32.90 -7.72
C THR A 670 8.20 31.55 -8.24
N ALA A 671 8.52 30.63 -7.33
CA ALA A 671 8.98 29.29 -7.68
C ALA A 671 7.95 28.49 -8.51
N ALA A 672 6.66 28.76 -8.33
CA ALA A 672 5.58 28.14 -9.09
C ALA A 672 5.52 28.64 -10.55
N GLU A 673 5.75 29.93 -10.79
CA GLU A 673 5.79 30.52 -12.14
C GLU A 673 7.08 30.16 -12.88
N LEU A 674 8.20 30.10 -12.15
CA LEU A 674 9.51 29.71 -12.70
C LEU A 674 9.57 28.22 -13.04
N TRP A 675 8.99 27.33 -12.22
CA TRP A 675 9.20 25.89 -12.35
C TRP A 675 8.87 25.29 -13.72
N PRO A 676 7.71 25.57 -14.36
CA PRO A 676 7.40 25.04 -15.70
C PRO A 676 8.42 25.45 -16.77
N LEU A 677 9.07 26.61 -16.62
CA LEU A 677 10.05 27.11 -17.58
C LEU A 677 11.47 26.62 -17.25
N VAL A 678 11.84 26.59 -15.97
CA VAL A 678 13.16 26.16 -15.47
C VAL A 678 13.32 24.63 -15.56
N SER A 679 12.25 23.86 -15.35
CA SER A 679 12.26 22.40 -15.48
C SER A 679 12.14 21.91 -16.92
N ASN A 680 11.80 22.78 -17.87
CA ASN A 680 11.75 22.44 -19.29
C ASN A 680 13.16 22.41 -19.90
N THR A 681 13.88 21.34 -19.60
CA THR A 681 15.23 21.03 -20.05
C THR A 681 15.36 20.96 -21.58
N GLU A 682 14.28 20.61 -22.27
CA GLU A 682 14.23 20.54 -23.73
C GLU A 682 14.39 21.93 -24.36
N ARG A 683 13.64 22.92 -23.85
CA ARG A 683 13.72 24.31 -24.31
C ARG A 683 14.94 25.03 -23.75
N LEU A 684 15.32 24.76 -22.50
CA LEU A 684 16.53 25.32 -21.87
C LEU A 684 17.82 24.90 -22.60
N ASN A 685 17.98 23.61 -22.93
CA ASN A 685 19.19 23.11 -23.60
C ASN A 685 19.38 23.74 -24.99
N ARG A 686 18.30 23.88 -25.75
CA ARG A 686 18.31 24.53 -27.07
C ARG A 686 18.63 26.02 -26.98
N ALA A 687 18.01 26.75 -26.06
CA ALA A 687 18.28 28.18 -25.84
C ALA A 687 19.71 28.46 -25.30
N MET A 688 20.32 27.49 -24.61
CA MET A 688 21.74 27.50 -24.27
C MET A 688 22.68 27.22 -25.46
N GLY A 689 22.16 26.85 -26.64
CA GLY A 689 22.95 26.53 -27.83
C GLY A 689 23.61 25.15 -27.79
N LEU A 690 23.08 24.20 -27.00
CA LEU A 690 23.53 22.81 -27.03
C LEU A 690 23.06 22.11 -28.32
N PRO A 691 23.78 21.10 -28.83
CA PRO A 691 23.34 20.34 -30.00
C PRO A 691 22.18 19.40 -29.67
N SER A 692 21.34 19.10 -30.67
CA SER A 692 20.33 18.05 -30.59
C SER A 692 20.98 16.66 -30.43
N VAL A 693 20.26 15.76 -29.76
CA VAL A 693 20.73 14.45 -29.32
C VAL A 693 19.94 13.35 -30.01
N VAL A 694 20.64 12.36 -30.56
CA VAL A 694 20.05 11.10 -31.00
C VAL A 694 20.01 10.17 -29.79
N TYR A 695 18.80 9.89 -29.30
CA TYR A 695 18.56 8.93 -28.23
C TYR A 695 18.24 7.54 -28.80
N ARG A 696 18.50 6.51 -27.98
CA ARG A 696 18.03 5.13 -28.17
C ARG A 696 17.61 4.56 -26.80
N THR A 697 16.67 3.64 -26.80
CA THR A 697 16.26 2.90 -25.60
C THR A 697 16.65 1.44 -25.72
N GLU A 698 17.14 0.87 -24.62
CA GLU A 698 17.45 -0.56 -24.47
C GLU A 698 16.66 -1.11 -23.29
N HIS A 699 16.29 -2.39 -23.35
CA HIS A 699 15.59 -3.06 -22.26
C HIS A 699 16.49 -4.14 -21.65
N ASP A 700 16.73 -4.00 -20.36
CA ASP A 700 17.65 -4.78 -19.56
C ASP A 700 16.84 -5.62 -18.54
N PRO A 701 16.95 -6.96 -18.52
CA PRO A 701 16.12 -7.80 -17.65
C PRO A 701 16.28 -7.54 -16.15
N GLU A 702 17.43 -6.99 -15.72
CA GLU A 702 17.72 -6.71 -14.31
C GLU A 702 17.53 -5.22 -13.98
N ARG A 703 17.80 -4.32 -14.93
CA ARG A 703 17.82 -2.86 -14.72
C ARG A 703 16.64 -2.12 -15.34
N GLY A 704 15.76 -2.82 -16.06
CA GLY A 704 14.59 -2.25 -16.72
C GLY A 704 14.92 -1.44 -17.97
N THR A 705 14.20 -0.34 -18.18
CA THR A 705 14.37 0.53 -19.36
C THR A 705 15.57 1.47 -19.18
N ARG A 706 16.59 1.31 -20.02
CA ARG A 706 17.82 2.14 -20.02
C ARG A 706 17.82 3.03 -21.26
N LYS A 707 18.08 4.33 -21.09
CA LYS A 707 18.14 5.31 -22.19
C LYS A 707 19.58 5.72 -22.44
N PHE A 708 19.96 5.85 -23.71
CA PHE A 708 21.29 6.32 -24.11
C PHE A 708 21.17 7.52 -25.05
N GLY A 709 21.88 8.59 -24.76
CA GLY A 709 21.98 9.78 -25.62
C GLY A 709 23.30 9.82 -26.39
N SER A 710 23.29 10.39 -27.59
CA SER A 710 24.51 10.60 -28.39
C SER A 710 24.43 11.81 -29.32
N PHE A 711 25.57 12.48 -29.55
CA PHE A 711 25.74 13.48 -30.60
C PHE A 711 27.19 13.53 -31.09
N ARG A 712 27.46 14.29 -32.16
CA ARG A 712 28.81 14.56 -32.65
C ARG A 712 29.18 16.03 -32.44
N LEU A 713 30.36 16.28 -31.88
CA LEU A 713 30.89 17.62 -31.64
C LEU A 713 32.36 17.66 -32.06
N ALA A 714 32.72 18.60 -32.95
CA ALA A 714 34.08 18.77 -33.48
C ALA A 714 34.73 17.46 -34.02
N GLY A 715 33.92 16.56 -34.60
CA GLY A 715 34.36 15.26 -35.12
C GLY A 715 34.43 14.13 -34.10
N MET A 716 34.31 14.42 -32.79
CA MET A 716 34.21 13.41 -31.73
C MET A 716 32.74 13.00 -31.53
N THR A 717 32.49 11.69 -31.44
CA THR A 717 31.21 11.17 -30.90
C THR A 717 31.22 11.28 -29.38
N ILE A 718 30.15 11.82 -28.82
CA ILE A 718 29.88 11.85 -27.38
C ILE A 718 28.63 11.00 -27.14
N SER A 719 28.70 10.06 -26.19
CA SER A 719 27.56 9.20 -25.84
C SER A 719 27.53 8.87 -24.35
N TRP A 720 26.32 8.75 -23.79
CA TRP A 720 26.09 8.50 -22.37
C TRP A 720 24.86 7.62 -22.14
N GLU A 721 24.83 6.99 -20.97
CA GLU A 721 23.61 6.48 -20.34
C GLU A 721 22.94 7.63 -19.58
N GLU A 722 21.64 7.81 -19.83
CA GLU A 722 20.78 8.83 -19.25
C GLU A 722 19.98 8.20 -18.10
N HIS A 723 20.32 8.55 -16.86
CA HIS A 723 19.60 8.02 -15.70
C HIS A 723 18.22 8.69 -15.59
N PRO A 724 17.23 8.03 -14.93
CA PRO A 724 15.97 8.67 -14.58
C PRO A 724 16.23 9.98 -13.81
N PHE A 725 15.64 11.10 -14.27
CA PHE A 725 15.80 12.38 -13.60
C PHE A 725 15.11 12.34 -12.23
N GLU A 726 15.69 13.02 -11.24
CA GLU A 726 15.17 13.03 -9.88
C GLU A 726 14.65 14.44 -9.55
N TRP A 727 13.34 14.60 -9.35
CA TRP A 727 12.71 15.90 -9.13
C TRP A 727 11.56 15.89 -8.11
N VAL A 728 11.32 17.07 -7.55
CA VAL A 728 10.10 17.46 -6.83
C VAL A 728 9.64 18.80 -7.39
N GLU A 729 8.39 18.84 -7.86
CA GLU A 729 7.77 20.00 -8.49
C GLU A 729 7.79 21.27 -7.62
N GLY A 730 7.96 22.42 -8.26
CA GLY A 730 8.12 23.72 -7.61
C GLY A 730 9.41 23.89 -6.78
N ARG A 731 10.24 22.85 -6.65
CA ARG A 731 11.41 22.84 -5.75
C ARG A 731 12.73 22.51 -6.42
N ARG A 732 12.90 21.32 -7.00
CA ARG A 732 14.25 20.81 -7.30
C ARG A 732 14.26 19.74 -8.38
N MET A 733 15.29 19.75 -9.24
CA MET A 733 15.52 18.77 -10.30
C MET A 733 17.00 18.36 -10.36
N GLY A 734 17.28 17.09 -10.66
CA GLY A 734 18.63 16.54 -10.82
C GLY A 734 18.75 15.61 -12.02
N ILE A 735 19.86 15.75 -12.76
CA ILE A 735 20.13 15.13 -14.06
C ILE A 735 21.49 14.45 -14.00
N LEU A 736 21.53 13.12 -13.98
CA LEU A 736 22.76 12.31 -13.94
C LEU A 736 23.00 11.60 -15.29
N ARG A 737 24.22 11.71 -15.81
CA ARG A 737 24.65 11.10 -17.08
C ARG A 737 25.99 10.39 -16.91
N GLU A 738 26.08 9.12 -17.28
CA GLU A 738 27.32 8.35 -17.30
C GLU A 738 27.82 8.15 -18.73
N PHE A 739 28.96 8.77 -19.08
CA PHE A 739 29.47 8.84 -20.46
C PHE A 739 30.19 7.57 -20.86
N THR A 740 29.64 6.85 -21.83
CA THR A 740 30.28 5.70 -22.48
C THR A 740 31.39 6.14 -23.44
N GLN A 741 31.22 7.28 -24.13
CA GLN A 741 32.25 7.91 -24.97
C GLN A 741 32.26 9.43 -24.82
N GLY A 742 33.45 10.05 -24.91
CA GLY A 742 33.64 11.49 -24.84
C GLY A 742 34.64 11.94 -23.76
N PRO A 743 34.62 13.21 -23.35
CA PRO A 743 35.63 13.81 -22.47
C PRO A 743 35.45 13.51 -20.96
N PHE A 744 34.27 13.05 -20.55
CA PHE A 744 33.88 12.89 -19.14
C PHE A 744 33.67 11.41 -18.77
N LYS A 745 33.72 11.08 -17.47
CA LYS A 745 33.23 9.80 -16.93
C LYS A 745 31.74 9.93 -16.65
N TRP A 746 31.34 10.97 -15.92
CA TRP A 746 29.96 11.29 -15.60
C TRP A 746 29.75 12.80 -15.42
N PHE A 747 28.49 13.23 -15.48
CA PHE A 747 28.01 14.60 -15.27
C PHE A 747 26.77 14.57 -14.38
N LEU A 748 26.72 15.43 -13.38
CA LEU A 748 25.52 15.73 -12.60
C LEU A 748 25.22 17.23 -12.69
N SER A 749 23.98 17.57 -13.01
CA SER A 749 23.42 18.92 -12.90
C SER A 749 22.24 18.90 -11.95
N THR A 750 22.22 19.75 -10.93
CA THR A 750 21.05 19.98 -10.07
C THR A 750 20.62 21.44 -10.12
N VAL A 751 19.30 21.67 -10.13
CA VAL A 751 18.65 22.98 -10.08
C VAL A 751 17.71 22.99 -8.88
N GLU A 752 17.77 24.05 -8.07
CA GLU A 752 17.01 24.18 -6.82
C GLU A 752 16.40 25.59 -6.71
N LEU A 753 15.09 25.66 -6.48
CA LEU A 753 14.31 26.89 -6.31
C LEU A 753 13.98 27.07 -4.83
N THR A 754 14.44 28.18 -4.25
CA THR A 754 14.20 28.54 -2.84
C THR A 754 13.48 29.90 -2.77
N PRO A 755 12.23 29.97 -2.29
CA PRO A 755 11.55 31.26 -2.09
C PRO A 755 12.32 32.19 -1.16
N LEU A 756 12.37 33.48 -1.51
CA LEU A 756 13.09 34.50 -0.74
C LEU A 756 12.16 35.20 0.28
N PRO A 757 12.67 35.60 1.48
CA PRO A 757 11.83 36.22 2.52
C PRO A 757 11.19 37.55 2.14
N GLU A 758 11.76 38.27 1.17
CA GLU A 758 11.30 39.59 0.71
C GLU A 758 10.39 39.49 -0.54
N GLY A 759 10.09 38.27 -1.00
CA GLY A 759 9.46 37.99 -2.29
C GLY A 759 10.46 37.51 -3.34
N GLY A 760 9.98 36.84 -4.38
CA GLY A 760 10.82 36.21 -5.41
C GLY A 760 11.46 34.89 -4.98
N THR A 761 12.42 34.43 -5.79
CA THR A 761 12.99 33.08 -5.72
C THR A 761 14.48 33.07 -6.04
N ARG A 762 15.28 32.40 -5.21
CA ARG A 762 16.66 32.02 -5.56
C ARG A 762 16.66 30.74 -6.39
N LEU A 763 17.27 30.82 -7.57
CA LEU A 763 17.58 29.68 -8.43
C LEU A 763 19.06 29.34 -8.28
N ASP A 764 19.37 28.22 -7.63
CA ASP A 764 20.72 27.64 -7.57
C ASP A 764 20.87 26.57 -8.66
N HIS A 765 21.91 26.68 -9.50
CA HIS A 765 22.27 25.69 -10.51
C HIS A 765 23.69 25.17 -10.26
N ARG A 766 23.80 23.91 -9.84
CA ARG A 766 25.04 23.28 -9.40
C ARG A 766 25.43 22.16 -10.36
N ILE A 767 26.66 22.22 -10.90
CA ILE A 767 27.17 21.28 -11.89
C ILE A 767 28.43 20.58 -11.35
N ARG A 768 28.49 19.26 -11.50
CA ARG A 768 29.56 18.36 -11.03
C ARG A 768 29.96 17.43 -12.16
N ILE A 769 31.26 17.32 -12.44
CA ILE A 769 31.77 16.51 -13.56
C ILE A 769 33.06 15.83 -13.12
N GLU A 770 33.23 14.55 -13.43
CA GLU A 770 34.53 13.89 -13.37
C GLU A 770 35.10 13.73 -14.79
N PRO A 771 36.13 14.52 -15.18
CA PRO A 771 36.79 14.37 -16.48
C PRO A 771 37.55 13.04 -16.60
N ARG A 772 37.69 12.51 -17.82
CA ARG A 772 38.56 11.35 -18.08
C ARG A 772 40.05 11.69 -18.06
N ASN A 773 40.41 12.95 -18.33
CA ASN A 773 41.78 13.45 -18.42
C ASN A 773 41.80 15.00 -18.47
N PHE A 774 43.00 15.58 -18.65
CA PHE A 774 43.22 17.03 -18.79
C PHE A 774 42.42 17.68 -19.94
N ILE A 775 42.23 16.98 -21.07
CA ILE A 775 41.42 17.51 -22.19
C ILE A 775 39.97 17.67 -21.75
N GLY A 776 39.41 16.69 -21.03
CA GLY A 776 38.09 16.81 -20.43
C GLY A 776 38.00 17.94 -19.39
N TRP A 777 39.06 18.17 -18.61
CA TRP A 777 39.10 19.28 -17.66
C TRP A 777 39.08 20.65 -18.36
N ALA A 778 39.76 20.78 -19.50
CA ALA A 778 39.70 21.97 -20.36
C ALA A 778 38.31 22.17 -20.99
N VAL A 779 37.69 21.11 -21.52
CA VAL A 779 36.32 21.15 -22.08
C VAL A 779 35.30 21.55 -21.02
N ALA A 780 35.39 21.01 -19.80
CA ALA A 780 34.49 21.38 -18.70
C ALA A 780 34.57 22.88 -18.36
N ASN A 781 35.78 23.46 -18.30
CA ASN A 781 35.93 24.90 -18.07
C ASN A 781 35.38 25.75 -19.23
N MET A 782 35.64 25.36 -20.49
CA MET A 782 35.19 26.10 -21.66
C MET A 782 33.65 26.08 -21.79
N GLU A 783 33.04 24.90 -21.77
CA GLU A 783 31.60 24.75 -22.01
C GLU A 783 30.76 25.14 -20.79
N VAL A 784 31.15 24.78 -19.56
CA VAL A 784 30.35 25.09 -18.36
C VAL A 784 30.63 26.50 -17.84
N LYS A 785 31.91 26.85 -17.63
CA LYS A 785 32.28 28.06 -16.89
C LYS A 785 32.38 29.31 -17.75
N TRP A 786 32.89 29.22 -18.98
CA TRP A 786 32.98 30.37 -19.89
C TRP A 786 31.72 30.56 -20.74
N LYS A 787 31.23 29.53 -21.42
CA LYS A 787 30.01 29.63 -22.23
C LYS A 787 28.74 29.46 -21.40
N GLY A 788 28.65 28.38 -20.63
CA GLY A 788 27.47 27.97 -19.88
C GLY A 788 26.95 29.05 -18.95
N GLN A 789 27.80 29.62 -18.08
CA GLN A 789 27.42 30.70 -17.16
C GLN A 789 26.77 31.89 -17.90
N GLY A 790 27.37 32.36 -18.99
CA GLY A 790 26.86 33.50 -19.77
C GLY A 790 25.63 33.19 -20.64
N ASN A 791 25.34 31.91 -20.89
CA ASN A 791 24.12 31.45 -21.54
C ASN A 791 22.98 31.26 -20.53
N LEU A 792 23.25 30.61 -19.39
CA LEU A 792 22.30 30.41 -18.29
C LEU A 792 21.81 31.75 -17.73
N ASP A 793 22.72 32.69 -17.46
CA ASP A 793 22.38 34.03 -16.95
C ASP A 793 21.43 34.78 -17.89
N ARG A 794 21.68 34.70 -19.20
CA ARG A 794 20.82 35.29 -20.24
C ARG A 794 19.44 34.65 -20.27
N VAL A 795 19.36 33.32 -20.22
CA VAL A 795 18.09 32.59 -20.35
C VAL A 795 17.26 32.69 -19.08
N TYR A 796 17.84 32.53 -17.89
CA TYR A 796 17.08 32.67 -16.63
C TYR A 796 16.60 34.11 -16.37
N ARG A 797 17.42 35.13 -16.68
CA ARG A 797 16.93 36.54 -16.63
C ARG A 797 15.85 36.80 -17.66
N ARG A 798 15.90 36.19 -18.85
CA ARG A 798 14.84 36.31 -19.86
C ARG A 798 13.55 35.65 -19.39
N ILE A 799 13.63 34.47 -18.79
CA ILE A 799 12.49 33.76 -18.19
C ILE A 799 11.82 34.65 -17.14
N ASP A 800 12.59 35.17 -16.18
CA ASP A 800 12.08 36.05 -15.11
C ASP A 800 11.46 37.34 -15.68
N GLN A 801 12.17 38.05 -16.56
CA GLN A 801 11.67 39.25 -17.22
C GLN A 801 10.37 39.00 -18.02
N THR A 802 10.27 37.87 -18.72
CA THR A 802 9.07 37.50 -19.51
C THR A 802 7.90 37.07 -18.62
N LEU A 803 8.15 36.63 -17.39
CA LEU A 803 7.10 36.40 -16.39
C LEU A 803 6.58 37.73 -15.81
N LEU A 804 7.49 38.66 -15.48
CA LEU A 804 7.17 39.99 -14.94
C LEU A 804 6.45 40.89 -15.95
N ASP A 805 6.83 40.84 -17.23
CA ASP A 805 6.28 41.72 -18.27
C ASP A 805 4.85 41.32 -18.73
N ARG A 806 4.34 40.13 -18.37
CA ARG A 806 3.06 39.57 -18.85
C ARG A 806 1.84 40.38 -18.39
N PRO A 807 1.17 41.13 -19.27
CA PRO A 807 0.00 41.93 -18.91
C PRO A 807 -1.28 41.19 -19.31
N SER A 808 -1.67 40.20 -18.51
CA SER A 808 -2.98 39.50 -18.55
C SER A 808 -3.45 39.05 -19.95
N GLY A 809 -2.88 37.95 -20.45
CA GLY A 809 -3.37 37.22 -21.63
C GLY A 809 -2.77 37.65 -22.97
N ARG A 810 -2.85 36.75 -23.98
CA ARG A 810 -2.50 36.99 -25.40
C ARG A 810 -1.04 37.32 -25.72
N ASP A 811 -0.12 37.21 -24.76
CA ASP A 811 1.30 37.43 -25.02
C ASP A 811 1.96 36.27 -25.79
N LEU A 812 2.72 36.66 -26.81
CA LEU A 812 3.45 35.79 -27.73
C LEU A 812 4.97 35.86 -27.55
N ALA A 813 5.47 36.70 -26.63
CA ALA A 813 6.87 36.66 -26.24
C ALA A 813 7.26 35.26 -25.74
N ASP A 814 8.34 34.72 -26.30
CA ASP A 814 8.90 33.45 -25.83
C ASP A 814 9.91 33.68 -24.68
N PRO A 815 9.74 33.03 -23.52
CA PRO A 815 10.63 33.23 -22.37
C PRO A 815 12.06 32.68 -22.56
N PHE A 816 12.32 31.84 -23.56
CA PHE A 816 13.65 31.24 -23.78
C PHE A 816 14.46 31.96 -24.88
N GLU A 817 13.82 32.29 -26.00
CA GLU A 817 14.48 32.82 -27.20
C GLU A 817 13.83 34.11 -27.70
N SER A 818 14.61 34.98 -28.36
CA SER A 818 14.03 36.08 -29.14
C SER A 818 13.39 35.56 -30.44
N PRO A 819 12.28 36.15 -30.91
CA PRO A 819 11.71 35.88 -32.23
C PRO A 819 12.76 35.94 -33.34
N GLN A 820 12.81 34.91 -34.20
CA GLN A 820 13.72 34.88 -35.34
C GLN A 820 13.09 35.61 -36.53
N PRO A 821 13.75 36.63 -37.11
CA PRO A 821 13.17 37.42 -38.20
C PRO A 821 13.02 36.59 -39.48
N LEU A 822 11.79 36.52 -40.00
CA LEU A 822 11.50 35.86 -41.27
C LEU A 822 12.15 36.58 -42.46
N SER A 823 12.46 35.82 -43.51
CA SER A 823 12.84 36.41 -44.80
C SER A 823 11.68 37.22 -45.38
N ARG A 824 11.94 38.27 -46.17
CA ARG A 824 10.87 39.08 -46.81
C ARG A 824 9.91 38.22 -47.66
N THR A 825 10.42 37.16 -48.28
CA THR A 825 9.62 36.22 -49.09
C THR A 825 8.77 35.31 -48.19
N SER A 826 9.33 34.84 -47.06
CA SER A 826 8.62 34.06 -46.05
C SER A 826 7.50 34.86 -45.39
N LEU A 827 7.79 36.08 -44.97
CA LEU A 827 6.84 36.99 -44.34
C LEU A 827 5.69 37.29 -45.30
N LYS A 828 5.97 37.69 -46.55
CA LYS A 828 4.91 37.90 -47.54
C LYS A 828 4.08 36.64 -47.80
N ARG A 829 4.69 35.45 -47.89
CA ARG A 829 3.95 34.19 -48.07
C ARG A 829 3.02 33.89 -46.88
N LEU A 830 3.45 34.22 -45.67
CA LEU A 830 2.66 34.12 -44.44
C LEU A 830 1.48 35.11 -44.46
N GLU A 831 1.74 36.39 -44.77
CA GLU A 831 0.72 37.45 -44.92
C GLU A 831 -0.33 37.11 -46.00
N ASP A 832 0.12 36.73 -47.21
CA ASP A 832 -0.73 36.36 -48.34
C ASP A 832 -1.64 35.15 -47.98
N ARG A 833 -1.09 34.09 -47.38
CA ARG A 833 -1.85 32.90 -46.95
C ARG A 833 -2.77 33.20 -45.75
N ALA A 834 -2.39 34.09 -44.83
CA ALA A 834 -3.26 34.49 -43.71
C ALA A 834 -4.53 35.21 -44.20
N GLN A 835 -4.45 36.04 -45.25
CA GLN A 835 -5.66 36.63 -45.85
C GLN A 835 -6.55 35.58 -46.55
N LEU A 836 -6.01 34.45 -47.01
CA LEU A 836 -6.83 33.34 -47.54
C LEU A 836 -7.67 32.67 -46.44
N LEU A 837 -7.19 32.58 -45.19
CA LEU A 837 -8.00 32.08 -44.07
C LEU A 837 -9.25 32.93 -43.86
N ILE A 838 -9.09 34.25 -43.92
CA ILE A 838 -10.20 35.21 -43.79
C ILE A 838 -11.16 35.07 -44.99
N ALA A 839 -10.64 34.81 -46.19
CA ALA A 839 -11.46 34.52 -47.37
C ALA A 839 -12.22 33.17 -47.29
N ARG A 840 -11.70 32.19 -46.53
CA ARG A 840 -12.41 30.94 -46.20
C ARG A 840 -13.38 31.05 -45.01
N GLY A 841 -13.47 32.21 -44.35
CA GLY A 841 -14.45 32.48 -43.29
C GLY A 841 -13.90 32.47 -41.85
N VAL A 842 -12.60 32.23 -41.65
CA VAL A 842 -11.96 32.35 -40.32
C VAL A 842 -12.08 33.79 -39.82
N ARG A 843 -12.46 34.02 -38.55
CA ARG A 843 -12.53 35.38 -38.00
C ARG A 843 -11.17 36.08 -38.12
N ARG A 844 -11.19 37.33 -38.56
CA ARG A 844 -9.98 38.15 -38.76
C ARG A 844 -9.07 38.16 -37.53
N GLU A 845 -9.64 38.30 -36.33
CA GLU A 845 -8.90 38.24 -35.06
C GLU A 845 -8.07 36.95 -34.92
N VAL A 846 -8.67 35.79 -35.20
CA VAL A 846 -8.00 34.48 -35.10
C VAL A 846 -6.94 34.32 -36.20
N ALA A 847 -7.23 34.75 -37.42
CA ALA A 847 -6.28 34.71 -38.52
C ALA A 847 -5.06 35.63 -38.29
N ASP A 848 -5.29 36.86 -37.81
CA ASP A 848 -4.23 37.83 -37.52
C ASP A 848 -3.40 37.40 -36.27
N LEU A 849 -4.01 36.74 -35.27
CA LEU A 849 -3.29 36.15 -34.13
C LEU A 849 -2.47 34.91 -34.52
N LEU A 850 -3.00 34.05 -35.40
CA LEU A 850 -2.29 32.87 -35.90
C LEU A 850 -1.12 33.27 -36.81
N GLU A 851 -1.30 34.30 -37.65
CA GLU A 851 -0.21 34.93 -38.42
C GLU A 851 0.90 35.41 -37.48
N LYS A 852 0.55 36.22 -36.47
CA LYS A 852 1.49 36.73 -35.47
C LYS A 852 2.22 35.61 -34.73
N PHE A 853 1.51 34.53 -34.33
CA PHE A 853 2.12 33.37 -33.68
C PHE A 853 3.15 32.68 -34.59
N LEU A 854 2.77 32.35 -35.83
CA LEU A 854 3.67 31.70 -36.80
C LEU A 854 4.87 32.58 -37.17
N ARG A 855 4.72 33.92 -37.12
CA ARG A 855 5.81 34.89 -37.29
C ARG A 855 6.76 34.94 -36.10
N GLU A 856 6.24 35.00 -34.87
CA GLU A 856 7.01 35.47 -33.70
C GLU A 856 7.45 34.34 -32.74
N ALA A 857 6.74 33.21 -32.68
CA ALA A 857 7.07 32.12 -31.75
C ALA A 857 8.44 31.47 -32.04
N SER A 858 9.01 30.77 -31.06
CA SER A 858 10.29 30.03 -31.20
C SER A 858 10.18 28.87 -32.19
N ALA A 859 11.32 28.36 -32.66
CA ALA A 859 11.32 27.27 -33.66
C ALA A 859 10.78 25.92 -33.11
N GLN A 860 10.80 25.71 -31.80
CA GLN A 860 10.17 24.54 -31.14
C GLN A 860 8.65 24.67 -31.03
N GLU A 861 8.13 25.85 -30.63
CA GLU A 861 6.67 26.06 -30.49
C GLU A 861 5.95 25.87 -31.83
N VAL A 862 6.57 26.32 -32.92
CA VAL A 862 6.05 26.07 -34.27
C VAL A 862 6.37 24.66 -34.81
N ALA A 863 7.25 23.90 -34.16
CA ALA A 863 7.52 22.50 -34.51
C ALA A 863 6.43 21.54 -34.00
N LYS A 864 5.73 21.95 -32.92
CA LYS A 864 4.66 21.20 -32.27
C LYS A 864 3.56 22.13 -31.72
N ILE A 865 2.59 22.45 -32.57
CA ILE A 865 1.45 23.31 -32.30
C ILE A 865 0.28 22.44 -31.84
N ARG A 866 -0.08 22.54 -30.55
CA ARG A 866 -1.24 21.86 -29.94
C ARG A 866 -2.45 22.80 -29.93
N PRO A 867 -3.62 22.42 -30.52
CA PRO A 867 -4.74 23.35 -30.68
C PRO A 867 -5.26 23.96 -29.37
N LEU A 868 -5.61 23.12 -28.38
CA LEU A 868 -6.20 23.61 -27.12
C LEU A 868 -5.16 24.38 -26.29
N THR A 869 -3.90 23.94 -26.28
CA THR A 869 -2.80 24.66 -25.60
C THR A 869 -2.56 26.05 -26.20
N LEU A 870 -2.61 26.18 -27.52
CA LEU A 870 -2.45 27.48 -28.18
C LEU A 870 -3.69 28.38 -27.97
N ALA A 871 -4.90 27.80 -27.97
CA ALA A 871 -6.14 28.54 -27.72
C ALA A 871 -6.15 29.17 -26.32
N ASN A 872 -5.79 28.37 -25.30
CA ASN A 872 -5.71 28.85 -23.91
C ASN A 872 -4.64 29.95 -23.74
N ARG A 873 -3.55 29.94 -24.52
CA ARG A 873 -2.55 31.03 -24.53
C ARG A 873 -3.05 32.29 -25.25
N LEU A 874 -3.74 32.10 -26.37
CA LEU A 874 -4.25 33.18 -27.21
C LEU A 874 -5.58 33.78 -26.72
N ASP A 875 -6.21 33.21 -25.69
CA ASP A 875 -7.51 33.63 -25.17
C ASP A 875 -8.59 33.58 -26.27
N LEU A 876 -8.75 32.38 -26.86
CA LEU A 876 -9.65 32.07 -27.99
C LEU A 876 -10.49 30.81 -27.72
N ASP A 877 -11.64 30.68 -28.40
CA ASP A 877 -12.41 29.43 -28.40
C ASP A 877 -11.55 28.27 -28.94
N PRO A 878 -11.34 27.18 -28.18
CA PRO A 878 -10.41 26.12 -28.59
C PRO A 878 -10.83 25.37 -29.85
N SER A 879 -12.14 25.29 -30.13
CA SER A 879 -12.64 24.69 -31.37
C SER A 879 -12.49 25.63 -32.55
N GLU A 880 -12.79 26.93 -32.42
CA GLU A 880 -12.54 27.92 -33.48
C GLU A 880 -11.06 27.94 -33.89
N LEU A 881 -10.12 27.92 -32.94
CA LEU A 881 -8.70 27.84 -33.28
C LEU A 881 -8.35 26.50 -33.95
N THR A 882 -9.00 25.40 -33.56
CA THR A 882 -8.82 24.09 -34.23
C THR A 882 -9.30 24.15 -35.70
N GLU A 883 -10.46 24.74 -35.96
CA GLU A 883 -11.00 24.96 -37.31
C GLU A 883 -10.10 25.91 -38.14
N ALA A 884 -9.58 26.97 -37.52
CA ALA A 884 -8.62 27.88 -38.13
C ALA A 884 -7.28 27.18 -38.47
N LEU A 885 -6.79 26.28 -37.61
CA LEU A 885 -5.61 25.46 -37.86
C LEU A 885 -5.83 24.43 -38.98
N LEU A 886 -7.03 23.86 -39.10
CA LEU A 886 -7.42 23.00 -40.23
C LEU A 886 -7.42 23.79 -41.55
N HIS A 887 -7.99 25.00 -41.57
CA HIS A 887 -7.88 25.89 -42.73
C HIS A 887 -6.42 26.28 -43.03
N ALA A 888 -5.61 26.54 -42.01
CA ALA A 888 -4.19 26.86 -42.16
C ALA A 888 -3.35 25.69 -42.68
N ALA A 889 -3.72 24.44 -42.36
CA ALA A 889 -3.13 23.26 -42.98
C ALA A 889 -3.52 23.15 -44.46
N ALA A 890 -4.78 23.40 -44.80
CA ALA A 890 -5.27 23.35 -46.18
C ALA A 890 -4.78 24.51 -47.08
N GLU A 891 -4.22 25.57 -46.50
CA GLU A 891 -3.51 26.65 -47.22
C GLU A 891 -1.97 26.52 -47.17
N GLY A 892 -1.42 25.51 -46.49
CA GLY A 892 0.04 25.33 -46.36
C GLY A 892 0.72 26.41 -45.51
N LEU A 893 0.05 26.93 -44.49
CA LEU A 893 0.68 27.67 -43.39
C LEU A 893 1.26 26.70 -42.34
N VAL A 894 0.55 25.62 -42.09
CA VAL A 894 0.96 24.50 -41.23
C VAL A 894 0.85 23.17 -42.00
N THR A 895 1.43 22.10 -41.46
CA THR A 895 1.18 20.70 -41.80
C THR A 895 0.48 20.03 -40.62
N LEU A 896 -0.30 19.00 -40.92
CA LEU A 896 -1.02 18.16 -39.96
C LEU A 896 -0.19 16.90 -39.67
N HIS A 897 -0.16 16.46 -38.41
CA HIS A 897 0.54 15.26 -37.94
C HIS A 897 -0.25 14.60 -36.81
N TRP A 898 0.07 13.35 -36.50
CA TRP A 898 -0.57 12.55 -35.45
C TRP A 898 0.43 12.08 -34.41
N ASP A 899 0.27 12.52 -33.17
CA ASP A 899 1.01 11.96 -32.04
C ASP A 899 0.28 10.70 -31.55
N VAL A 900 1.02 9.59 -31.43
CA VAL A 900 0.53 8.33 -30.84
C VAL A 900 1.01 8.25 -29.40
N LEU A 901 0.09 8.06 -28.46
CA LEU A 901 0.28 8.37 -27.05
C LEU A 901 0.10 7.14 -26.16
N CYS A 902 0.96 7.01 -25.16
CA CYS A 902 0.81 5.95 -24.15
C CYS A 902 -0.39 6.21 -23.21
N PRO A 903 -1.28 5.24 -22.96
CA PRO A 903 -2.40 5.41 -22.01
C PRO A 903 -1.93 5.62 -20.56
N THR A 904 -0.74 5.15 -20.20
CA THR A 904 -0.15 5.32 -18.86
C THR A 904 0.46 6.70 -18.67
N CYS A 905 1.52 7.05 -19.40
CA CYS A 905 2.25 8.30 -19.20
C CYS A 905 1.75 9.48 -20.07
N ARG A 906 0.90 9.22 -21.07
CA ARG A 906 0.28 10.23 -21.95
C ARG A 906 1.27 11.11 -22.73
N VAL A 907 2.51 10.63 -22.81
CA VAL A 907 3.58 11.14 -23.68
C VAL A 907 3.42 10.49 -25.06
N PRO A 908 3.78 11.18 -26.15
CA PRO A 908 4.00 10.51 -27.43
C PRO A 908 5.02 9.38 -27.30
N SER A 909 4.59 8.17 -27.61
CA SER A 909 5.47 7.03 -27.84
C SER A 909 5.99 7.02 -29.28
N ASP A 910 5.23 7.60 -30.21
CA ASP A 910 5.47 7.56 -31.64
C ASP A 910 4.73 8.74 -32.33
N ALA A 911 5.03 9.03 -33.60
CA ALA A 911 4.34 10.08 -34.36
C ALA A 911 4.31 9.77 -35.87
N CYS A 912 3.15 9.99 -36.49
CA CYS A 912 2.87 9.70 -37.90
C CYS A 912 2.54 10.98 -38.69
N ASP A 913 2.78 10.98 -39.99
CA ASP A 913 2.37 12.07 -40.88
C ASP A 913 0.92 11.91 -41.37
N THR A 914 0.38 10.68 -41.42
CA THR A 914 -1.02 10.40 -41.77
C THR A 914 -1.69 9.37 -40.86
N LEU A 915 -3.02 9.39 -40.74
CA LEU A 915 -3.82 8.35 -40.05
C LEU A 915 -3.59 6.93 -40.62
N ARG A 916 -3.05 6.82 -41.83
CA ARG A 916 -2.84 5.55 -42.54
C ARG A 916 -1.59 4.79 -42.08
N GLU A 917 -0.64 5.48 -41.46
CA GLU A 917 0.60 4.92 -40.91
C GLU A 917 0.41 4.34 -39.49
N ILE A 918 -0.66 4.75 -38.80
CA ILE A 918 -0.95 4.33 -37.42
C ILE A 918 -1.27 2.83 -37.40
N GLU A 919 -0.43 2.02 -36.77
CA GLU A 919 -0.70 0.59 -36.56
C GLU A 919 -1.82 0.34 -35.54
N LYS A 920 -2.27 -0.92 -35.38
CA LYS A 920 -3.29 -1.26 -34.37
C LYS A 920 -2.74 -1.29 -32.93
N HIS A 921 -1.46 -1.61 -32.75
CA HIS A 921 -0.81 -1.68 -31.45
C HIS A 921 0.44 -0.81 -31.49
N ASN A 922 0.80 -0.18 -30.37
CA ASN A 922 2.07 0.53 -30.25
C ASN A 922 2.76 0.16 -28.93
N ARG A 923 4.07 0.43 -28.84
CA ARG A 923 4.91 0.17 -27.67
C ARG A 923 5.48 1.48 -27.14
N CYS A 924 5.04 1.90 -25.97
CA CYS A 924 5.67 3.00 -25.27
C CYS A 924 6.99 2.55 -24.66
N GLU A 925 8.12 2.95 -25.25
CA GLU A 925 9.45 2.70 -24.68
C GLU A 925 9.58 3.24 -23.25
N ALA A 926 9.03 4.44 -22.98
CA ALA A 926 9.13 5.12 -21.68
C ALA A 926 8.35 4.44 -20.54
N CYS A 927 7.39 3.57 -20.85
CA CYS A 927 6.64 2.74 -19.89
C CYS A 927 6.92 1.24 -20.06
N ASN A 928 7.69 0.83 -21.06
CA ASN A 928 7.80 -0.56 -21.55
C ASN A 928 6.44 -1.26 -21.77
N LEU A 929 5.41 -0.50 -22.17
CA LEU A 929 4.04 -0.98 -22.31
C LEU A 929 3.70 -1.18 -23.79
N ASN A 930 3.27 -2.39 -24.16
CA ASN A 930 2.52 -2.65 -25.40
C ASN A 930 1.04 -2.37 -25.13
N PHE A 931 0.37 -1.64 -26.01
CA PHE A 931 -1.05 -1.31 -25.86
C PHE A 931 -1.79 -1.31 -27.21
N GLU A 932 -3.08 -1.64 -27.19
CA GLU A 932 -4.00 -1.49 -28.33
C GLU A 932 -4.41 -0.02 -28.45
N LEU A 933 -4.46 0.49 -29.68
CA LEU A 933 -4.71 1.90 -29.95
C LEU A 933 -6.20 2.22 -30.11
N ASP A 934 -6.65 3.16 -29.28
CA ASP A 934 -8.00 3.73 -29.29
C ASP A 934 -7.97 5.19 -29.78
N LEU A 935 -8.77 5.53 -30.79
CA LEU A 935 -8.75 6.89 -31.38
C LEU A 935 -9.38 7.96 -30.48
N ALA A 936 -10.12 7.59 -29.43
CA ALA A 936 -10.72 8.53 -28.49
C ALA A 936 -9.73 9.04 -27.42
N SER A 937 -8.69 8.27 -27.11
CA SER A 937 -7.74 8.55 -26.01
C SER A 937 -6.26 8.58 -26.41
N SER A 938 -5.86 7.76 -27.41
CA SER A 938 -4.47 7.37 -27.65
C SER A 938 -3.83 7.99 -28.90
N VAL A 939 -4.58 8.78 -29.68
CA VAL A 939 -4.07 9.47 -30.88
C VAL A 939 -4.51 10.94 -30.84
N GLU A 940 -3.55 11.86 -30.97
CA GLU A 940 -3.72 13.31 -30.82
C GLU A 940 -3.38 14.05 -32.12
N LEU A 941 -4.25 15.02 -32.47
CA LEU A 941 -4.06 15.93 -33.60
C LEU A 941 -3.05 17.03 -33.24
N VAL A 942 -1.96 17.09 -34.01
CA VAL A 942 -0.88 18.06 -33.82
C VAL A 942 -0.60 18.78 -35.14
N PHE A 943 -0.27 20.07 -35.08
CA PHE A 943 0.16 20.86 -36.23
C PHE A 943 1.64 21.24 -36.14
N ARG A 944 2.26 21.53 -37.27
CA ARG A 944 3.64 22.02 -37.40
C ARG A 944 3.68 23.12 -38.45
N VAL A 945 4.53 24.14 -38.34
CA VAL A 945 4.62 25.16 -39.39
C VAL A 945 5.16 24.58 -40.71
N HIS A 946 4.53 24.97 -41.83
CA HIS A 946 4.90 24.46 -43.14
C HIS A 946 6.30 24.96 -43.54
N PRO A 947 7.22 24.11 -44.04
CA PRO A 947 8.62 24.48 -44.29
C PRO A 947 8.84 25.68 -45.22
N GLU A 948 7.90 25.98 -46.12
CA GLU A 948 7.96 27.18 -46.97
C GLU A 948 7.77 28.51 -46.21
N ILE A 949 7.12 28.47 -45.05
CA ILE A 949 6.95 29.65 -44.19
C ILE A 949 8.25 29.88 -43.42
N ARG A 950 8.65 28.89 -42.63
CA ARG A 950 9.86 28.92 -41.79
C ARG A 950 10.28 27.50 -41.41
N ALA A 951 11.53 27.35 -40.95
CA ALA A 951 11.97 26.11 -40.33
C ALA A 951 11.28 25.89 -38.97
N ALA A 952 10.86 24.64 -38.75
CA ALA A 952 10.56 24.07 -37.45
C ALA A 952 11.84 23.43 -36.89
N ASP A 953 12.03 23.47 -35.56
CA ASP A 953 13.09 22.72 -34.88
C ASP A 953 12.48 21.47 -34.22
N THR A 954 12.61 20.34 -34.91
CA THR A 954 12.19 19.01 -34.44
C THR A 954 13.35 18.23 -33.80
N GLY A 955 14.47 18.89 -33.49
CA GLY A 955 15.58 18.28 -32.76
C GLY A 955 15.17 18.00 -31.31
N MET A 956 15.52 16.83 -30.80
CA MET A 956 15.34 16.49 -29.38
C MET A 956 16.60 16.89 -28.60
N TYR A 957 16.47 17.64 -27.52
CA TYR A 957 17.60 18.12 -26.70
C TYR A 957 17.63 17.47 -25.30
N CYS A 958 16.56 16.77 -24.92
CA CYS A 958 16.32 16.04 -23.67
C CYS A 958 15.27 14.94 -23.88
N ILE A 959 15.22 13.93 -22.99
CA ILE A 959 14.25 12.82 -23.06
C ILE A 959 13.70 12.42 -21.67
N GLY A 960 13.94 13.25 -20.64
CA GLY A 960 13.72 12.89 -19.23
C GLY A 960 13.23 14.00 -18.30
N GLY A 961 13.15 15.26 -18.75
CA GLY A 961 12.66 16.36 -17.93
C GLY A 961 11.14 16.30 -17.65
N PRO A 962 10.64 17.00 -16.61
CA PRO A 962 9.22 17.02 -16.25
C PRO A 962 8.25 17.41 -17.39
N GLU A 963 8.68 18.21 -18.36
CA GLU A 963 7.94 18.50 -19.60
C GLU A 963 7.50 17.23 -20.35
N HIS A 964 8.32 16.17 -20.31
CA HIS A 964 8.02 14.88 -20.92
C HIS A 964 7.22 13.96 -19.98
N SER A 965 6.73 14.44 -18.83
CA SER A 965 5.90 13.69 -17.87
C SER A 965 5.13 14.64 -16.92
N PRO A 966 4.30 15.58 -17.41
CA PRO A 966 3.72 16.66 -16.59
C PRO A 966 2.69 16.17 -15.54
N HIS A 967 2.21 14.93 -15.68
CA HIS A 967 1.39 14.27 -14.66
C HIS A 967 2.21 13.81 -13.43
N VAL A 968 3.54 13.79 -13.49
CA VAL A 968 4.43 13.29 -12.43
C VAL A 968 4.96 14.46 -11.58
N ALA A 969 4.34 14.70 -10.43
CA ALA A 969 4.69 15.80 -9.53
C ALA A 969 6.02 15.57 -8.76
N ALA A 970 6.41 14.31 -8.59
CA ALA A 970 7.74 13.96 -8.12
C ALA A 970 8.20 12.64 -8.75
N GLN A 971 9.48 12.54 -9.09
CA GLN A 971 10.14 11.28 -9.45
C GLN A 971 11.47 11.22 -8.71
N VAL A 972 11.78 10.10 -8.05
CA VAL A 972 13.10 9.90 -7.41
C VAL A 972 13.57 8.47 -7.60
N ARG A 973 14.88 8.25 -7.46
CA ARG A 973 15.48 6.91 -7.45
C ARG A 973 15.80 6.51 -6.03
N LEU A 974 15.56 5.25 -5.70
CA LEU A 974 15.92 4.64 -4.43
C LEU A 974 16.77 3.40 -4.67
N GLU A 975 18.00 3.40 -4.15
CA GLU A 975 18.88 2.25 -4.09
C GLU A 975 18.33 1.19 -3.10
N ALA A 976 18.85 -0.04 -3.12
CA ALA A 976 18.37 -1.11 -2.24
C ALA A 976 18.59 -0.77 -0.76
N GLY A 977 17.54 -0.86 0.07
CA GLY A 977 17.56 -0.49 1.49
C GLY A 977 17.47 1.01 1.78
N GLU A 978 17.44 1.87 0.75
CA GLU A 978 17.43 3.33 0.91
C GLU A 978 16.08 3.85 1.42
N ARG A 979 16.13 4.93 2.22
CA ARG A 979 14.97 5.73 2.61
C ARG A 979 15.17 7.17 2.14
N MET A 980 14.08 7.89 1.88
CA MET A 980 14.14 9.30 1.54
C MET A 980 12.84 10.03 1.92
N GLU A 981 12.98 11.20 2.52
CA GLU A 981 11.86 12.11 2.80
C GLU A 981 11.71 13.15 1.68
N LEU A 982 10.54 13.17 1.04
CA LEU A 982 10.17 14.18 0.05
C LEU A 982 9.23 15.22 0.67
N GLN A 983 9.65 16.49 0.69
CA GLN A 983 8.75 17.60 0.98
C GLN A 983 7.93 17.93 -0.27
N LEU A 984 6.62 17.65 -0.23
CA LEU A 984 5.73 17.85 -1.38
C LEU A 984 4.92 19.16 -1.27
N ALA A 985 4.22 19.50 -2.35
CA ALA A 985 3.37 20.68 -2.49
C ALA A 985 2.17 20.35 -3.41
N LEU A 986 1.55 19.19 -3.20
CA LEU A 986 0.41 18.72 -4.00
C LEU A 986 -0.87 19.51 -3.67
N GLU A 987 -1.68 19.80 -4.68
CA GLU A 987 -3.02 20.36 -4.51
C GLU A 987 -4.02 19.30 -4.01
N GLU A 988 -5.20 19.69 -3.51
CA GLU A 988 -6.23 18.73 -3.11
C GLU A 988 -6.73 17.90 -4.30
N GLY A 989 -6.88 16.58 -4.10
CA GLY A 989 -7.23 15.65 -5.18
C GLY A 989 -6.68 14.24 -4.96
N GLU A 990 -6.71 13.46 -6.04
CA GLU A 990 -6.21 12.07 -6.05
C GLU A 990 -4.92 11.94 -6.86
N TYR A 991 -4.02 11.13 -6.30
CA TYR A 991 -2.68 10.87 -6.78
C TYR A 991 -2.38 9.38 -6.64
N LEU A 992 -1.36 8.92 -7.36
CA LEU A 992 -1.00 7.53 -7.47
C LEU A 992 0.52 7.39 -7.41
N ILE A 993 1.01 6.75 -6.36
CA ILE A 993 2.43 6.50 -6.17
C ILE A 993 2.75 5.17 -6.85
N ARG A 994 3.75 5.15 -7.75
CA ARG A 994 4.10 4.00 -8.58
C ARG A 994 5.60 3.78 -8.65
N THR A 995 5.99 2.54 -8.92
CA THR A 995 7.35 2.15 -9.30
C THR A 995 7.32 1.40 -10.63
N PRO A 996 7.87 1.93 -11.74
CA PRO A 996 7.83 1.24 -13.05
C PRO A 996 8.51 -0.14 -13.08
N GLN A 997 9.31 -0.47 -12.07
CA GLN A 997 9.93 -1.77 -11.86
C GLN A 997 9.02 -2.82 -11.18
N MET A 998 7.86 -2.41 -10.62
CA MET A 998 6.94 -3.29 -9.90
C MET A 998 5.52 -3.20 -10.49
N ARG A 999 4.60 -4.06 -10.04
CA ARG A 999 3.18 -3.98 -10.44
C ARG A 999 2.33 -3.18 -9.45
N GLN A 1000 2.78 -3.10 -8.20
CA GLN A 1000 2.11 -2.42 -7.11
C GLN A 1000 2.04 -0.90 -7.32
N GLN A 1001 0.94 -0.31 -6.86
CA GLN A 1001 0.69 1.12 -6.87
C GLN A 1001 -0.06 1.51 -5.59
N VAL A 1002 0.16 2.70 -5.06
CA VAL A 1002 -0.45 3.18 -3.81
C VAL A 1002 -1.27 4.43 -4.10
N LYS A 1003 -2.55 4.42 -3.72
CA LYS A 1003 -3.40 5.61 -3.84
C LYS A 1003 -2.99 6.63 -2.78
N LEU A 1004 -2.85 7.89 -3.18
CA LEU A 1004 -2.57 9.01 -2.28
C LEU A 1004 -3.67 10.06 -2.46
N ARG A 1005 -4.43 10.35 -1.41
CA ARG A 1005 -5.48 11.38 -1.44
C ARG A 1005 -5.08 12.59 -0.61
N VAL A 1006 -5.04 13.76 -1.25
CA VAL A 1006 -4.72 15.04 -0.60
C VAL A 1006 -6.02 15.78 -0.28
N ARG A 1007 -6.16 16.24 0.96
CA ARG A 1007 -7.38 16.91 1.48
C ARG A 1007 -7.01 18.13 2.32
N ALA A 1008 -7.97 19.03 2.58
CA ALA A 1008 -7.80 20.17 3.49
C ALA A 1008 -7.35 19.74 4.91
N VAL A 1009 -7.84 18.60 5.38
CA VAL A 1009 -7.54 18.01 6.69
C VAL A 1009 -7.02 16.58 6.51
N GLY A 1010 -5.90 16.27 7.15
CA GLY A 1010 -5.20 14.99 7.07
C GLY A 1010 -3.88 15.02 7.85
N PRO A 1011 -3.07 13.94 7.82
CA PRO A 1011 -1.75 13.94 8.44
C PRO A 1011 -0.76 14.79 7.65
N GLY A 1012 0.25 15.33 8.33
CA GLY A 1012 1.35 16.08 7.69
C GLY A 1012 2.45 15.20 7.10
N ARG A 1013 2.58 13.96 7.60
CA ARG A 1013 3.53 12.94 7.14
C ARG A 1013 2.76 11.68 6.74
N SER A 1014 3.14 11.08 5.62
CA SER A 1014 2.75 9.72 5.23
C SER A 1014 4.00 8.94 4.82
N ALA A 1015 3.97 7.61 4.93
CA ALA A 1015 5.12 6.75 4.64
C ALA A 1015 4.71 5.53 3.80
N VAL A 1016 5.52 5.19 2.80
CA VAL A 1016 5.34 4.04 1.90
C VAL A 1016 6.64 3.25 1.76
N GLU A 1017 6.55 1.93 1.95
CA GLU A 1017 7.67 1.00 1.79
C GLU A 1017 7.39 0.11 0.59
N PHE A 1018 8.30 0.13 -0.40
CA PHE A 1018 8.22 -0.67 -1.61
C PHE A 1018 8.94 -2.00 -1.38
N SER A 1019 8.18 -3.09 -1.39
CA SER A 1019 8.69 -4.46 -1.31
C SER A 1019 7.99 -5.34 -2.36
N PRO A 1020 8.55 -6.52 -2.70
CA PRO A 1020 7.86 -7.47 -3.58
C PRO A 1020 6.51 -7.98 -3.05
N THR A 1021 6.28 -7.88 -1.73
CA THR A 1021 5.09 -8.32 -1.00
C THR A 1021 4.16 -7.18 -0.58
N MET A 1022 4.35 -6.00 -1.16
CA MET A 1022 3.60 -4.78 -0.86
C MET A 1022 2.11 -4.91 -1.26
N ASP A 1023 1.23 -4.40 -0.40
CA ASP A 1023 -0.22 -4.24 -0.66
C ASP A 1023 -0.50 -3.04 -1.60
N ASP A 1024 -1.19 -3.29 -2.71
CA ASP A 1024 -1.55 -2.30 -3.74
C ASP A 1024 -2.96 -1.68 -3.54
N ARG A 1025 -3.72 -2.15 -2.53
CA ARG A 1025 -5.01 -1.55 -2.14
C ARG A 1025 -4.86 -0.45 -1.10
N ARG A 1026 -3.66 -0.28 -0.52
CA ARG A 1026 -3.36 0.74 0.49
C ARG A 1026 -3.64 2.17 -0.02
N GLU A 1027 -4.53 2.88 0.68
CA GLU A 1027 -4.72 4.33 0.52
C GLU A 1027 -3.90 5.07 1.58
N LEU A 1028 -3.11 6.04 1.15
CA LEU A 1028 -2.45 7.04 1.99
C LEU A 1028 -3.18 8.38 1.89
N GLN A 1029 -3.04 9.18 2.94
CA GLN A 1029 -3.60 10.53 2.97
C GLN A 1029 -2.53 11.55 3.35
N LEU A 1030 -2.69 12.78 2.86
CA LEU A 1030 -1.91 13.95 3.26
C LEU A 1030 -2.84 15.17 3.36
N ARG A 1031 -2.53 16.09 4.27
CA ARG A 1031 -3.13 17.43 4.27
C ARG A 1031 -2.50 18.31 3.18
N ALA A 1032 -3.23 19.30 2.67
CA ALA A 1032 -2.74 20.20 1.62
C ALA A 1032 -1.47 21.01 2.00
N VAL A 1033 -1.22 21.32 3.27
CA VAL A 1033 -0.12 22.21 3.71
C VAL A 1033 0.99 21.46 4.47
N ASN A 1034 2.26 21.79 4.22
CA ASN A 1034 3.42 21.17 4.89
C ASN A 1034 3.37 19.64 4.83
N GLN A 1035 3.49 19.12 3.60
CA GLN A 1035 3.44 17.71 3.23
C GLN A 1035 4.83 17.06 3.29
N LEU A 1036 4.92 15.90 3.92
CA LEU A 1036 6.11 15.06 3.96
C LEU A 1036 5.73 13.63 3.53
N LEU A 1037 6.32 13.14 2.45
CA LEU A 1037 6.15 11.76 1.99
C LEU A 1037 7.48 11.01 2.17
N GLU A 1038 7.51 10.08 3.11
CA GLU A 1038 8.63 9.16 3.32
C GLU A 1038 8.49 7.96 2.37
N LEU A 1039 9.57 7.66 1.65
CA LEU A 1039 9.69 6.51 0.77
C LEU A 1039 10.80 5.59 1.29
N SER A 1040 10.58 4.28 1.31
CA SER A 1040 11.65 3.28 1.54
C SER A 1040 11.63 2.17 0.50
N ASN A 1041 12.82 1.69 0.12
CA ASN A 1041 13.00 0.56 -0.79
C ASN A 1041 13.46 -0.68 -0.01
N ALA A 1042 12.52 -1.58 0.28
CA ALA A 1042 12.80 -2.86 0.92
C ALA A 1042 13.08 -4.00 -0.10
N SER A 1043 13.31 -3.66 -1.38
CA SER A 1043 13.74 -4.62 -2.41
C SER A 1043 15.26 -4.61 -2.62
N ALA A 1044 15.78 -5.71 -3.17
CA ALA A 1044 17.20 -5.88 -3.45
C ALA A 1044 17.70 -5.14 -4.71
N ALA A 1045 16.83 -4.39 -5.39
CA ALA A 1045 17.12 -3.70 -6.65
C ALA A 1045 16.85 -2.19 -6.55
N THR A 1046 17.54 -1.39 -7.35
CA THR A 1046 17.31 0.05 -7.47
C THR A 1046 15.95 0.31 -8.15
N ILE A 1047 15.06 1.06 -7.48
CA ILE A 1047 13.73 1.41 -8.00
C ILE A 1047 13.63 2.90 -8.36
N VAL A 1048 12.66 3.25 -9.19
CA VAL A 1048 12.26 4.65 -9.45
C VAL A 1048 10.85 4.84 -8.92
N VAL A 1049 10.65 5.72 -7.95
CA VAL A 1049 9.33 6.06 -7.44
C VAL A 1049 8.81 7.30 -8.16
N ARG A 1050 7.54 7.27 -8.56
CA ARG A 1050 6.77 8.40 -9.12
C ARG A 1050 5.58 8.73 -8.24
N VAL A 1051 5.25 10.01 -8.14
CA VAL A 1051 3.97 10.50 -7.61
C VAL A 1051 3.20 11.13 -8.76
N GLU A 1052 2.15 10.44 -9.23
CA GLU A 1052 1.41 10.76 -10.45
C GLU A 1052 0.03 11.36 -10.11
N ARG A 1053 -0.40 12.41 -10.82
CA ARG A 1053 -1.75 13.00 -10.73
C ARG A 1053 -2.77 12.12 -11.47
N THR A 1054 -3.91 11.79 -10.88
CA THR A 1054 -4.97 11.01 -11.56
C THR A 1054 -5.88 11.90 -12.42
N ILE A 1055 -5.30 12.53 -13.44
CA ILE A 1055 -5.98 13.48 -14.33
C ILE A 1055 -7.00 12.78 -15.23
N ALA A 1056 -8.21 13.33 -15.38
CA ALA A 1056 -9.11 13.04 -16.51
C ALA A 1056 -8.73 13.93 -17.70
N ARG A 1057 -8.63 13.36 -18.91
CA ARG A 1057 -8.01 14.05 -20.06
C ARG A 1057 -9.01 14.92 -20.83
N GLY A 1058 -8.80 16.23 -20.85
CA GLY A 1058 -9.57 17.21 -21.62
C GLY A 1058 -8.72 18.27 -22.33
N ASP A 1059 -7.41 18.06 -22.41
CA ASP A 1059 -6.40 19.05 -22.80
C ASP A 1059 -5.92 18.94 -24.26
N VAL A 1060 -6.50 18.04 -25.06
CA VAL A 1060 -6.11 17.81 -26.47
C VAL A 1060 -7.29 17.59 -27.40
N VAL A 1061 -7.03 17.68 -28.71
CA VAL A 1061 -7.93 17.19 -29.77
C VAL A 1061 -7.48 15.79 -30.18
N THR A 1062 -8.34 14.77 -30.06
CA THR A 1062 -8.02 13.39 -30.44
C THR A 1062 -8.49 13.04 -31.85
N ALA A 1063 -7.98 11.95 -32.42
CA ALA A 1063 -8.36 11.50 -33.76
C ALA A 1063 -9.87 11.22 -33.90
N ALA A 1064 -10.53 10.69 -32.86
CA ALA A 1064 -11.99 10.54 -32.85
C ALA A 1064 -12.73 11.88 -32.89
N GLN A 1065 -12.23 12.89 -32.16
CA GLN A 1065 -12.83 14.23 -32.17
C GLN A 1065 -12.64 14.89 -33.54
N ALA A 1066 -11.41 14.93 -34.05
CA ALA A 1066 -11.08 15.51 -35.36
C ALA A 1066 -11.87 14.85 -36.51
N SER A 1067 -11.95 13.52 -36.55
CA SER A 1067 -12.67 12.78 -37.60
C SER A 1067 -14.21 12.85 -37.51
N SER A 1068 -14.76 13.45 -36.44
CA SER A 1068 -16.18 13.82 -36.33
C SER A 1068 -16.49 15.22 -36.88
N LEU A 1069 -15.48 16.06 -37.11
CA LEU A 1069 -15.67 17.39 -37.71
C LEU A 1069 -15.88 17.25 -39.23
N ALA A 1070 -16.99 17.80 -39.75
CA ALA A 1070 -17.24 17.84 -41.19
C ALA A 1070 -16.11 18.55 -41.95
N LEU A 1071 -15.60 19.67 -41.42
CA LEU A 1071 -14.50 20.45 -42.01
C LEU A 1071 -13.22 19.61 -42.21
N PHE A 1072 -12.86 18.76 -41.23
CA PHE A 1072 -11.71 17.87 -41.32
C PHE A 1072 -11.89 16.88 -42.48
N ARG A 1073 -13.07 16.26 -42.60
CA ARG A 1073 -13.40 15.25 -43.63
C ARG A 1073 -13.44 15.85 -45.04
N GLU A 1074 -13.69 17.16 -45.16
CA GLU A 1074 -13.71 17.89 -46.43
C GLU A 1074 -12.33 18.40 -46.86
N LEU A 1075 -11.52 18.90 -45.93
CA LEU A 1075 -10.17 19.42 -46.21
C LEU A 1075 -9.11 18.31 -46.30
N PHE A 1076 -9.27 17.22 -45.56
CA PHE A 1076 -8.29 16.13 -45.44
C PHE A 1076 -8.90 14.75 -45.72
N PRO A 1077 -9.58 14.54 -46.87
CA PRO A 1077 -10.24 13.27 -47.18
C PRO A 1077 -9.27 12.08 -47.24
N GLN A 1078 -7.98 12.30 -47.48
CA GLN A 1078 -6.94 11.27 -47.46
C GLN A 1078 -6.60 10.72 -46.06
N GLU A 1079 -7.00 11.41 -44.98
CA GLU A 1079 -6.77 10.96 -43.60
C GLU A 1079 -7.74 9.83 -43.25
N MET A 1080 -7.31 8.61 -43.58
CA MET A 1080 -8.04 7.36 -43.40
C MET A 1080 -7.13 6.32 -42.75
N LEU A 1081 -7.70 5.37 -42.01
CA LEU A 1081 -6.98 4.17 -41.57
C LEU A 1081 -6.61 3.27 -42.76
N ALA A 1082 -5.65 2.36 -42.59
CA ALA A 1082 -5.27 1.44 -43.66
C ALA A 1082 -6.46 0.54 -44.08
N PRO A 1083 -6.56 0.13 -45.36
CA PRO A 1083 -7.66 -0.71 -45.84
C PRO A 1083 -7.78 -2.02 -45.06
N GLY A 1084 -8.95 -2.28 -44.47
CA GLY A 1084 -9.23 -3.45 -43.63
C GLY A 1084 -8.79 -3.33 -42.16
N GLN A 1085 -8.17 -2.21 -41.76
CA GLN A 1085 -7.85 -1.93 -40.36
C GLN A 1085 -9.12 -1.58 -39.58
N LEU A 1086 -9.24 -2.15 -38.38
CA LEU A 1086 -10.31 -1.87 -37.41
C LEU A 1086 -9.68 -1.35 -36.12
N MET A 1087 -10.07 -0.16 -35.69
CA MET A 1087 -9.66 0.44 -34.42
C MET A 1087 -10.87 0.67 -33.51
N SER A 1088 -10.62 0.75 -32.21
CA SER A 1088 -11.61 1.07 -31.20
C SER A 1088 -11.76 2.58 -31.01
N VAL A 1089 -12.95 2.97 -30.57
CA VAL A 1089 -13.31 4.31 -30.13
C VAL A 1089 -14.12 4.14 -28.83
N GLN A 1090 -13.50 4.34 -27.66
CA GLN A 1090 -14.08 4.03 -26.35
C GLN A 1090 -15.40 4.75 -26.08
N THR A 1091 -15.50 6.02 -26.49
CA THR A 1091 -16.77 6.76 -26.50
C THR A 1091 -16.88 7.61 -27.76
N ILE A 1092 -18.05 7.57 -28.40
CA ILE A 1092 -18.49 8.53 -29.41
C ILE A 1092 -20.00 8.71 -29.26
N THR A 1093 -20.53 9.91 -29.57
CA THR A 1093 -21.97 10.14 -29.62
C THR A 1093 -22.47 9.92 -31.04
N ILE A 1094 -23.50 9.08 -31.18
CA ILE A 1094 -24.19 8.84 -32.44
C ILE A 1094 -25.61 9.40 -32.33
N LEU A 1095 -25.98 10.24 -33.30
CA LEU A 1095 -27.33 10.68 -33.58
C LEU A 1095 -27.86 9.87 -34.78
N ALA A 1096 -28.97 9.18 -34.60
CA ALA A 1096 -29.71 8.57 -35.70
C ALA A 1096 -31.04 9.28 -35.90
N ALA A 1097 -31.38 9.59 -37.15
CA ALA A 1097 -32.64 10.22 -37.53
C ALA A 1097 -33.33 9.38 -38.62
N ALA A 1098 -34.57 8.95 -38.36
CA ALA A 1098 -35.40 8.19 -39.28
C ALA A 1098 -36.64 8.99 -39.70
N ILE A 1099 -37.15 8.74 -40.90
CA ILE A 1099 -38.35 9.41 -41.45
C ILE A 1099 -39.60 8.58 -41.10
N ASP A 1100 -40.61 9.20 -40.49
CA ASP A 1100 -41.87 8.51 -40.17
C ASP A 1100 -42.74 8.25 -41.41
N ASN A 1101 -43.44 7.10 -41.40
CA ASN A 1101 -44.37 6.64 -42.44
C ASN A 1101 -43.85 6.74 -43.89
N LEU A 1102 -42.58 6.38 -44.12
CA LEU A 1102 -41.92 6.49 -45.42
C LEU A 1102 -42.68 5.80 -46.57
N ASP A 1103 -43.30 4.64 -46.32
CA ASP A 1103 -44.14 3.93 -47.30
C ASP A 1103 -45.40 4.73 -47.70
N GLU A 1104 -45.98 5.50 -46.77
CA GLU A 1104 -47.13 6.37 -47.04
C GLU A 1104 -46.72 7.59 -47.89
N LEU A 1105 -45.50 8.11 -47.69
CA LEU A 1105 -44.94 9.14 -48.56
C LEU A 1105 -44.76 8.63 -49.99
N PHE A 1106 -44.19 7.44 -50.18
CA PHE A 1106 -44.12 6.81 -51.51
C PHE A 1106 -45.51 6.61 -52.14
N ALA A 1107 -46.51 6.20 -51.34
CA ALA A 1107 -47.89 6.00 -51.82
C ALA A 1107 -48.64 7.31 -52.17
N THR A 1108 -48.27 8.45 -51.57
CA THR A 1108 -48.98 9.73 -51.75
C THR A 1108 -48.25 10.75 -52.62
N LEU A 1109 -46.91 10.76 -52.61
CA LEU A 1109 -46.05 11.71 -53.32
C LEU A 1109 -45.32 11.08 -54.52
N GLY A 1110 -45.26 9.74 -54.59
CA GLY A 1110 -44.46 8.99 -55.56
C GLY A 1110 -42.95 9.16 -55.36
N ASP A 1111 -42.16 8.46 -56.18
CA ASP A 1111 -40.70 8.35 -56.00
C ASP A 1111 -40.00 9.72 -55.99
N ALA A 1112 -40.32 10.60 -56.95
CA ALA A 1112 -39.68 11.91 -57.07
C ALA A 1112 -40.08 12.89 -55.95
N GLY A 1113 -41.35 12.85 -55.51
CA GLY A 1113 -41.82 13.69 -54.41
C GLY A 1113 -41.24 13.22 -53.07
N THR A 1114 -41.18 11.91 -52.86
CA THR A 1114 -40.58 11.30 -51.66
C THR A 1114 -39.07 11.53 -51.62
N PHE A 1115 -38.36 11.40 -52.74
CA PHE A 1115 -36.94 11.71 -52.83
C PHE A 1115 -36.65 13.17 -52.44
N GLY A 1116 -37.39 14.14 -52.96
CA GLY A 1116 -37.23 15.55 -52.59
C GLY A 1116 -37.53 15.83 -51.10
N VAL A 1117 -38.43 15.05 -50.49
CA VAL A 1117 -38.67 15.09 -49.04
C VAL A 1117 -37.47 14.51 -48.28
N ILE A 1118 -36.97 13.33 -48.66
CA ILE A 1118 -35.78 12.71 -48.06
C ILE A 1118 -34.58 13.67 -48.13
N GLU A 1119 -34.30 14.21 -49.33
CA GLU A 1119 -33.20 15.15 -49.56
C GLU A 1119 -33.30 16.40 -48.69
N ARG A 1120 -34.50 16.99 -48.52
CA ARG A 1120 -34.69 18.16 -47.64
C ARG A 1120 -34.35 17.85 -46.19
N HIS A 1121 -34.76 16.70 -45.67
CA HIS A 1121 -34.45 16.30 -44.29
C HIS A 1121 -32.94 16.08 -44.10
N TYR A 1122 -32.27 15.52 -45.11
CA TYR A 1122 -30.83 15.26 -45.06
C TYR A 1122 -30.03 16.56 -45.12
N GLN A 1123 -30.45 17.53 -45.96
CA GLN A 1123 -29.86 18.87 -46.01
C GLN A 1123 -29.99 19.61 -44.67
N LEU A 1124 -31.15 19.52 -44.01
CA LEU A 1124 -31.37 20.17 -42.70
C LEU A 1124 -30.50 19.53 -41.60
N LEU A 1125 -30.45 18.20 -41.54
CA LEU A 1125 -29.65 17.50 -40.53
C LEU A 1125 -28.14 17.69 -40.75
N ASP A 1126 -27.65 17.71 -42.00
CA ASP A 1126 -26.23 18.01 -42.31
C ASP A 1126 -25.87 19.45 -41.91
N GLN A 1127 -26.75 20.42 -42.17
CA GLN A 1127 -26.54 21.81 -41.75
C GLN A 1127 -26.51 21.97 -40.22
N ALA A 1128 -27.45 21.34 -39.51
CA ALA A 1128 -27.50 21.37 -38.04
C ALA A 1128 -26.31 20.62 -37.41
N ALA A 1129 -25.93 19.46 -37.95
CA ALA A 1129 -24.77 18.70 -37.49
C ALA A 1129 -23.48 19.51 -37.67
N ARG A 1130 -23.26 20.12 -38.84
CA ARG A 1130 -22.11 21.02 -39.08
C ARG A 1130 -22.08 22.20 -38.11
N ARG A 1131 -23.22 22.89 -37.93
CA ARG A 1131 -23.39 24.02 -37.01
C ARG A 1131 -23.03 23.66 -35.56
N HIS A 1132 -23.25 22.41 -35.17
CA HIS A 1132 -22.95 21.89 -33.84
C HIS A 1132 -21.81 20.86 -33.83
N ARG A 1133 -20.82 21.04 -34.73
CA ARG A 1133 -19.50 20.37 -34.71
C ARG A 1133 -19.54 18.83 -34.82
N GLY A 1134 -20.53 18.29 -35.53
CA GLY A 1134 -20.60 16.91 -35.98
C GLY A 1134 -20.58 16.77 -37.51
N THR A 1135 -20.84 15.55 -37.99
CA THR A 1135 -20.84 15.21 -39.42
C THR A 1135 -21.79 14.06 -39.70
N ILE A 1136 -22.40 14.03 -40.89
CA ILE A 1136 -23.02 12.80 -41.39
C ILE A 1136 -21.92 11.79 -41.69
N VAL A 1137 -22.05 10.57 -41.15
CA VAL A 1137 -21.11 9.46 -41.42
C VAL A 1137 -21.70 8.46 -42.42
N LYS A 1138 -23.01 8.23 -42.36
CA LYS A 1138 -23.67 7.13 -43.09
C LYS A 1138 -25.10 7.48 -43.49
N PHE A 1139 -25.47 7.05 -44.69
CA PHE A 1139 -26.79 7.22 -45.29
C PHE A 1139 -27.43 5.86 -45.56
N ALA A 1140 -28.67 5.68 -45.13
CA ALA A 1140 -29.57 4.61 -45.57
C ALA A 1140 -30.86 5.21 -46.15
N PRO A 1141 -31.74 4.44 -46.82
CA PRO A 1141 -32.99 4.97 -47.38
C PRO A 1141 -34.01 5.39 -46.31
N ASP A 1142 -33.98 4.76 -45.13
CA ASP A 1142 -34.91 4.95 -44.01
C ASP A 1142 -34.34 5.78 -42.86
N ALA A 1143 -33.00 5.87 -42.75
CA ALA A 1143 -32.32 6.56 -41.66
C ALA A 1143 -30.99 7.21 -42.09
N VAL A 1144 -30.62 8.31 -41.42
CA VAL A 1144 -29.30 8.95 -41.50
C VAL A 1144 -28.61 8.88 -40.14
N ILE A 1145 -27.30 8.67 -40.16
CA ILE A 1145 -26.47 8.57 -38.97
C ILE A 1145 -25.39 9.65 -39.01
N ALA A 1146 -25.38 10.47 -37.97
CA ALA A 1146 -24.38 11.51 -37.72
C ALA A 1146 -23.56 11.15 -36.48
N SER A 1147 -22.25 11.48 -36.50
CA SER A 1147 -21.38 11.35 -35.34
C SER A 1147 -20.94 12.71 -34.80
N PHE A 1148 -20.76 12.75 -33.48
CA PHE A 1148 -20.33 13.92 -32.74
C PHE A 1148 -19.30 13.50 -31.68
N ALA A 1149 -18.27 14.34 -31.49
CA ALA A 1149 -17.35 14.25 -30.37
C ALA A 1149 -18.05 14.43 -29.01
N ASP A 1150 -19.06 15.30 -28.98
CA ASP A 1150 -19.68 15.85 -27.78
C ASP A 1150 -21.21 15.61 -27.78
N PRO A 1151 -21.82 15.18 -26.67
CA PRO A 1151 -23.27 15.01 -26.58
C PRO A 1151 -24.10 16.29 -26.71
N ALA A 1152 -23.61 17.41 -26.19
CA ALA A 1152 -24.36 18.66 -26.20
C ALA A 1152 -24.53 19.21 -27.62
N GLY A 1153 -23.49 19.10 -28.45
CA GLY A 1153 -23.54 19.37 -29.89
C GLY A 1153 -24.55 18.48 -30.63
N ALA A 1154 -24.56 17.17 -30.34
CA ALA A 1154 -25.56 16.25 -30.91
C ALA A 1154 -26.99 16.63 -30.52
N LEU A 1155 -27.22 16.99 -29.25
CA LEU A 1155 -28.54 17.40 -28.75
C LEU A 1155 -29.00 18.70 -29.42
N ARG A 1156 -28.13 19.72 -29.49
CA ARG A 1156 -28.43 20.98 -30.21
C ARG A 1156 -28.76 20.74 -31.69
N ALA A 1157 -28.02 19.88 -32.38
CA ALA A 1157 -28.31 19.52 -33.77
C ALA A 1157 -29.69 18.87 -33.95
N ALA A 1158 -30.11 18.00 -33.02
CA ALA A 1158 -31.45 17.41 -33.04
C ALA A 1158 -32.55 18.46 -32.82
N ILE A 1159 -32.36 19.36 -31.84
CA ILE A 1159 -33.28 20.46 -31.52
C ILE A 1159 -33.45 21.41 -32.71
N ASP A 1160 -32.35 21.86 -33.32
CA ASP A 1160 -32.30 22.75 -34.47
C ASP A 1160 -33.01 22.15 -35.71
N THR A 1161 -32.74 20.87 -35.99
CA THR A 1161 -33.39 20.13 -37.09
C THR A 1161 -34.90 20.02 -36.87
N LEU A 1162 -35.35 19.61 -35.68
CA LEU A 1162 -36.78 19.44 -35.36
C LEU A 1162 -37.52 20.78 -35.29
N GLY A 1163 -36.88 21.82 -34.73
CA GLY A 1163 -37.43 23.18 -34.67
C GLY A 1163 -37.62 23.80 -36.06
N THR A 1164 -36.62 23.64 -36.94
CA THR A 1164 -36.71 24.13 -38.33
C THR A 1164 -37.82 23.43 -39.11
N LEU A 1165 -37.92 22.10 -39.02
CA LEU A 1165 -39.00 21.32 -39.64
C LEU A 1165 -40.39 21.73 -39.12
N ARG A 1166 -40.53 21.97 -37.81
CA ARG A 1166 -41.79 22.45 -37.22
C ARG A 1166 -42.18 23.82 -37.77
N HIS A 1167 -41.22 24.74 -37.92
CA HIS A 1167 -41.45 26.08 -38.48
C HIS A 1167 -41.87 26.03 -39.97
N GLU A 1168 -41.17 25.24 -40.79
CA GLU A 1168 -41.54 25.03 -42.21
C GLU A 1168 -42.94 24.41 -42.37
N ALA A 1169 -43.31 23.47 -41.49
CA ALA A 1169 -44.63 22.86 -41.48
C ALA A 1169 -45.74 23.85 -41.10
N SER A 1170 -45.51 24.71 -40.09
CA SER A 1170 -46.45 25.78 -39.71
C SER A 1170 -46.67 26.78 -40.85
N GLN A 1171 -45.60 27.30 -41.46
CA GLN A 1171 -45.72 28.25 -42.58
C GLN A 1171 -46.51 27.67 -43.75
N ARG A 1172 -46.22 26.41 -44.14
CA ARG A 1172 -46.98 25.73 -45.20
C ARG A 1172 -48.44 25.48 -44.86
N ALA A 1173 -48.80 25.32 -43.58
CA ALA A 1173 -50.18 25.17 -43.15
C ALA A 1173 -51.00 26.45 -43.42
N GLU A 1174 -50.39 27.60 -43.14
CA GLU A 1174 -50.96 28.94 -43.35
C GLU A 1174 -51.07 29.27 -44.85
N GLU A 1175 -50.01 29.03 -45.63
CA GLU A 1175 -49.98 29.28 -47.08
C GLU A 1175 -51.01 28.45 -47.86
N LEU A 1176 -51.23 27.19 -47.48
CA LEU A 1176 -52.06 26.25 -48.24
C LEU A 1176 -53.50 26.09 -47.70
N GLY A 1177 -53.82 26.70 -46.55
CA GLY A 1177 -55.14 26.61 -45.92
C GLY A 1177 -55.56 25.17 -45.57
N LYS A 1178 -54.58 24.29 -45.34
CA LYS A 1178 -54.75 22.85 -45.09
C LYS A 1178 -53.73 22.39 -44.05
N PRO A 1179 -54.04 21.39 -43.21
CA PRO A 1179 -53.03 20.77 -42.36
C PRO A 1179 -51.91 20.20 -43.25
N PRO A 1180 -50.64 20.42 -42.90
CA PRO A 1180 -49.51 19.90 -43.67
C PRO A 1180 -49.47 18.38 -43.55
N ILE A 1181 -49.01 17.69 -44.59
CA ILE A 1181 -48.62 16.28 -44.48
C ILE A 1181 -47.47 16.25 -43.46
N PRO A 1182 -47.61 15.58 -42.30
CA PRO A 1182 -46.70 15.76 -41.19
C PRO A 1182 -45.47 14.87 -41.38
N THR A 1183 -44.55 15.27 -42.26
CA THR A 1183 -43.23 14.64 -42.29
C THR A 1183 -42.54 14.94 -40.97
N ARG A 1184 -42.34 13.89 -40.18
CA ARG A 1184 -41.79 13.97 -38.82
C ARG A 1184 -40.56 13.10 -38.77
N LEU A 1185 -39.46 13.66 -38.28
CA LEU A 1185 -38.31 12.86 -37.90
C LEU A 1185 -38.59 12.15 -36.57
N LYS A 1186 -37.98 10.98 -36.45
CA LYS A 1186 -37.76 10.25 -35.21
C LYS A 1186 -36.27 10.30 -34.94
N ILE A 1187 -35.85 10.98 -33.88
CA ILE A 1187 -34.42 11.16 -33.59
C ILE A 1187 -34.07 10.48 -32.26
N ALA A 1188 -32.93 9.79 -32.23
CA ALA A 1188 -32.37 9.23 -31.02
C ALA A 1188 -30.86 9.47 -30.91
N LEU A 1189 -30.41 9.74 -29.68
CA LEU A 1189 -29.00 9.87 -29.33
C LEU A 1189 -28.57 8.71 -28.44
N HIS A 1190 -27.38 8.18 -28.72
CA HIS A 1190 -26.72 7.22 -27.85
C HIS A 1190 -25.20 7.43 -27.89
N ARG A 1191 -24.56 7.29 -26.72
CA ARG A 1191 -23.11 7.38 -26.56
C ARG A 1191 -22.58 6.04 -26.05
N GLY A 1192 -21.44 5.62 -26.59
CA GLY A 1192 -20.83 4.36 -26.22
C GLY A 1192 -19.64 4.00 -27.09
N PRO A 1193 -19.08 2.78 -26.93
CA PRO A 1193 -17.95 2.32 -27.72
C PRO A 1193 -18.35 1.99 -29.15
N ALA A 1194 -17.49 2.32 -30.10
CA ALA A 1194 -17.62 1.98 -31.52
C ALA A 1194 -16.34 1.37 -32.07
N LEU A 1195 -16.46 0.70 -33.21
CA LEU A 1195 -15.34 0.41 -34.09
C LEU A 1195 -15.32 1.42 -35.23
N VAL A 1196 -14.13 1.78 -35.69
CA VAL A 1196 -13.92 2.68 -36.84
C VAL A 1196 -13.00 2.03 -37.86
N THR A 1197 -13.32 2.23 -39.14
CA THR A 1197 -12.58 1.66 -40.28
C THR A 1197 -12.77 2.50 -41.54
N THR A 1198 -12.00 2.19 -42.58
CA THR A 1198 -12.04 2.86 -43.88
C THR A 1198 -12.91 2.08 -44.86
N LEU A 1199 -14.10 2.61 -45.19
CA LEU A 1199 -14.99 2.05 -46.21
C LEU A 1199 -15.32 3.08 -47.29
N GLN A 1200 -15.41 2.62 -48.54
CA GLN A 1200 -15.67 3.45 -49.72
C GLN A 1200 -14.73 4.69 -49.86
N GLY A 1201 -13.56 4.66 -49.22
CA GLY A 1201 -12.64 5.81 -49.17
C GLY A 1201 -13.05 6.89 -48.17
N ARG A 1202 -13.68 6.53 -47.04
CA ARG A 1202 -14.00 7.42 -45.91
C ARG A 1202 -13.91 6.68 -44.57
N LEU A 1203 -13.68 7.41 -43.48
CA LEU A 1203 -13.82 6.90 -42.11
C LEU A 1203 -15.30 6.73 -41.76
N ASP A 1204 -15.70 5.50 -41.41
CA ASP A 1204 -17.08 5.12 -41.07
C ASP A 1204 -17.09 4.28 -39.77
N TYR A 1205 -18.19 4.34 -39.02
CA TYR A 1205 -18.32 3.84 -37.65
C TYR A 1205 -19.35 2.71 -37.54
N PHE A 1206 -19.01 1.68 -36.76
CA PHE A 1206 -19.77 0.44 -36.66
C PHE A 1206 -19.89 -0.07 -35.23
N GLY A 1207 -20.94 -0.84 -34.98
CA GLY A 1207 -21.05 -1.71 -33.81
C GLY A 1207 -22.30 -1.49 -32.97
N THR A 1208 -22.20 -1.74 -31.67
CA THR A 1208 -23.33 -1.65 -30.74
C THR A 1208 -23.88 -0.25 -30.60
N THR A 1209 -23.04 0.78 -30.60
CA THR A 1209 -23.48 2.18 -30.40
C THR A 1209 -24.27 2.70 -31.60
N GLU A 1210 -23.73 2.53 -32.82
CA GLU A 1210 -24.42 2.82 -34.08
C GLU A 1210 -25.79 2.11 -34.15
N ARG A 1211 -25.78 0.79 -33.94
CA ARG A 1211 -26.98 -0.05 -34.00
C ARG A 1211 -28.02 0.34 -32.95
N SER A 1212 -27.61 0.73 -31.74
CA SER A 1212 -28.53 1.12 -30.67
C SER A 1212 -29.20 2.46 -30.99
N ALA A 1213 -28.45 3.45 -31.49
CA ALA A 1213 -29.01 4.71 -31.95
C ALA A 1213 -30.05 4.49 -33.07
N ALA A 1214 -29.72 3.68 -34.08
CA ALA A 1214 -30.63 3.37 -35.19
C ALA A 1214 -31.91 2.64 -34.73
N ILE A 1215 -31.80 1.64 -33.84
CA ILE A 1215 -32.96 0.93 -33.28
C ILE A 1215 -33.83 1.86 -32.41
N LEU A 1216 -33.23 2.80 -31.69
CA LEU A 1216 -33.97 3.79 -30.91
C LEU A 1216 -34.69 4.79 -31.81
N ALA A 1217 -34.05 5.28 -32.87
CA ALA A 1217 -34.69 6.17 -33.85
C ALA A 1217 -35.88 5.50 -34.56
N GLN A 1218 -35.78 4.22 -34.92
CA GLN A 1218 -36.93 3.48 -35.47
C GLN A 1218 -38.07 3.28 -34.46
N ARG A 1219 -37.80 3.36 -33.14
CA ARG A 1219 -38.78 3.16 -32.05
C ARG A 1219 -39.36 4.44 -31.45
N ALA A 1220 -38.72 5.59 -31.63
CA ALA A 1220 -39.21 6.88 -31.13
C ALA A 1220 -40.56 7.25 -31.77
N ALA A 1221 -41.43 7.97 -31.06
CA ALA A 1221 -42.61 8.53 -31.70
C ALA A 1221 -42.24 9.75 -32.56
N ALA A 1222 -43.14 10.09 -33.47
CA ALA A 1222 -42.87 11.05 -34.53
C ALA A 1222 -42.81 12.49 -33.98
N GLY A 1223 -41.62 13.07 -33.91
CA GLY A 1223 -41.33 14.35 -33.24
C GLY A 1223 -40.76 14.23 -31.82
N ASP A 1224 -40.56 13.00 -31.31
CA ASP A 1224 -39.80 12.76 -30.07
C ASP A 1224 -38.29 12.92 -30.30
N LEU A 1225 -37.57 13.17 -29.21
CA LEU A 1225 -36.13 12.94 -29.11
C LEU A 1225 -35.84 11.94 -27.98
N LEU A 1226 -35.27 10.77 -28.30
CA LEU A 1226 -34.92 9.75 -27.30
C LEU A 1226 -33.44 9.80 -26.89
N VAL A 1227 -33.18 9.65 -25.59
CA VAL A 1227 -31.84 9.66 -25.00
C VAL A 1227 -31.65 8.44 -24.08
N THR A 1228 -30.48 7.80 -24.17
CA THR A 1228 -30.11 6.64 -23.34
C THR A 1228 -29.41 7.02 -22.05
N ASP A 1229 -29.47 6.15 -21.04
CA ASP A 1229 -28.76 6.32 -19.75
C ASP A 1229 -27.25 6.63 -19.86
N ALA A 1230 -26.57 6.17 -20.92
CA ALA A 1230 -25.17 6.53 -21.22
C ALA A 1230 -24.93 8.03 -21.49
N LEU A 1231 -25.97 8.86 -21.37
CA LEU A 1231 -25.98 10.31 -21.53
C LEU A 1231 -26.64 11.06 -20.33
N SER A 1232 -27.29 10.36 -19.39
CA SER A 1232 -28.05 10.97 -18.28
C SER A 1232 -27.16 11.71 -17.26
N GLY A 1233 -25.89 11.30 -17.16
CA GLY A 1233 -24.89 11.89 -16.27
C GLY A 1233 -23.98 12.96 -16.89
N ASP A 1234 -24.23 13.40 -18.14
CA ASP A 1234 -23.39 14.41 -18.80
C ASP A 1234 -23.86 15.85 -18.50
N ALA A 1235 -23.03 16.62 -17.81
CA ALA A 1235 -23.37 17.98 -17.38
C ALA A 1235 -23.66 18.93 -18.55
N ALA A 1236 -22.91 18.84 -19.65
CA ALA A 1236 -23.12 19.70 -20.81
C ALA A 1236 -24.43 19.37 -21.54
N LEU A 1237 -24.92 18.13 -21.43
CA LEU A 1237 -26.24 17.74 -21.93
C LEU A 1237 -27.36 18.27 -21.04
N ALA A 1238 -27.19 18.24 -19.71
CA ALA A 1238 -28.13 18.82 -18.75
C ALA A 1238 -28.28 20.35 -18.93
N ASP A 1239 -27.19 21.07 -19.19
CA ASP A 1239 -27.21 22.51 -19.50
C ASP A 1239 -28.07 22.81 -20.74
N VAL A 1240 -27.96 21.99 -21.81
CA VAL A 1240 -28.75 22.15 -23.04
C VAL A 1240 -30.22 21.80 -22.84
N VAL A 1241 -30.53 20.79 -22.02
CA VAL A 1241 -31.92 20.46 -21.63
C VAL A 1241 -32.57 21.63 -20.89
N ALA A 1242 -31.83 22.30 -19.99
CA ALA A 1242 -32.30 23.48 -19.27
C ALA A 1242 -32.44 24.72 -20.17
N GLU A 1243 -31.44 24.98 -21.03
CA GLU A 1243 -31.44 26.12 -21.97
C GLU A 1243 -32.66 26.12 -22.90
N HIS A 1244 -33.00 24.95 -23.45
CA HIS A 1244 -34.13 24.79 -24.36
C HIS A 1244 -35.46 24.42 -23.68
N GLN A 1245 -35.51 24.39 -22.33
CA GLN A 1245 -36.70 24.10 -21.52
C GLN A 1245 -37.41 22.79 -21.93
N LEU A 1246 -36.65 21.73 -22.21
CA LEU A 1246 -37.21 20.47 -22.71
C LEU A 1246 -37.98 19.72 -21.60
N GLU A 1247 -39.18 19.22 -21.93
CA GLU A 1247 -39.91 18.34 -21.01
C GLU A 1247 -39.28 16.95 -21.02
N VAL A 1248 -38.80 16.49 -19.86
CA VAL A 1248 -38.13 15.19 -19.67
C VAL A 1248 -39.12 14.16 -19.12
N GLU A 1249 -39.54 13.21 -19.95
CA GLU A 1249 -40.37 12.07 -19.52
C GLU A 1249 -39.47 10.85 -19.24
N LEU A 1250 -39.38 10.44 -17.97
CA LEU A 1250 -38.67 9.23 -17.55
C LEU A 1250 -39.52 7.98 -17.83
N THR A 1251 -39.13 7.16 -18.80
CA THR A 1251 -39.84 5.91 -19.12
C THR A 1251 -39.43 4.80 -18.16
N SER A 1252 -40.42 4.20 -17.48
CA SER A 1252 -40.18 3.29 -16.34
C SER A 1252 -39.35 2.05 -16.70
N PRO A 1253 -38.41 1.61 -15.82
CA PRO A 1253 -37.57 0.43 -16.04
C PRO A 1253 -38.35 -0.89 -15.85
N GLY A 1254 -39.29 -1.17 -16.75
CA GLY A 1254 -40.20 -2.32 -16.64
C GLY A 1254 -40.53 -3.05 -17.95
N VAL A 1255 -40.24 -2.47 -19.12
CA VAL A 1255 -40.52 -3.13 -20.41
C VAL A 1255 -39.24 -3.78 -20.96
N LYS A 1256 -39.15 -5.11 -20.90
CA LYS A 1256 -38.10 -5.86 -21.59
C LYS A 1256 -38.26 -5.71 -23.11
N LEU A 1257 -37.37 -4.93 -23.71
CA LEU A 1257 -37.06 -4.95 -25.15
C LEU A 1257 -35.59 -5.39 -25.36
N ASP A 1258 -35.23 -6.44 -24.63
CA ASP A 1258 -34.09 -7.37 -24.75
C ASP A 1258 -32.64 -6.87 -24.81
N ARG A 1259 -32.37 -5.55 -24.71
CA ARG A 1259 -31.17 -5.01 -24.01
C ARG A 1259 -31.05 -3.48 -23.90
N ILE A 1260 -31.94 -2.70 -24.51
CA ILE A 1260 -31.84 -1.24 -24.51
C ILE A 1260 -32.87 -0.63 -23.56
N SER A 1261 -32.40 -0.02 -22.47
CA SER A 1261 -33.20 0.85 -21.61
C SER A 1261 -33.39 2.20 -22.28
N ILE A 1262 -34.62 2.54 -22.65
CA ILE A 1262 -35.02 3.94 -22.85
C ILE A 1262 -35.16 4.52 -21.44
N VAL A 1263 -34.46 5.61 -21.14
CA VAL A 1263 -34.57 6.27 -19.84
C VAL A 1263 -35.26 7.61 -20.00
N GLU A 1264 -34.81 8.45 -20.94
CA GLU A 1264 -35.38 9.78 -21.14
C GLU A 1264 -35.94 10.00 -22.54
N ARG A 1265 -37.15 10.57 -22.56
CA ARG A 1265 -37.84 11.06 -23.75
C ARG A 1265 -37.99 12.57 -23.61
N LEU A 1266 -37.31 13.32 -24.47
CA LEU A 1266 -37.31 14.78 -24.48
C LEU A 1266 -38.38 15.29 -25.46
N GLN A 1267 -39.28 16.14 -24.98
CA GLN A 1267 -40.28 16.81 -25.82
C GLN A 1267 -39.97 18.30 -25.97
N LEU A 1268 -39.98 18.78 -27.22
CA LEU A 1268 -39.80 20.19 -27.57
C LEU A 1268 -41.08 20.99 -27.25
N PRO A 1269 -41.00 22.07 -26.44
CA PRO A 1269 -42.16 22.83 -25.96
C PRO A 1269 -43.22 23.13 -27.03
N SER A 1270 -44.50 22.99 -26.69
CA SER A 1270 -45.59 23.39 -27.60
C SER A 1270 -45.57 24.90 -27.85
N ASN A 1271 -45.99 25.36 -29.04
CA ASN A 1271 -45.70 26.70 -29.57
C ASN A 1271 -46.21 27.91 -28.75
N SER A 1272 -46.88 27.75 -27.61
CA SER A 1272 -47.43 28.85 -26.80
C SER A 1272 -46.39 29.70 -26.05
N SER A 1273 -45.13 29.25 -25.93
CA SER A 1273 -44.06 29.98 -25.23
C SER A 1273 -43.00 30.62 -26.15
N LEU A 1274 -42.63 29.96 -27.24
CA LEU A 1274 -41.50 30.35 -28.10
C LEU A 1274 -41.76 31.55 -29.03
N GLU A 1275 -42.98 32.11 -29.05
CA GLU A 1275 -43.32 33.33 -29.81
C GLU A 1275 -43.06 34.64 -29.05
N GLN A 1276 -42.51 34.60 -27.82
CA GLN A 1276 -42.26 35.80 -27.01
C GLN A 1276 -40.79 36.28 -26.97
N ASP A 1277 -39.83 35.46 -27.40
CA ASP A 1277 -38.38 35.76 -27.37
C ASP A 1277 -37.71 35.69 -28.77
N ARG A 1278 -38.43 36.10 -29.83
CA ARG A 1278 -37.88 36.31 -31.20
C ARG A 1278 -38.35 37.63 -31.80
#